data_AF-A0A0N4U6L7-F1
#
_entry.id   AF-A0A0N4U6L7-F1
#
_cell.length_a   1.000
_cell.length_b   1.000
_cell.length_c   1.000
_cell.angle_alpha   90.00
_cell.angle_beta   90.00
_cell.angle_gamma   90.00
#
_symmetry.space_group_name_H-M   'P 1'
#
loop_
_entity.id
_entity.type
_entity.pdbx_description
1 polymer ?
#
loop_
_entity_poly.entity_id
_entity_poly.type
_entity_poly.pdbx_seq_one_letter_code
_entity_poly.pdbx_strand_id
1 'polypeptide(L)'
;MKRKAEISTIQLEGDLNESRRLMNVMMDDFTSDFTLSPISRSKLQCFVEHLKSLILSKDTHIAESELSDNSWLLKKGICFPLSLPFGLKVSELKCHGKCRWKLPESVNVFGYWRMNTREDVFIDMNVVMSKEYFGSRDFLNFTYHIKRAYYVCGVAIILKQGEIDLDFTIEDHDQMKPMLIAYMKEGRKFEINNRALLSLFYMQIKFVKKNNINRKIGVRIHFSPPDSFAKPFRFRPTNNNLRPSFCFQNKKYDENSPTPFYNNGIIADLVRDRLEVHFENFFKKKAIFIKAVMLIQCWLQNRNFDKRSDGFGDFLLYAWFIYLYNEKVIGEHMAISDILITFFQSVVSVNWNDAQLGLAKDIDSSLYAQFGEYFDYTFLDVTGFYNLAANLSCSAFNCIKDAAKSAIVKLNSFKDFDLLFVKEMPFTNYFDIYIRISVPETYISSDLPSLFPLEYIDCCGNYSRIIVRYLTNLLLKAWNDRVDLFDFKQIFNLGIKWKVGEGWNRKIESLIVGARVIQGWNNIITRGPFAKSNDAVKFQDFWGKDICELRKFPDNTICETIKWCDSKFASSVLCRICSHVALRHMRLSGQLLVRSSIPNFNGGHSRSFTYITNAYNRLYQFLRQLQDLPLQITNIHPISPHLRKTLSFFELSYFSVFVQFYISVGLTMESSGKWGDNREAVALLKTAFYIALAQILNEQFSRAIPYQDYLIVVLDQVLFRLSILYQREVHLMQKDMNSGLITSDETYLKLQEREIIIKPRLSAYLYSVSQLYPAFAATCRLAHQWLSSHMLTDYINDIILETITAYIFVHPFTSVPPRSYYSGFLNFLILLSSHNWLMKPLIVNFNNELTEDEMNEMETTFIKMRPVLPSMVIFTPADSTGIRWTREEPQPLILKRIVCLASSSAILLQRNLDSIPVVIKSIFATDINVYDVIITLNNEHIVRKRNRCRRFVATKYLPVFDYDPVEKFLQSLRANFATVAFFFFDKSKDNQKSGSNTCVSSVTYFTMENEELLNGSMVYNEVFDVDGLIMKFSGDAIELSPQSVSSGHPRYTFYKNVARAEEVQRKRRAEFLERQKECVFIIFKHQNINTRNLFLDKADKADQEAMDVVEISSNKNKRNEKYADVLMLSEWLVDIPTNLSSEWIMVPCPVGKRLKGVTSAYNKKGNRFKQFRSYLPGSIRSKGSENATLLDCILSYETNTFYCLDVIVWNGIIQSDVTFDCRLFFINSRINENQNFGERSKENPFVFKSLPYCYCQINAMENLLKSNLDFTIDGILFYHSQVFYRSGQSPLVGWLKPWMLPEILNVTVPQRLMDGKETEIGASQKFIDNYNIEHNHISSLK
;
A
#
# COMPACT_ATOMS: atom_id res chain seq x y z
N MET A 1 -12.45 26.87 41.07
CA MET A 1 -11.97 26.86 39.67
C MET A 1 -10.46 26.64 39.57
N LYS A 2 -9.60 27.42 40.22
CA LYS A 2 -8.12 27.20 40.20
C LYS A 2 -7.68 25.76 40.53
N ARG A 3 -8.19 25.15 41.61
CA ARG A 3 -7.89 23.75 41.94
C ARG A 3 -8.32 22.73 40.87
N LYS A 4 -9.45 22.94 40.17
CA LYS A 4 -9.86 22.05 39.07
C LYS A 4 -8.95 22.21 37.85
N ALA A 5 -8.52 23.45 37.56
CA ALA A 5 -7.54 23.72 36.52
C ALA A 5 -6.18 23.09 36.85
N GLU A 6 -5.67 23.26 38.09
CA GLU A 6 -4.42 22.64 38.54
C GLU A 6 -4.45 21.11 38.46
N ILE A 7 -5.54 20.48 38.93
CA ILE A 7 -5.69 19.01 38.82
C ILE A 7 -5.71 18.57 37.35
N SER A 8 -6.44 19.28 36.47
CA SER A 8 -6.44 18.94 35.04
C SER A 8 -5.06 19.10 34.39
N THR A 9 -4.29 20.12 34.77
CA THR A 9 -2.93 20.33 34.23
C THR A 9 -1.98 19.23 34.71
N ILE A 10 -2.04 18.86 35.99
CA ILE A 10 -1.21 17.78 36.55
C ILE A 10 -1.53 16.43 35.89
N GLN A 11 -2.81 16.16 35.64
CA GLN A 11 -3.25 14.91 35.00
C GLN A 11 -2.80 14.84 33.54
N LEU A 12 -2.97 15.94 32.78
CA LEU A 12 -2.44 16.07 31.41
C LEU A 12 -0.92 15.92 31.34
N GLU A 13 -0.18 16.49 32.30
CA GLU A 13 1.28 16.31 32.38
C GLU A 13 1.64 14.84 32.69
N GLY A 14 0.87 14.17 33.55
CA GLY A 14 1.02 12.75 33.84
C GLY A 14 0.87 11.87 32.60
N ASP A 15 -0.22 12.04 31.87
CA ASP A 15 -0.52 11.26 30.66
C ASP A 15 0.52 11.50 29.55
N LEU A 16 0.95 12.75 29.38
CA LEU A 16 1.96 13.12 28.39
C LEU A 16 3.33 12.53 28.74
N ASN A 17 3.68 12.47 30.02
CA ASN A 17 4.89 11.81 30.50
C ASN A 17 4.84 10.28 30.27
N GLU A 18 3.70 9.64 30.52
CA GLU A 18 3.54 8.20 30.26
C GLU A 18 3.59 7.88 28.77
N SER A 19 2.90 8.67 27.94
CA SER A 19 2.98 8.57 26.47
C SER A 19 4.41 8.71 25.95
N ARG A 20 5.17 9.70 26.45
CA ARG A 20 6.59 9.87 26.12
C ARG A 20 7.45 8.69 26.59
N ARG A 21 7.16 8.13 27.76
CA ARG A 21 7.86 6.93 28.26
C ARG A 21 7.64 5.74 27.32
N LEU A 22 6.39 5.48 26.92
CA LEU A 22 6.06 4.41 25.97
C LEU A 22 6.72 4.65 24.61
N MET A 23 6.70 5.89 24.11
CA MET A 23 7.39 6.28 22.88
C MET A 23 8.89 5.95 22.93
N ASN A 24 9.57 6.25 24.05
CA ASN A 24 10.99 5.92 24.23
C ASN A 24 11.25 4.41 24.26
N VAL A 25 10.37 3.61 24.89
CA VAL A 25 10.47 2.14 24.87
C VAL A 25 10.32 1.59 23.45
N MET A 26 9.33 2.08 22.69
CA MET A 26 9.14 1.67 21.29
C MET A 26 10.35 2.03 20.42
N MET A 27 10.98 3.18 20.65
CA MET A 27 12.22 3.57 19.96
C MET A 27 13.37 2.63 20.28
N ASP A 28 13.53 2.24 21.54
CA ASP A 28 14.57 1.30 21.95
C ASP A 28 14.36 -0.10 21.33
N ASP A 29 13.13 -0.61 21.35
CA ASP A 29 12.79 -1.89 20.71
C ASP A 29 13.03 -1.83 19.19
N PHE A 30 12.53 -0.78 18.53
CA PHE A 30 12.69 -0.59 17.09
C PHE A 30 14.16 -0.50 16.69
N THR A 31 14.98 0.27 17.41
CA THR A 31 16.42 0.36 17.10
C THR A 31 17.16 -0.96 17.32
N SER A 32 16.69 -1.80 18.26
CA SER A 32 17.29 -3.11 18.49
C SER A 32 17.10 -4.08 17.30
N ASP A 33 15.97 -4.00 16.59
CA ASP A 33 15.64 -4.85 15.43
C ASP A 33 16.55 -4.61 14.19
N PHE A 34 17.16 -3.42 14.09
CA PHE A 34 18.12 -3.09 13.01
C PHE A 34 19.57 -3.38 13.38
N THR A 35 19.84 -3.74 14.64
CA THR A 35 21.20 -3.97 15.12
C THR A 35 21.73 -5.32 14.60
N LEU A 36 22.87 -5.31 13.90
CA LEU A 36 23.52 -6.55 13.49
C LEU A 36 23.98 -7.39 14.69
N SER A 37 23.75 -8.71 14.60
CA SER A 37 24.31 -9.66 15.58
C SER A 37 25.85 -9.59 15.60
N PRO A 38 26.49 -9.87 16.75
CA PRO A 38 27.96 -9.88 16.86
C PRO A 38 28.64 -10.78 15.81
N ILE A 39 28.02 -11.92 15.49
CA ILE A 39 28.56 -12.88 14.54
C ILE A 39 28.47 -12.34 13.10
N SER A 40 27.35 -11.70 12.75
CA SER A 40 27.19 -11.05 11.45
C SER A 40 28.17 -9.89 11.28
N ARG A 41 28.42 -9.10 12.34
CA ARG A 41 29.46 -8.04 12.33
C ARG A 41 30.86 -8.60 12.09
N SER A 42 31.24 -9.67 12.80
CA SER A 42 32.56 -10.28 12.65
C SER A 42 32.80 -10.85 11.25
N LYS A 43 31.78 -11.48 10.65
CA LYS A 43 31.83 -11.95 9.24
C LYS A 43 32.03 -10.80 8.26
N LEU A 44 31.31 -9.70 8.44
CA LEU A 44 31.42 -8.53 7.59
C LEU A 44 32.79 -7.86 7.75
N GLN A 45 33.34 -7.79 8.96
CA GLN A 45 34.73 -7.36 9.20
C GLN A 45 35.74 -8.23 8.47
N CYS A 46 35.63 -9.56 8.54
CA CYS A 46 36.50 -10.47 7.80
C CYS A 46 36.41 -10.24 6.28
N PHE A 47 35.20 -10.01 5.76
CA PHE A 47 34.99 -9.70 4.34
C PHE A 47 35.67 -8.38 3.94
N VAL A 48 35.56 -7.33 4.77
CA VAL A 48 36.25 -6.05 4.56
C VAL A 48 37.77 -6.23 4.54
N GLU A 49 38.33 -6.95 5.51
CA GLU A 49 39.78 -7.19 5.56
C GLU A 49 40.25 -8.00 4.35
N HIS A 50 39.44 -8.95 3.86
CA HIS A 50 39.72 -9.66 2.63
C HIS A 50 39.74 -8.72 1.41
N LEU A 51 38.74 -7.85 1.24
CA LEU A 51 38.73 -6.85 0.16
C LEU A 51 39.94 -5.92 0.24
N LYS A 52 40.29 -5.46 1.45
CA LYS A 52 41.47 -4.62 1.70
C LYS A 52 42.76 -5.33 1.29
N SER A 53 42.90 -6.62 1.62
CA SER A 53 44.06 -7.43 1.24
C SER A 53 44.20 -7.61 -0.28
N LEU A 54 43.08 -7.80 -0.99
CA LEU A 54 43.08 -7.91 -2.46
C LEU A 54 43.55 -6.61 -3.11
N ILE A 55 43.02 -5.46 -2.65
CA ILE A 55 43.34 -4.14 -3.21
C ILE A 55 44.80 -3.74 -2.96
N LEU A 56 45.36 -4.11 -1.79
CA LEU A 56 46.74 -3.80 -1.41
C LEU A 56 47.77 -4.83 -1.90
N SER A 57 47.35 -5.89 -2.60
CA SER A 57 48.25 -6.93 -3.09
C SER A 57 49.21 -6.39 -4.17
N LYS A 58 50.52 -6.61 -3.96
CA LYS A 58 51.58 -6.19 -4.90
C LYS A 58 51.62 -7.01 -6.19
N ASP A 59 51.00 -8.19 -6.21
CA ASP A 59 51.03 -9.10 -7.37
C ASP A 59 50.01 -8.71 -8.45
N THR A 60 49.31 -7.58 -8.29
CA THR A 60 48.27 -7.12 -9.20
C THR A 60 48.86 -6.38 -10.41
N HIS A 61 49.14 -7.13 -11.48
CA HIS A 61 49.50 -6.55 -12.77
C HIS A 61 48.26 -6.13 -13.57
N ILE A 62 48.05 -4.82 -13.67
CA ILE A 62 47.13 -4.21 -14.65
C ILE A 62 47.99 -3.70 -15.81
N ALA A 63 47.76 -4.22 -17.02
CA ALA A 63 48.54 -3.88 -18.21
C ALA A 63 48.52 -2.36 -18.49
N GLU A 64 49.66 -1.79 -18.85
CA GLU A 64 49.76 -0.37 -19.23
C GLU A 64 49.04 -0.15 -20.58
N SER A 65 48.06 0.74 -20.61
CA SER A 65 47.40 1.18 -21.85
C SER A 65 47.22 2.70 -21.85
N GLU A 66 47.06 3.25 -23.05
CA GLU A 66 46.88 4.69 -23.26
C GLU A 66 45.46 5.12 -22.90
N LEU A 67 45.33 6.31 -22.29
CA LEU A 67 44.09 6.90 -21.75
C LEU A 67 42.91 7.02 -22.73
N SER A 68 43.18 6.86 -24.02
CA SER A 68 42.22 7.00 -25.12
C SER A 68 41.56 5.69 -25.54
N ASP A 69 42.10 4.52 -25.16
CA ASP A 69 41.56 3.22 -25.55
C ASP A 69 40.92 2.49 -24.36
N ASN A 70 39.60 2.33 -24.39
CA ASN A 70 38.82 1.60 -23.39
C ASN A 70 38.63 0.11 -23.74
N SER A 71 39.13 -0.36 -24.89
CA SER A 71 38.93 -1.74 -25.36
C SER A 71 39.47 -2.78 -24.37
N TRP A 72 40.54 -2.46 -23.65
CA TRP A 72 41.13 -3.36 -22.65
C TRP A 72 40.24 -3.55 -21.41
N LEU A 73 39.45 -2.54 -21.01
CA LEU A 73 38.48 -2.66 -19.92
C LEU A 73 37.38 -3.66 -20.30
N LEU A 74 36.87 -3.55 -21.52
CA LEU A 74 35.84 -4.46 -22.05
C LEU A 74 36.34 -5.90 -22.10
N LYS A 75 37.61 -6.13 -22.47
CA LYS A 75 38.26 -7.46 -22.41
C LYS A 75 38.32 -8.04 -20.99
N LYS A 76 38.32 -7.20 -19.95
CA LYS A 76 38.21 -7.59 -18.53
C LYS A 76 36.76 -7.60 -18.03
N GLY A 77 35.81 -7.36 -18.93
CA GLY A 77 34.36 -7.29 -18.65
C GLY A 77 34.01 -6.13 -17.74
N ILE A 78 34.64 -4.97 -17.97
CA ILE A 78 34.34 -3.70 -17.31
C ILE A 78 34.04 -2.66 -18.39
N CYS A 79 32.97 -1.90 -18.22
CA CYS A 79 32.69 -0.72 -19.02
C CYS A 79 33.15 0.53 -18.27
N PHE A 80 33.80 1.46 -18.98
CA PHE A 80 34.20 2.74 -18.38
C PHE A 80 32.94 3.47 -17.87
N PRO A 81 32.88 3.87 -16.58
CA PRO A 81 31.63 4.28 -15.94
C PRO A 81 31.29 5.77 -16.11
N LEU A 82 32.16 6.55 -16.77
CA LEU A 82 32.01 8.01 -16.88
C LEU A 82 31.70 8.44 -18.32
N SER A 83 30.64 9.24 -18.48
CA SER A 83 30.33 9.96 -19.71
C SER A 83 30.62 11.44 -19.51
N LEU A 84 31.50 12.02 -20.33
CA LEU A 84 31.84 13.43 -20.22
C LEU A 84 30.75 14.33 -20.84
N PRO A 85 30.45 15.49 -20.22
CA PRO A 85 29.53 16.47 -20.78
C PRO A 85 30.14 17.22 -21.99
N PHE A 86 29.33 18.08 -22.62
CA PHE A 86 29.73 19.00 -23.70
C PHE A 86 30.22 18.33 -25.01
N GLY A 87 29.95 17.03 -25.18
CA GLY A 87 30.42 16.27 -26.33
C GLY A 87 31.92 15.96 -26.30
N LEU A 88 32.59 16.23 -25.16
CA LEU A 88 34.01 15.96 -24.98
C LEU A 88 34.28 14.46 -25.01
N LYS A 89 35.36 14.07 -25.71
CA LYS A 89 35.88 12.70 -25.67
C LYS A 89 37.04 12.62 -24.71
N VAL A 90 37.19 11.49 -24.03
CA VAL A 90 38.33 11.23 -23.13
C VAL A 90 39.68 11.41 -23.86
N SER A 91 39.72 11.11 -25.17
CA SER A 91 40.89 11.29 -26.03
C SER A 91 41.31 12.74 -26.25
N GLU A 92 40.44 13.72 -25.98
CA GLU A 92 40.69 15.15 -26.23
C GLU A 92 41.40 15.84 -25.05
N LEU A 93 41.57 15.15 -23.91
CA LEU A 93 42.17 15.73 -22.72
C LEU A 93 43.69 15.60 -22.68
N LYS A 94 44.36 16.73 -22.37
CA LYS A 94 45.80 16.77 -22.07
C LYS A 94 46.02 16.40 -20.60
N CYS A 95 46.26 15.11 -20.34
CA CYS A 95 46.66 14.61 -19.03
C CYS A 95 48.19 14.56 -18.90
N HIS A 96 48.75 15.11 -17.81
CA HIS A 96 50.15 14.89 -17.48
C HIS A 96 50.34 13.45 -16.97
N GLY A 97 51.05 12.63 -17.76
CA GLY A 97 51.35 11.23 -17.46
C GLY A 97 50.29 10.23 -17.97
N LYS A 98 50.72 9.02 -18.35
CA LYS A 98 49.81 7.90 -18.69
C LYS A 98 49.10 7.42 -17.41
N CYS A 99 47.80 7.10 -17.46
CA CYS A 99 47.06 6.49 -16.35
C CYS A 99 47.51 5.06 -16.10
N ARG A 100 48.68 4.91 -15.48
CA ARG A 100 49.23 3.62 -15.06
C ARG A 100 48.72 3.28 -13.67
N TRP A 101 48.37 2.02 -13.46
CA TRP A 101 48.01 1.53 -12.14
C TRP A 101 49.14 1.82 -11.15
N LYS A 102 48.76 2.39 -10.00
CA LYS A 102 49.63 2.68 -8.87
C LYS A 102 48.94 2.17 -7.63
N LEU A 103 49.66 1.45 -6.78
CA LEU A 103 49.13 0.93 -5.52
C LEU A 103 48.51 2.08 -4.70
N PRO A 104 47.35 1.89 -4.05
CA PRO A 104 46.78 2.93 -3.18
C PRO A 104 47.74 3.32 -2.06
N GLU A 105 47.70 4.59 -1.64
CA GLU A 105 48.48 5.09 -0.51
C GLU A 105 47.95 4.52 0.81
N SER A 106 46.62 4.38 0.92
CA SER A 106 45.96 3.66 2.01
C SER A 106 44.56 3.18 1.60
N VAL A 107 44.04 2.21 2.36
CA VAL A 107 42.64 1.76 2.28
C VAL A 107 42.04 1.85 3.68
N ASN A 108 41.22 2.88 3.87
CA ASN A 108 40.62 3.24 5.15
C ASN A 108 39.19 2.72 5.22
N VAL A 109 38.76 2.29 6.39
CA VAL A 109 37.44 1.69 6.61
C VAL A 109 36.73 2.48 7.68
N PHE A 110 35.50 2.88 7.40
CA PHE A 110 34.68 3.73 8.25
C PHE A 110 33.28 3.16 8.43
N GLY A 111 32.48 3.83 9.26
CA GLY A 111 31.05 3.53 9.36
C GLY A 111 30.71 2.25 10.13
N TYR A 112 31.64 1.68 10.90
CA TYR A 112 31.33 0.57 11.83
C TYR A 112 30.18 0.94 12.80
N TRP A 113 30.12 2.20 13.22
CA TRP A 113 29.05 2.73 14.05
C TRP A 113 27.70 2.84 13.31
N ARG A 114 27.71 2.90 11.96
CA ARG A 114 26.50 2.97 11.10
C ARG A 114 25.84 1.61 10.88
N MET A 115 26.48 0.51 11.25
CA MET A 115 25.97 -0.87 11.06
C MET A 115 24.62 -1.16 11.70
N ASN A 116 24.13 -0.27 12.55
CA ASN A 116 22.87 -0.44 13.25
C ASN A 116 21.70 0.22 12.52
N THR A 117 21.92 0.99 11.44
CA THR A 117 20.93 2.00 11.03
C THR A 117 20.09 1.69 9.80
N ARG A 118 20.18 0.50 9.16
CA ARG A 118 19.59 0.28 7.81
C ARG A 118 19.02 -1.11 7.52
N GLU A 119 18.09 -1.15 6.56
CA GLU A 119 17.57 -2.38 5.93
C GLU A 119 18.63 -3.14 5.12
N ASP A 120 19.44 -2.41 4.35
CA ASP A 120 20.65 -2.92 3.71
C ASP A 120 21.89 -2.45 4.49
N VAL A 121 22.77 -3.40 4.85
CA VAL A 121 23.95 -3.10 5.66
C VAL A 121 25.16 -2.90 4.75
N PHE A 122 25.65 -1.67 4.70
CA PHE A 122 26.89 -1.31 4.00
C PHE A 122 27.91 -0.70 4.96
N ILE A 123 29.16 -1.16 4.85
CA ILE A 123 30.34 -0.46 5.39
C ILE A 123 30.90 0.44 4.30
N ASP A 124 31.42 1.59 4.69
CA ASP A 124 32.14 2.48 3.78
C ASP A 124 33.66 2.21 3.87
N MET A 125 34.28 1.93 2.74
CA MET A 125 35.72 1.80 2.56
C MET A 125 36.18 2.91 1.63
N ASN A 126 37.25 3.63 1.94
CA ASN A 126 37.83 4.63 1.07
C ASN A 126 39.21 4.19 0.60
N VAL A 127 39.41 4.20 -0.72
CA VAL A 127 40.69 3.91 -1.37
C VAL A 127 41.37 5.23 -1.68
N VAL A 128 42.45 5.54 -0.95
CA VAL A 128 43.24 6.75 -1.16
C VAL A 128 44.23 6.51 -2.29
N MET A 129 44.00 7.17 -3.42
CA MET A 129 44.82 7.06 -4.62
C MET A 129 46.24 7.58 -4.36
N SER A 130 47.24 6.99 -5.03
CA SER A 130 48.65 7.41 -4.86
C SER A 130 48.88 8.85 -5.31
N LYS A 131 49.66 9.63 -4.55
CA LYS A 131 50.11 10.97 -4.96
C LYS A 131 50.83 10.98 -6.32
N GLU A 132 51.65 9.96 -6.61
CA GLU A 132 52.38 9.85 -7.87
C GLU A 132 51.48 9.69 -9.10
N TYR A 133 50.22 9.31 -8.88
CA TYR A 133 49.24 9.16 -9.95
C TYR A 133 48.76 10.52 -10.50
N PHE A 134 48.89 11.59 -9.71
CA PHE A 134 48.41 12.93 -10.04
C PHE A 134 49.53 13.91 -10.41
N GLY A 135 49.27 14.73 -11.42
CA GLY A 135 50.02 15.93 -11.73
C GLY A 135 49.57 17.11 -10.84
N SER A 136 50.41 18.15 -10.75
CA SER A 136 50.19 19.30 -9.87
C SER A 136 48.98 20.18 -10.21
N ARG A 137 48.34 19.97 -11.37
CA ARG A 137 47.20 20.74 -11.86
C ARG A 137 46.02 19.87 -12.28
N ASP A 138 46.00 18.60 -11.88
CA ASP A 138 44.95 17.66 -12.32
C ASP A 138 43.57 17.95 -11.73
N PHE A 139 43.45 18.90 -10.79
CA PHE A 139 42.15 19.45 -10.39
C PHE A 139 41.46 20.24 -11.51
N LEU A 140 42.17 20.64 -12.56
CA LEU A 140 41.63 21.39 -13.68
C LEU A 140 40.93 20.49 -14.72
N ASN A 141 39.84 21.02 -15.28
CA ASN A 141 39.23 20.55 -16.54
C ASN A 141 39.00 19.03 -16.60
N PHE A 142 38.28 18.46 -15.64
CA PHE A 142 37.90 17.05 -15.54
C PHE A 142 39.05 16.02 -15.40
N THR A 143 40.32 16.45 -15.40
CA THR A 143 41.46 15.52 -15.32
C THR A 143 41.37 14.61 -14.09
N TYR A 144 41.04 15.19 -12.92
CA TYR A 144 40.80 14.45 -11.67
C TYR A 144 39.72 13.37 -11.83
N HIS A 145 38.55 13.74 -12.36
CA HIS A 145 37.38 12.86 -12.46
C HIS A 145 37.65 11.65 -13.37
N ILE A 146 38.37 11.86 -14.47
CA ILE A 146 38.77 10.80 -15.40
C ILE A 146 39.80 9.88 -14.76
N LYS A 147 40.86 10.46 -14.15
CA LYS A 147 41.88 9.70 -13.42
C LYS A 147 41.24 8.84 -12.33
N ARG A 148 40.30 9.41 -11.58
CA ARG A 148 39.50 8.74 -10.56
C ARG A 148 38.69 7.59 -11.16
N ALA A 149 37.93 7.81 -12.24
CA ALA A 149 37.14 6.76 -12.89
C ALA A 149 37.99 5.60 -13.42
N TYR A 150 39.17 5.87 -13.98
CA TYR A 150 40.12 4.81 -14.36
C TYR A 150 40.65 4.05 -13.15
N TYR A 151 40.90 4.74 -12.04
CA TYR A 151 41.34 4.10 -10.80
C TYR A 151 40.26 3.17 -10.23
N VAL A 152 38.99 3.61 -10.26
CA VAL A 152 37.81 2.80 -9.91
C VAL A 152 37.77 1.52 -10.76
N CYS A 153 37.99 1.65 -12.08
CA CYS A 153 38.05 0.51 -12.98
C CYS A 153 39.20 -0.45 -12.61
N GLY A 154 40.38 0.07 -12.26
CA GLY A 154 41.52 -0.74 -11.82
C GLY A 154 41.19 -1.58 -10.58
N VAL A 155 40.57 -0.98 -9.56
CA VAL A 155 40.10 -1.71 -8.37
C VAL A 155 39.02 -2.72 -8.71
N ALA A 156 38.09 -2.39 -9.62
CA ALA A 156 37.06 -3.32 -10.06
C ALA A 156 37.65 -4.56 -10.76
N ILE A 157 38.73 -4.42 -11.54
CA ILE A 157 39.45 -5.57 -12.13
C ILE A 157 40.02 -6.47 -11.04
N ILE A 158 40.71 -5.88 -10.06
CA ILE A 158 41.34 -6.62 -8.96
C ILE A 158 40.30 -7.39 -8.16
N LEU A 159 39.20 -6.75 -7.79
CA LEU A 159 38.14 -7.39 -7.01
C LEU A 159 37.41 -8.47 -7.83
N LYS A 160 37.25 -8.28 -9.14
CA LYS A 160 36.65 -9.29 -10.03
C LYS A 160 37.56 -10.51 -10.21
N GLN A 161 38.88 -10.32 -10.24
CA GLN A 161 39.87 -11.41 -10.19
C GLN A 161 39.78 -12.20 -8.88
N GLY A 162 39.48 -11.52 -7.76
CA GLY A 162 39.13 -12.14 -6.48
C GLY A 162 37.73 -12.75 -6.41
N GLU A 163 37.04 -12.90 -7.56
CA GLU A 163 35.68 -13.43 -7.68
C GLU A 163 34.60 -12.71 -6.85
N ILE A 164 34.78 -11.42 -6.56
CA ILE A 164 33.82 -10.59 -5.83
C ILE A 164 32.70 -10.14 -6.78
N ASP A 165 31.45 -10.15 -6.29
CA ASP A 165 30.30 -9.63 -7.04
C ASP A 165 30.21 -8.11 -6.85
N LEU A 166 30.17 -7.38 -7.97
CA LEU A 166 30.42 -5.95 -8.03
C LEU A 166 29.39 -5.24 -8.90
N ASP A 167 28.88 -4.13 -8.39
CA ASP A 167 28.10 -3.15 -9.14
C ASP A 167 28.80 -1.79 -9.09
N PHE A 168 28.66 -1.01 -10.16
CA PHE A 168 28.89 0.42 -10.09
C PHE A 168 27.68 1.12 -9.45
N THR A 169 27.95 2.23 -8.79
CA THR A 169 26.94 3.23 -8.43
C THR A 169 27.56 4.62 -8.46
N ILE A 170 26.76 5.66 -8.28
CA ILE A 170 27.24 7.05 -8.13
C ILE A 170 27.22 7.51 -6.67
N GLU A 171 28.20 8.34 -6.32
CA GLU A 171 28.36 8.98 -5.01
C GLU A 171 27.61 10.31 -4.95
N ASP A 172 26.81 10.51 -3.89
CA ASP A 172 26.04 11.74 -3.65
C ASP A 172 25.23 12.22 -4.87
N HIS A 173 24.77 11.27 -5.70
CA HIS A 173 24.09 11.49 -6.97
C HIS A 173 24.89 12.30 -8.02
N ASP A 174 26.20 12.40 -7.85
CA ASP A 174 27.12 13.03 -8.78
C ASP A 174 27.58 12.04 -9.86
N GLN A 175 27.19 12.30 -11.11
CA GLN A 175 27.55 11.47 -12.26
C GLN A 175 29.06 11.44 -12.51
N MET A 176 29.79 12.44 -12.01
CA MET A 176 31.23 12.53 -12.15
C MET A 176 31.99 11.68 -11.12
N LYS A 177 31.28 11.05 -10.17
CA LYS A 177 31.84 10.26 -9.07
C LYS A 177 31.32 8.82 -9.05
N PRO A 178 31.74 7.97 -10.00
CA PRO A 178 31.46 6.55 -9.92
C PRO A 178 32.14 5.92 -8.69
N MET A 179 31.44 5.03 -8.00
CA MET A 179 31.95 4.23 -6.89
C MET A 179 31.60 2.74 -7.11
N LEU A 180 32.12 1.85 -6.26
CA LEU A 180 31.80 0.41 -6.31
C LEU A 180 30.98 -0.05 -5.12
N ILE A 181 30.13 -1.05 -5.34
CA ILE A 181 29.51 -1.84 -4.29
C ILE A 181 29.99 -3.28 -4.44
N ALA A 182 30.62 -3.80 -3.38
CA ALA A 182 31.01 -5.21 -3.26
C ALA A 182 30.02 -5.97 -2.38
N TYR A 183 29.46 -7.07 -2.88
CA TYR A 183 28.47 -7.88 -2.16
C TYR A 183 29.09 -9.11 -1.49
N MET A 184 28.70 -9.37 -0.25
CA MET A 184 29.06 -10.59 0.46
C MET A 184 28.13 -11.74 0.03
N LYS A 185 28.68 -12.79 -0.62
CA LYS A 185 27.90 -13.99 -1.00
C LYS A 185 27.70 -14.92 0.19
N GLU A 186 26.48 -15.43 0.35
CA GLU A 186 26.16 -16.40 1.40
C GLU A 186 26.94 -17.71 1.23
N GLY A 187 27.68 -18.12 2.26
CA GLY A 187 28.30 -19.46 2.35
C GLY A 187 29.72 -19.60 1.80
N ARG A 188 30.36 -18.53 1.33
CA ARG A 188 31.81 -18.56 1.05
C ARG A 188 32.61 -18.52 2.35
N LYS A 189 33.59 -19.42 2.48
CA LYS A 189 34.64 -19.35 3.49
C LYS A 189 35.69 -18.35 2.99
N PHE A 190 36.07 -17.40 3.83
CA PHE A 190 37.17 -16.49 3.56
C PHE A 190 38.36 -16.97 4.41
N GLU A 191 39.39 -17.52 3.76
CA GLU A 191 40.64 -17.83 4.45
C GLU A 191 41.43 -16.53 4.61
N ILE A 192 41.57 -16.08 5.87
CA ILE A 192 42.49 -15.00 6.22
C ILE A 192 43.73 -15.68 6.80
N ASN A 193 44.90 -15.42 6.22
CA ASN A 193 46.20 -15.89 6.67
C ASN A 193 46.64 -15.21 7.98
N ASN A 194 45.84 -15.33 9.04
CA ASN A 194 46.20 -14.91 10.38
C ASN A 194 45.91 -16.04 11.35
N ARG A 195 46.97 -16.70 11.83
CA ARG A 195 46.95 -17.94 12.64
C ARG A 195 46.25 -17.81 14.01
N ALA A 196 45.66 -16.67 14.35
CA ALA A 196 44.98 -16.43 15.62
C ALA A 196 43.45 -16.65 15.60
N LEU A 197 42.81 -16.88 14.44
CA LEU A 197 41.33 -16.97 14.34
C LEU A 197 40.77 -18.33 13.89
N LEU A 198 41.62 -19.35 13.77
CA LEU A 198 41.25 -20.65 13.18
C LEU A 198 40.44 -21.60 14.10
N SER A 199 40.25 -21.30 15.39
CA SER A 199 39.61 -22.22 16.33
C SER A 199 38.11 -21.97 16.62
N LEU A 200 37.45 -20.98 16.01
CA LEU A 200 36.07 -20.61 16.39
C LEU A 200 35.01 -20.61 15.28
N PHE A 201 35.34 -20.96 14.04
CA PHE A 201 34.39 -20.84 12.91
C PHE A 201 33.92 -22.17 12.31
N TYR A 202 33.09 -22.89 13.07
CA TYR A 202 32.17 -23.89 12.54
C TYR A 202 30.74 -23.61 13.02
N MET A 203 30.03 -22.70 12.34
CA MET A 203 28.56 -22.72 12.36
C MET A 203 27.97 -21.97 11.15
N GLN A 204 27.21 -22.70 10.35
CA GLN A 204 26.32 -22.12 9.34
C GLN A 204 25.20 -21.37 10.06
N ILE A 205 25.29 -20.03 10.08
CA ILE A 205 24.18 -19.20 10.53
C ILE A 205 23.33 -18.88 9.31
N LYS A 206 22.12 -19.42 9.30
CA LYS A 206 21.00 -18.88 8.51
C LYS A 206 20.59 -17.57 9.17
N PHE A 207 20.51 -16.49 8.40
CA PHE A 207 19.70 -15.36 8.82
C PHE A 207 18.26 -15.88 8.95
N VAL A 208 17.72 -15.87 10.17
CA VAL A 208 16.33 -16.22 10.41
C VAL A 208 15.50 -15.20 9.64
N LYS A 209 14.89 -15.64 8.53
CA LYS A 209 13.95 -14.86 7.73
C LYS A 209 12.68 -14.63 8.54
N LYS A 210 12.71 -13.70 9.51
CA LYS A 210 11.49 -13.36 10.22
C LYS A 210 10.50 -12.61 9.31
N ASN A 211 10.98 -11.86 8.30
CA ASN A 211 10.13 -10.94 7.51
C ASN A 211 10.30 -10.99 5.97
N ASN A 212 10.66 -12.11 5.33
CA ASN A 212 10.72 -12.20 3.84
C ASN A 212 11.63 -11.20 3.09
N ILE A 213 12.46 -10.38 3.76
CA ILE A 213 13.34 -9.39 3.12
C ILE A 213 14.77 -9.96 3.01
N ASN A 214 15.24 -10.19 1.77
CA ASN A 214 16.64 -10.50 1.48
C ASN A 214 17.51 -9.25 1.73
N ARG A 215 17.96 -9.04 2.97
CA ARG A 215 18.90 -7.94 3.30
C ARG A 215 20.20 -8.11 2.51
N LYS A 216 20.60 -7.12 1.71
CA LYS A 216 21.90 -7.13 1.05
C LYS A 216 22.96 -6.61 2.02
N ILE A 217 24.03 -7.38 2.18
CA ILE A 217 25.18 -7.03 3.00
C ILE A 217 26.37 -6.81 2.06
N GLY A 218 27.06 -5.68 2.21
CA GLY A 218 28.19 -5.36 1.34
C GLY A 218 29.07 -4.23 1.85
N VAL A 219 29.95 -3.78 0.96
CA VAL A 219 30.90 -2.68 1.20
C VAL A 219 30.76 -1.68 0.05
N ARG A 220 30.57 -0.40 0.38
CA ARG A 220 30.69 0.71 -0.57
C ARG A 220 32.13 1.18 -0.59
N ILE A 221 32.73 1.22 -1.78
CA ILE A 221 34.13 1.57 -1.96
C ILE A 221 34.19 2.93 -2.65
N HIS A 222 34.60 3.92 -1.87
CA HIS A 222 34.84 5.31 -2.25
C HIS A 222 36.29 5.50 -2.69
N PHE A 223 36.55 6.60 -3.40
CA PHE A 223 37.86 6.93 -3.93
C PHE A 223 38.17 8.39 -3.69
N SER A 224 39.32 8.67 -3.07
CA SER A 224 39.78 10.03 -2.79
C SER A 224 41.23 10.24 -3.24
N PRO A 225 41.62 11.48 -3.56
CA PRO A 225 43.03 11.83 -3.67
C PRO A 225 43.67 11.87 -2.28
N PRO A 226 45.01 11.84 -2.18
CA PRO A 226 45.68 12.03 -0.92
C PRO A 226 45.61 13.51 -0.49
N ASP A 227 45.72 13.78 0.82
CA ASP A 227 45.71 15.13 1.39
C ASP A 227 46.71 16.12 0.76
N SER A 228 47.78 15.58 0.15
CA SER A 228 48.82 16.36 -0.53
C SER A 228 48.51 16.72 -1.99
N PHE A 229 47.38 16.27 -2.53
CA PHE A 229 46.94 16.54 -3.91
C PHE A 229 46.72 18.03 -4.18
N ALA A 230 45.99 18.71 -3.30
CA ALA A 230 45.73 20.14 -3.39
C ALA A 230 45.42 20.70 -1.99
N LYS A 231 45.63 22.01 -1.82
CA LYS A 231 45.25 22.70 -0.58
C LYS A 231 43.75 23.03 -0.61
N PRO A 232 43.00 22.89 0.50
CA PRO A 232 41.54 23.13 0.56
C PRO A 232 41.10 24.49 0.00
N PHE A 233 41.82 25.58 0.29
CA PHE A 233 41.49 26.92 -0.19
C PHE A 233 41.48 27.05 -1.73
N ARG A 234 42.06 26.10 -2.47
CA ARG A 234 41.98 26.07 -3.94
C ARG A 234 40.55 25.86 -4.46
N PHE A 235 39.67 25.30 -3.62
CA PHE A 235 38.29 24.97 -3.97
C PHE A 235 37.27 25.94 -3.37
N ARG A 236 37.67 27.19 -3.08
CA ARG A 236 36.72 28.27 -2.76
C ARG A 236 35.69 28.44 -3.88
N PRO A 237 34.45 28.87 -3.56
CA PRO A 237 33.39 29.02 -4.55
C PRO A 237 33.76 30.03 -5.65
N THR A 238 34.53 31.06 -5.31
CA THR A 238 34.99 32.13 -6.22
C THR A 238 36.10 31.71 -7.19
N ASN A 239 36.74 30.56 -6.98
CA ASN A 239 37.82 30.11 -7.86
C ASN A 239 37.29 29.42 -9.13
N ASN A 240 37.97 29.63 -10.26
CA ASN A 240 37.79 28.83 -11.47
C ASN A 240 38.72 27.60 -11.46
N ASN A 241 38.15 26.40 -11.61
CA ASN A 241 38.89 25.17 -11.93
C ASN A 241 38.35 24.41 -13.15
N LEU A 242 37.25 24.87 -13.75
CA LEU A 242 36.74 24.37 -15.02
C LEU A 242 36.57 25.54 -16.00
N ARG A 243 37.43 25.62 -17.00
CA ARG A 243 37.50 26.78 -17.89
C ARG A 243 36.42 26.74 -18.97
N PRO A 244 35.69 27.84 -19.23
CA PRO A 244 34.72 27.89 -20.31
C PRO A 244 35.27 27.51 -21.69
N SER A 245 36.46 27.98 -22.08
CA SER A 245 37.11 27.59 -23.35
C SER A 245 37.36 26.09 -23.49
N PHE A 246 37.46 25.37 -22.37
CA PHE A 246 37.64 23.93 -22.38
C PHE A 246 36.33 23.20 -22.67
N CYS A 247 35.20 23.70 -22.14
CA CYS A 247 33.88 23.12 -22.31
C CYS A 247 33.27 23.48 -23.67
N PHE A 248 33.37 24.76 -24.05
CA PHE A 248 32.89 25.28 -25.31
C PHE A 248 34.08 25.90 -26.03
N GLN A 249 34.41 25.41 -27.23
CA GLN A 249 35.54 25.94 -28.04
C GLN A 249 35.38 27.44 -28.40
N ASN A 250 34.23 28.05 -28.08
CA ASN A 250 33.94 29.47 -28.26
C ASN A 250 34.38 30.30 -27.04
N LYS A 251 35.32 31.24 -27.26
CA LYS A 251 35.82 32.23 -26.28
C LYS A 251 34.84 33.37 -25.95
N LYS A 252 33.53 33.11 -25.91
CA LYS A 252 32.53 34.16 -25.62
C LYS A 252 32.39 34.50 -24.13
N TYR A 253 32.92 33.66 -23.25
CA TYR A 253 32.70 33.76 -21.81
C TYR A 253 34.00 34.10 -21.08
N ASP A 254 33.88 34.72 -19.91
CA ASP A 254 35.04 35.04 -19.07
C ASP A 254 35.72 33.75 -18.58
N GLU A 255 36.98 33.56 -18.96
CA GLU A 255 37.81 32.40 -18.60
C GLU A 255 38.02 32.25 -17.09
N ASN A 256 37.80 33.31 -16.31
CA ASN A 256 37.93 33.30 -14.86
C ASN A 256 36.59 33.14 -14.12
N SER A 257 35.50 32.86 -14.85
CA SER A 257 34.17 32.65 -14.23
C SER A 257 34.23 31.60 -13.11
N PRO A 258 33.70 31.87 -11.91
CA PRO A 258 33.75 30.92 -10.79
C PRO A 258 33.06 29.59 -11.09
N THR A 259 33.58 28.50 -10.50
CA THR A 259 33.02 27.14 -10.66
C THR A 259 32.74 26.48 -9.30
N PRO A 260 31.78 27.01 -8.53
CA PRO A 260 31.53 26.60 -7.15
C PRO A 260 31.05 25.14 -7.01
N PHE A 261 30.14 24.64 -7.85
CA PHE A 261 29.67 23.25 -7.77
C PHE A 261 30.77 22.26 -8.17
N TYR A 262 31.54 22.56 -9.23
CA TYR A 262 32.70 21.76 -9.62
C TYR A 262 33.73 21.70 -8.50
N ASN A 263 34.03 22.85 -7.87
CA ASN A 263 34.98 22.93 -6.77
C ASN A 263 34.50 22.16 -5.54
N ASN A 264 33.22 22.31 -5.18
CA ASN A 264 32.62 21.60 -4.06
C ASN A 264 32.60 20.08 -4.30
N GLY A 265 32.45 19.65 -5.56
CA GLY A 265 32.61 18.25 -5.97
C GLY A 265 34.00 17.70 -5.65
N ILE A 266 35.08 18.36 -6.08
CA ILE A 266 36.44 17.85 -5.83
C ILE A 266 36.81 17.88 -4.35
N ILE A 267 36.49 18.97 -3.64
CA ILE A 267 36.88 19.09 -2.23
C ILE A 267 36.20 18.05 -1.35
N ALA A 268 34.97 17.65 -1.67
CA ALA A 268 34.25 16.59 -0.96
C ALA A 268 35.05 15.27 -0.92
N ASP A 269 35.75 14.92 -2.01
CA ASP A 269 36.61 13.75 -2.05
C ASP A 269 37.92 14.00 -1.28
N LEU A 270 38.52 15.19 -1.44
CA LEU A 270 39.77 15.56 -0.78
C LEU A 270 39.70 15.50 0.75
N VAL A 271 38.59 15.91 1.36
CA VAL A 271 38.45 15.95 2.82
C VAL A 271 37.69 14.76 3.41
N ARG A 272 37.31 13.77 2.58
CA ARG A 272 36.48 12.62 2.98
C ARG A 272 37.02 11.89 4.20
N ASP A 273 38.30 11.50 4.18
CA ASP A 273 38.92 10.76 5.30
C ASP A 273 38.93 11.57 6.59
N ARG A 274 39.23 12.87 6.52
CA ARG A 274 39.24 13.74 7.70
C ARG A 274 37.85 13.83 8.33
N LEU A 275 36.81 13.95 7.52
CA LEU A 275 35.42 13.99 7.98
C LEU A 275 34.97 12.66 8.56
N GLU A 276 35.25 11.55 7.89
CA GLU A 276 34.88 10.22 8.37
C GLU A 276 35.56 9.91 9.73
N VAL A 277 36.85 10.22 9.87
CA VAL A 277 37.58 10.09 11.15
C VAL A 277 36.94 10.98 12.22
N HIS A 278 36.59 12.22 11.88
CA HIS A 278 35.95 13.13 12.82
C HIS A 278 34.60 12.59 13.30
N PHE A 279 33.75 12.11 12.38
CA PHE A 279 32.46 11.51 12.72
C PHE A 279 32.61 10.22 13.53
N GLU A 280 33.51 9.32 13.14
CA GLU A 280 33.73 8.07 13.87
C GLU A 280 34.19 8.33 15.30
N ASN A 281 35.15 9.23 15.50
CA ASN A 281 35.63 9.61 16.83
C ASN A 281 34.51 10.18 17.70
N PHE A 282 33.57 10.93 17.11
CA PHE A 282 32.44 11.49 17.82
C PHE A 282 31.39 10.44 18.23
N PHE A 283 30.97 9.59 17.28
CA PHE A 283 29.83 8.68 17.47
C PHE A 283 30.18 7.35 18.13
N LYS A 284 31.41 6.81 17.94
CA LYS A 284 31.78 5.44 18.36
C LYS A 284 31.50 5.13 19.83
N LYS A 285 31.55 6.13 20.72
CA LYS A 285 31.33 5.97 22.16
C LYS A 285 29.96 6.49 22.65
N LYS A 286 29.10 7.01 21.77
CA LYS A 286 27.85 7.68 22.13
C LYS A 286 26.63 6.90 21.63
N ALA A 287 26.28 5.83 22.35
CA ALA A 287 25.23 4.90 21.93
C ALA A 287 23.86 5.56 21.71
N ILE A 288 23.46 6.49 22.60
CA ILE A 288 22.17 7.19 22.47
C ILE A 288 22.11 8.09 21.23
N PHE A 289 23.23 8.70 20.85
CA PHE A 289 23.31 9.50 19.63
C PHE A 289 23.27 8.63 18.37
N ILE A 290 23.90 7.45 18.40
CA ILE A 290 23.75 6.48 17.30
C ILE A 290 22.27 6.12 17.12
N LYS A 291 21.55 5.81 18.21
CA LYS A 291 20.11 5.53 18.15
C LYS A 291 19.29 6.72 17.63
N ALA A 292 19.60 7.95 18.06
CA ALA A 292 18.90 9.14 17.57
C ALA A 292 19.12 9.34 16.05
N VAL A 293 20.37 9.20 15.59
CA VAL A 293 20.72 9.27 14.17
C VAL A 293 20.02 8.17 13.37
N MET A 294 19.91 6.95 13.91
CA MET A 294 19.14 5.85 13.30
C MET A 294 17.69 6.25 13.04
N LEU A 295 17.02 6.79 14.07
CA LEU A 295 15.62 7.19 14.00
C LEU A 295 15.42 8.34 13.02
N ILE A 296 16.34 9.32 12.98
CA ILE A 296 16.29 10.43 12.01
C ILE A 296 16.50 9.90 10.59
N GLN A 297 17.44 8.99 10.36
CA GLN A 297 17.66 8.36 9.06
C GLN A 297 16.43 7.58 8.60
N CYS A 298 15.80 6.78 9.48
CA CYS A 298 14.55 6.09 9.19
C CYS A 298 13.44 7.08 8.83
N TRP A 299 13.34 8.18 9.58
CA TRP A 299 12.37 9.24 9.33
C TRP A 299 12.57 9.92 7.98
N LEU A 300 13.82 10.21 7.58
CA LEU A 300 14.19 10.74 6.27
C LEU A 300 13.88 9.72 5.15
N GLN A 301 14.18 8.44 5.38
CA GLN A 301 13.98 7.33 4.43
C GLN A 301 12.53 7.09 4.10
N ASN A 302 11.68 7.00 5.13
CA ASN A 302 10.25 6.79 4.94
C ASN A 302 9.59 7.93 4.16
N ARG A 303 10.23 9.10 4.10
CA ARG A 303 9.79 10.28 3.33
C ARG A 303 10.57 10.46 2.02
N ASN A 304 11.49 9.55 1.70
CA ASN A 304 12.42 9.59 0.57
C ASN A 304 13.26 10.89 0.51
N PHE A 305 13.60 11.50 1.65
CA PHE A 305 14.47 12.69 1.68
C PHE A 305 15.95 12.34 1.58
N ASP A 306 16.36 11.15 2.01
CA ASP A 306 17.76 10.68 1.96
C ASP A 306 18.18 10.23 0.55
N LYS A 307 17.24 9.72 -0.25
CA LYS A 307 17.46 9.25 -1.63
C LYS A 307 17.55 10.38 -2.66
N ARG A 308 17.51 11.64 -2.23
CA ARG A 308 17.47 12.80 -3.12
C ARG A 308 18.86 13.35 -3.37
N SER A 309 19.09 13.79 -4.61
CA SER A 309 20.30 14.54 -4.97
C SER A 309 20.38 15.93 -4.33
N ASP A 310 19.24 16.46 -3.86
CA ASP A 310 19.11 17.79 -3.28
C ASP A 310 18.56 17.78 -1.83
N GLY A 311 18.63 16.63 -1.17
CA GLY A 311 18.07 16.40 0.17
C GLY A 311 19.06 16.63 1.32
N PHE A 312 18.66 16.14 2.50
CA PHE A 312 19.46 16.21 3.72
C PHE A 312 20.39 15.00 3.82
N GLY A 313 21.59 15.14 3.24
CA GLY A 313 22.56 14.04 3.14
C GLY A 313 23.13 13.57 4.48
N ASP A 314 23.68 12.35 4.51
CA ASP A 314 24.22 11.71 5.72
C ASP A 314 25.30 12.54 6.40
N PHE A 315 26.26 13.09 5.64
CA PHE A 315 27.34 13.89 6.22
C PHE A 315 26.84 15.21 6.81
N LEU A 316 25.85 15.84 6.16
CA LEU A 316 25.21 17.04 6.69
C LEU A 316 24.46 16.73 7.98
N LEU A 317 23.76 15.59 8.04
CA LEU A 317 23.12 15.10 9.27
C LEU A 317 24.12 14.93 10.41
N TYR A 318 25.24 14.26 10.16
CA TYR A 318 26.26 14.02 11.18
C TYR A 318 26.89 15.33 11.65
N ALA A 319 27.22 16.22 10.73
CA ALA A 319 27.79 17.52 11.05
C ALA A 319 26.81 18.42 11.80
N TRP A 320 25.53 18.44 11.41
CA TRP A 320 24.49 19.17 12.13
C TRP A 320 24.32 18.65 13.55
N PHE A 321 24.33 17.33 13.73
CA PHE A 321 24.21 16.71 15.04
C PHE A 321 25.40 17.05 15.95
N ILE A 322 26.62 17.05 15.41
CA ILE A 322 27.84 17.48 16.13
C ILE A 322 27.78 18.97 16.46
N TYR A 323 27.29 19.80 15.54
CA TYR A 323 27.10 21.23 15.77
C TYR A 323 26.16 21.49 16.95
N LEU A 324 24.99 20.83 16.99
CA LEU A 324 24.05 20.95 18.12
C LEU A 324 24.67 20.53 19.46
N TYR A 325 25.53 19.52 19.45
CA TYR A 325 26.26 19.10 20.65
C TYR A 325 27.31 20.14 21.08
N ASN A 326 28.07 20.68 20.13
CA ASN A 326 29.08 21.70 20.39
C ASN A 326 28.46 22.99 20.94
N GLU A 327 27.28 23.37 20.44
CA GLU A 327 26.45 24.48 20.92
C GLU A 327 25.70 24.15 22.23
N LYS A 328 25.92 22.96 22.80
CA LYS A 328 25.30 22.48 24.06
C LYS A 328 23.77 22.45 24.04
N VAL A 329 23.19 22.31 22.84
CA VAL A 329 21.74 22.22 22.64
C VAL A 329 21.25 20.79 22.91
N ILE A 330 22.08 19.79 22.62
CA ILE A 330 21.83 18.38 22.94
C ILE A 330 22.94 17.80 23.83
N GLY A 331 22.58 16.84 24.70
CA GLY A 331 23.52 16.19 25.64
C GLY A 331 23.30 14.68 25.75
N GLU A 332 24.34 13.98 26.21
CA GLU A 332 24.35 12.50 26.32
C GLU A 332 23.41 11.94 27.39
N HIS A 333 22.97 12.79 28.33
CA HIS A 333 22.04 12.44 29.41
C HIS A 333 20.57 12.70 29.08
N MET A 334 20.27 13.29 27.92
CA MET A 334 18.88 13.55 27.49
C MET A 334 18.18 12.26 27.06
N ALA A 335 16.86 12.20 27.24
CA ALA A 335 16.07 11.12 26.65
C ALA A 335 16.09 11.22 25.12
N ILE A 336 15.96 10.07 24.44
CA ILE A 336 16.04 10.03 22.98
C ILE A 336 14.92 10.85 22.32
N SER A 337 13.70 10.85 22.87
CA SER A 337 12.60 11.73 22.43
C SER A 337 12.98 13.20 22.46
N ASP A 338 13.65 13.66 23.52
CA ASP A 338 14.02 15.08 23.70
C ASP A 338 15.14 15.49 22.75
N ILE A 339 16.08 14.58 22.47
CA ILE A 339 17.11 14.77 21.44
C ILE A 339 16.44 14.94 20.06
N LEU A 340 15.47 14.10 19.74
CA LEU A 340 14.74 14.18 18.45
C LEU A 340 13.91 15.46 18.34
N ILE A 341 13.17 15.84 19.37
CA ILE A 341 12.40 17.09 19.40
C ILE A 341 13.33 18.27 19.18
N THR A 342 14.44 18.32 19.92
CA THR A 342 15.43 19.39 19.81
C THR A 342 16.08 19.43 18.42
N PHE A 343 16.42 18.27 17.84
CA PHE A 343 16.90 18.18 16.47
C PHE A 343 15.89 18.77 15.48
N PHE A 344 14.63 18.32 15.51
CA PHE A 344 13.60 18.82 14.59
C PHE A 344 13.30 20.30 14.80
N GLN A 345 13.27 20.76 16.05
CA GLN A 345 13.07 22.17 16.38
C GLN A 345 14.20 23.02 15.79
N SER A 346 15.45 22.57 15.91
CA SER A 346 16.60 23.28 15.35
C SER A 346 16.54 23.41 13.82
N VAL A 347 16.06 22.38 13.12
CA VAL A 347 15.86 22.42 11.66
C VAL A 347 14.80 23.46 11.28
N VAL A 348 13.77 23.62 12.10
CA VAL A 348 12.66 24.55 11.85
C VAL A 348 13.00 25.99 12.22
N SER A 349 13.59 26.21 13.40
CA SER A 349 13.75 27.54 13.99
C SER A 349 15.00 28.28 13.54
N VAL A 350 16.09 27.57 13.20
CA VAL A 350 17.33 28.21 12.75
C VAL A 350 17.11 28.79 11.34
N ASN A 351 17.56 30.03 11.13
CA ASN A 351 17.66 30.60 9.79
C ASN A 351 19.00 30.22 9.15
N TRP A 352 18.98 29.21 8.29
CA TRP A 352 20.16 28.67 7.63
C TRP A 352 20.79 29.62 6.59
N ASN A 353 20.09 30.68 6.18
CA ASN A 353 20.62 31.67 5.25
C ASN A 353 21.50 32.71 5.95
N ASP A 354 21.15 33.06 7.19
CA ASP A 354 21.81 34.14 7.93
C ASP A 354 22.82 33.58 8.94
N ALA A 355 22.64 32.33 9.38
CA ALA A 355 23.51 31.71 10.36
C ALA A 355 24.84 31.26 9.73
N GLN A 356 25.95 31.62 10.38
CA GLN A 356 27.29 31.13 10.02
C GLN A 356 27.50 29.72 10.57
N LEU A 357 26.92 28.74 9.88
CA LEU A 357 26.90 27.35 10.34
C LEU A 357 28.14 26.57 9.89
N GLY A 358 28.81 25.88 10.81
CA GLY A 358 29.95 25.03 10.47
C GLY A 358 30.59 24.32 11.66
N LEU A 359 31.55 23.43 11.38
CA LEU A 359 32.31 22.70 12.40
C LEU A 359 33.65 23.37 12.74
N ALA A 360 34.25 24.08 11.80
CA ALA A 360 35.48 24.85 12.04
C ALA A 360 35.17 26.14 12.80
N LYS A 361 36.04 26.47 13.75
CA LYS A 361 36.01 27.74 14.50
C LYS A 361 36.82 28.81 13.77
N ASP A 362 36.53 30.07 14.07
CA ASP A 362 37.31 31.23 13.62
C ASP A 362 37.41 31.39 12.09
N ILE A 363 36.34 31.03 11.36
CA ILE A 363 36.22 31.29 9.92
C ILE A 363 35.81 32.75 9.70
N ASP A 364 36.48 33.43 8.77
CA ASP A 364 36.12 34.78 8.35
C ASP A 364 34.70 34.83 7.76
N SER A 365 33.87 35.74 8.27
CA SER A 365 32.51 36.07 7.77
C SER A 365 32.47 36.31 6.26
N SER A 366 33.55 36.84 5.67
CA SER A 366 33.65 37.06 4.22
C SER A 366 33.59 35.75 3.42
N LEU A 367 34.05 34.63 4.00
CA LEU A 367 34.01 33.32 3.36
C LEU A 367 32.58 32.78 3.34
N TYR A 368 31.82 32.94 4.42
CA TYR A 368 30.40 32.58 4.44
C TYR A 368 29.60 33.35 3.40
N ALA A 369 29.85 34.66 3.27
CA ALA A 369 29.22 35.49 2.24
C ALA A 369 29.54 34.97 0.83
N GLN A 370 30.80 34.60 0.56
CA GLN A 370 31.18 34.00 -0.72
C GLN A 370 30.45 32.69 -1.01
N PHE A 371 30.17 31.83 -0.02
CA PHE A 371 29.37 30.62 -0.25
C PHE A 371 27.88 30.95 -0.45
N GLY A 372 27.33 31.89 0.32
CA GLY A 372 25.92 32.30 0.23
C GLY A 372 25.53 32.94 -1.10
N GLU A 373 26.49 33.45 -1.89
CA GLU A 373 26.23 33.94 -3.24
C GLU A 373 25.86 32.82 -4.24
N TYR A 374 26.42 31.62 -4.06
CA TYR A 374 26.31 30.54 -5.06
C TYR A 374 25.42 29.37 -4.62
N PHE A 375 25.22 29.18 -3.31
CA PHE A 375 24.43 28.07 -2.76
C PHE A 375 23.23 28.59 -1.96
N ASP A 376 22.13 27.83 -1.97
CA ASP A 376 20.94 28.17 -1.19
C ASP A 376 21.23 28.17 0.32
N TYR A 377 22.09 27.24 0.78
CA TYR A 377 22.48 27.10 2.18
C TYR A 377 23.98 26.83 2.31
N THR A 378 24.58 27.31 3.42
CA THR A 378 26.01 27.13 3.72
C THR A 378 26.19 26.44 5.07
N PHE A 379 26.85 25.28 5.06
CA PHE A 379 27.34 24.61 6.26
C PHE A 379 28.78 24.15 6.03
N LEU A 380 29.74 24.78 6.69
CA LEU A 380 31.16 24.54 6.44
C LEU A 380 31.73 23.39 7.29
N ASP A 381 32.56 22.56 6.67
CA ASP A 381 33.21 21.41 7.30
C ASP A 381 34.31 21.80 8.31
N VAL A 382 35.04 20.80 8.82
CA VAL A 382 36.18 21.01 9.75
C VAL A 382 37.36 21.76 9.15
N THR A 383 37.47 21.85 7.81
CA THR A 383 38.49 22.67 7.15
C THR A 383 38.02 24.09 6.85
N GLY A 384 36.72 24.35 6.89
CA GLY A 384 36.10 25.62 6.54
C GLY A 384 35.94 25.87 5.04
N PHE A 385 36.22 24.89 4.18
CA PHE A 385 36.22 25.08 2.71
C PHE A 385 35.29 24.14 1.96
N TYR A 386 34.71 23.13 2.61
CA TYR A 386 33.72 22.25 2.00
C TYR A 386 32.34 22.60 2.52
N ASN A 387 31.41 22.96 1.61
CA ASN A 387 30.02 23.20 1.97
C ASN A 387 29.23 21.88 1.93
N LEU A 388 28.92 21.35 3.10
CA LEU A 388 28.11 20.15 3.29
C LEU A 388 26.65 20.34 2.87
N ALA A 389 26.17 21.59 2.83
CA ALA A 389 24.81 21.94 2.41
C ALA A 389 24.72 22.35 0.93
N ALA A 390 25.80 22.22 0.14
CA ALA A 390 25.84 22.70 -1.25
C ALA A 390 24.76 22.11 -2.16
N ASN A 391 24.34 20.87 -1.90
CA ASN A 391 23.30 20.20 -2.68
C ASN A 391 21.88 20.49 -2.18
N LEU A 392 21.73 20.94 -0.92
CA LEU A 392 20.42 21.12 -0.29
C LEU A 392 19.66 22.24 -0.98
N SER A 393 18.52 21.92 -1.61
CA SER A 393 17.69 22.91 -2.29
C SER A 393 16.68 23.55 -1.34
N CYS A 394 16.29 24.80 -1.63
CA CYS A 394 15.24 25.49 -0.89
C CYS A 394 13.90 24.70 -0.87
N SER A 395 13.50 24.10 -2.00
CA SER A 395 12.25 23.32 -2.09
C SER A 395 12.28 22.04 -1.25
N ALA A 396 13.37 21.28 -1.30
CA ALA A 396 13.53 20.08 -0.48
C ALA A 396 13.61 20.43 1.01
N PHE A 397 14.36 21.47 1.39
CA PHE A 397 14.52 21.85 2.79
C PHE A 397 13.22 22.39 3.40
N ASN A 398 12.41 23.14 2.63
CA ASN A 398 11.08 23.56 3.09
C ASN A 398 10.16 22.35 3.36
N CYS A 399 10.24 21.29 2.56
CA CYS A 399 9.49 20.05 2.81
C CYS A 399 9.99 19.33 4.07
N ILE A 400 11.31 19.30 4.29
CA ILE A 400 11.90 18.75 5.51
C ILE A 400 11.47 19.56 6.74
N LYS A 401 11.46 20.89 6.67
CA LYS A 401 10.97 21.77 7.76
C LYS A 401 9.49 21.52 8.07
N ASP A 402 8.65 21.41 7.05
CA ASP A 402 7.23 21.11 7.22
C ASP A 402 7.00 19.73 7.87
N ALA A 403 7.73 18.72 7.39
CA ALA A 403 7.71 17.40 7.99
C ALA A 403 8.21 17.41 9.46
N ALA A 404 9.27 18.16 9.75
CA ALA A 404 9.85 18.29 11.09
C ALA A 404 8.86 18.95 12.07
N LYS A 405 8.13 19.99 11.64
CA LYS A 405 7.02 20.58 12.44
C LYS A 405 5.99 19.53 12.84
N SER A 406 5.59 18.68 11.89
CA SER A 406 4.67 17.59 12.21
C SER A 406 5.28 16.55 13.15
N ALA A 407 6.58 16.27 13.02
CA ALA A 407 7.26 15.28 13.84
C ALA A 407 7.32 15.71 15.32
N ILE A 408 7.58 16.98 15.60
CA ILE A 408 7.63 17.54 16.96
C ILE A 408 6.32 17.30 17.72
N VAL A 409 5.17 17.50 17.06
CA VAL A 409 3.86 17.28 17.67
C VAL A 409 3.63 15.78 17.92
N LYS A 410 3.90 14.94 16.91
CA LYS A 410 3.67 13.49 16.95
C LYS A 410 4.57 12.75 17.93
N LEU A 411 5.74 13.30 18.28
CA LEU A 411 6.64 12.72 19.28
C LEU A 411 6.04 12.71 20.70
N ASN A 412 4.96 13.46 20.95
CA ASN A 412 4.24 13.42 22.23
C ASN A 412 3.21 12.27 22.32
N SER A 413 2.93 11.55 21.23
CA SER A 413 1.92 10.49 21.17
C SER A 413 2.54 9.18 20.70
N PHE A 414 2.59 8.17 21.58
CA PHE A 414 3.07 6.83 21.20
C PHE A 414 2.21 6.19 20.08
N LYS A 415 0.94 6.61 19.94
CA LYS A 415 0.03 6.15 18.87
C LYS A 415 0.53 6.54 17.47
N ASP A 416 1.37 7.57 17.36
CA ASP A 416 1.94 8.08 16.10
C ASP A 416 3.30 7.46 15.75
N PHE A 417 3.83 6.53 16.54
CA PHE A 417 5.13 5.89 16.31
C PHE A 417 5.28 5.35 14.88
N ASP A 418 4.28 4.59 14.43
CA ASP A 418 4.29 4.00 13.09
C ASP A 418 4.35 5.08 11.99
N LEU A 419 3.63 6.19 12.15
CA LEU A 419 3.62 7.30 11.19
C LEU A 419 4.96 8.05 11.14
N LEU A 420 5.73 8.02 12.22
CA LEU A 420 7.06 8.64 12.28
C LEU A 420 8.13 7.75 11.64
N PHE A 421 8.20 6.48 12.04
CA PHE A 421 9.38 5.62 11.82
C PHE A 421 9.12 4.34 11.03
N VAL A 422 7.87 3.95 10.78
CA VAL A 422 7.55 2.65 10.15
C VAL A 422 6.86 2.81 8.79
N LYS A 423 5.82 3.66 8.70
CA LYS A 423 5.02 3.84 7.49
C LYS A 423 5.75 4.72 6.49
N GLU A 424 5.85 4.22 5.25
CA GLU A 424 6.29 5.03 4.12
C GLU A 424 5.29 6.15 3.83
N MET A 425 5.82 7.36 3.70
CA MET A 425 5.12 8.59 3.32
C MET A 425 5.72 9.07 1.99
N PRO A 426 5.39 8.42 0.86
CA PRO A 426 5.95 8.76 -0.43
C PRO A 426 5.55 10.19 -0.86
N PHE A 427 6.33 10.75 -1.78
CA PHE A 427 6.11 12.06 -2.41
C PHE A 427 4.65 12.29 -2.84
N THR A 428 3.96 11.23 -3.27
CA THR A 428 2.57 11.23 -3.75
C THR A 428 1.52 11.51 -2.67
N ASN A 429 1.88 11.44 -1.39
CA ASN A 429 0.95 11.67 -0.28
C ASN A 429 1.08 13.09 0.29
N TYR A 430 2.14 13.82 -0.06
CA TYR A 430 2.46 15.13 0.53
C TYR A 430 1.76 16.30 -0.16
N PHE A 431 1.40 16.15 -1.44
CA PHE A 431 0.92 17.23 -2.28
C PHE A 431 -0.48 16.98 -2.84
N ASP A 432 -1.15 18.08 -3.19
CA ASP A 432 -2.51 18.05 -3.74
C ASP A 432 -2.50 17.93 -5.27
N ILE A 433 -1.59 18.64 -5.92
CA ILE A 433 -1.53 18.75 -7.38
C ILE A 433 -0.17 18.31 -7.88
N TYR A 434 -0.18 17.55 -8.98
CA TYR A 434 1.03 17.03 -9.62
C TYR A 434 1.09 17.50 -11.07
N ILE A 435 2.24 18.04 -11.47
CA ILE A 435 2.53 18.53 -12.82
C ILE A 435 3.74 17.77 -13.36
N ARG A 436 3.58 17.07 -14.47
CA ARG A 436 4.70 16.43 -15.17
C ARG A 436 5.28 17.35 -16.23
N ILE A 437 6.59 17.53 -16.18
CA ILE A 437 7.41 18.31 -17.11
C ILE A 437 8.32 17.33 -17.84
N SER A 438 8.05 17.10 -19.12
CA SER A 438 8.99 16.38 -19.99
C SER A 438 9.99 17.39 -20.56
N VAL A 439 11.28 17.09 -20.44
CA VAL A 439 12.35 17.95 -20.95
C VAL A 439 12.88 17.34 -22.25
N PRO A 440 12.65 17.98 -23.41
CA PRO A 440 13.12 17.46 -24.69
C PRO A 440 14.66 17.39 -24.75
N GLU A 441 15.20 16.39 -25.44
CA GLU A 441 16.65 16.28 -25.64
C GLU A 441 17.21 17.47 -26.44
N THR A 442 16.44 17.99 -27.40
CA THR A 442 16.79 19.21 -28.14
C THR A 442 17.05 20.38 -27.20
N TYR A 443 16.14 20.64 -26.25
CA TYR A 443 16.27 21.69 -25.25
C TYR A 443 17.56 21.56 -24.42
N ILE A 444 17.89 20.34 -23.99
CA ILE A 444 19.12 20.07 -23.20
C ILE A 444 20.37 20.32 -24.04
N SER A 445 20.34 19.99 -25.33
CA SER A 445 21.49 20.11 -26.22
C SER A 445 21.71 21.53 -26.78
N SER A 446 20.66 22.36 -26.92
CA SER A 446 20.75 23.67 -27.57
C SER A 446 20.34 24.84 -26.68
N ASP A 447 19.10 24.85 -26.18
CA ASP A 447 18.52 26.02 -25.54
C ASP A 447 19.08 26.24 -24.15
N LEU A 448 19.16 25.19 -23.33
CA LEU A 448 19.63 25.29 -21.95
C LEU A 448 21.09 25.76 -21.87
N PRO A 449 22.06 25.20 -22.62
CA PRO A 449 23.43 25.71 -22.63
C PRO A 449 23.51 27.16 -23.13
N SER A 450 22.60 27.59 -24.00
CA SER A 450 22.56 28.98 -24.49
C SER A 450 22.03 29.97 -23.44
N LEU A 451 21.07 29.53 -22.62
CA LEU A 451 20.40 30.37 -21.61
C LEU A 451 21.21 30.48 -20.32
N PHE A 452 21.84 29.37 -19.90
CA PHE A 452 22.55 29.26 -18.63
C PHE A 452 23.97 28.67 -18.84
N PRO A 453 24.82 29.31 -19.65
CA PRO A 453 26.09 28.72 -20.07
C PRO A 453 27.05 28.47 -18.90
N LEU A 454 27.15 29.40 -17.95
CA LEU A 454 28.09 29.31 -16.83
C LEU A 454 27.64 28.25 -15.82
N GLU A 455 26.36 28.21 -15.49
CA GLU A 455 25.77 27.20 -14.60
C GLU A 455 25.83 25.81 -15.24
N TYR A 456 25.66 25.73 -16.57
CA TYR A 456 25.80 24.48 -17.33
C TYR A 456 27.23 23.94 -17.31
N ILE A 457 28.23 24.83 -17.36
CA ILE A 457 29.64 24.47 -17.16
C ILE A 457 29.87 23.98 -15.72
N ASP A 458 29.53 24.80 -14.73
CA ASP A 458 29.84 24.52 -13.32
C ASP A 458 29.14 23.26 -12.80
N CYS A 459 27.89 23.03 -13.21
CA CYS A 459 27.16 21.81 -12.89
C CYS A 459 27.57 20.60 -13.74
N CYS A 460 28.64 20.70 -14.54
CA CYS A 460 29.17 19.61 -15.36
C CYS A 460 28.11 18.99 -16.30
N GLY A 461 27.24 19.82 -16.88
CA GLY A 461 26.14 19.36 -17.73
C GLY A 461 24.95 18.73 -16.97
N ASN A 462 24.92 18.77 -15.63
CA ASN A 462 23.77 18.36 -14.83
C ASN A 462 22.61 19.36 -14.96
N TYR A 463 21.88 19.22 -16.07
CA TYR A 463 20.78 20.09 -16.44
C TYR A 463 19.62 20.09 -15.45
N SER A 464 19.37 19.01 -14.71
CA SER A 464 18.24 19.01 -13.77
C SER A 464 18.46 19.86 -12.55
N ARG A 465 19.70 19.94 -12.06
CA ARG A 465 20.06 20.89 -11.00
C ARG A 465 19.72 22.33 -11.44
N ILE A 466 20.09 22.68 -12.67
CA ILE A 466 19.84 24.00 -13.25
C ILE A 466 18.34 24.22 -13.38
N ILE A 467 17.62 23.30 -14.02
CA ILE A 467 16.18 23.42 -14.26
C ILE A 467 15.42 23.54 -12.93
N VAL A 468 15.70 22.67 -11.95
CA VAL A 468 15.02 22.70 -10.64
C VAL A 468 15.31 24.01 -9.91
N ARG A 469 16.56 24.47 -9.89
CA ARG A 469 16.94 25.71 -9.19
C ARG A 469 16.23 26.93 -9.78
N TYR A 470 16.30 27.12 -11.10
CA TYR A 470 15.65 28.25 -11.76
C TYR A 470 14.13 28.17 -11.67
N LEU A 471 13.55 26.98 -11.90
CA LEU A 471 12.11 26.80 -11.83
C LEU A 471 11.59 26.98 -10.40
N THR A 472 12.35 26.63 -9.36
CA THR A 472 12.00 26.91 -7.96
C THR A 472 11.80 28.40 -7.73
N ASN A 473 12.77 29.23 -8.11
CA ASN A 473 12.69 30.69 -7.94
C ASN A 473 11.53 31.31 -8.71
N LEU A 474 11.29 30.81 -9.93
CA LEU A 474 10.19 31.25 -10.78
C LEU A 474 8.83 30.86 -10.19
N LEU A 475 8.66 29.63 -9.70
CA LEU A 475 7.41 29.13 -9.13
C LEU A 475 7.09 29.76 -7.78
N LEU A 476 8.10 30.03 -6.93
CA LEU A 476 7.91 30.78 -5.69
C LEU A 476 7.23 32.13 -5.95
N LYS A 477 7.66 32.84 -7.00
CA LYS A 477 7.04 34.11 -7.40
C LYS A 477 5.69 33.92 -8.08
N ALA A 478 5.56 32.91 -8.95
CA ALA A 478 4.38 32.70 -9.78
C ALA A 478 3.18 32.08 -9.03
N TRP A 479 3.41 31.33 -7.95
CA TRP A 479 2.39 30.62 -7.17
C TRP A 479 2.19 31.15 -5.75
N ASN A 480 2.79 32.29 -5.39
CA ASN A 480 2.81 32.83 -4.03
C ASN A 480 1.42 32.89 -3.35
N ASP A 481 0.34 33.17 -4.10
CA ASP A 481 -1.04 33.28 -3.61
C ASP A 481 -1.85 31.97 -3.71
N ARG A 482 -1.21 30.84 -4.06
CA ARG A 482 -1.91 29.59 -4.43
C ARG A 482 -1.29 28.33 -3.83
N VAL A 483 0.00 28.35 -3.53
CA VAL A 483 0.76 27.18 -3.10
C VAL A 483 1.58 27.58 -1.89
N ASP A 484 1.45 26.82 -0.79
CA ASP A 484 2.25 27.06 0.42
C ASP A 484 3.54 26.22 0.43
N LEU A 485 3.52 25.06 -0.20
CA LEU A 485 4.67 24.16 -0.29
C LEU A 485 4.67 23.45 -1.64
N PHE A 486 5.83 23.36 -2.29
CA PHE A 486 6.01 22.54 -3.48
C PHE A 486 7.41 21.94 -3.53
N ASP A 487 7.52 20.86 -4.30
CA ASP A 487 8.76 20.12 -4.46
C ASP A 487 8.82 19.40 -5.81
N PHE A 488 10.01 18.96 -6.16
CA PHE A 488 10.33 18.29 -7.41
C PHE A 488 10.74 16.83 -7.18
N LYS A 489 10.17 15.93 -7.97
CA LYS A 489 10.64 14.56 -8.10
C LYS A 489 11.24 14.35 -9.49
N GLN A 490 12.49 13.92 -9.54
CA GLN A 490 13.18 13.63 -10.80
C GLN A 490 12.98 12.15 -11.17
N ILE A 491 12.47 11.89 -12.38
CA ILE A 491 12.32 10.53 -12.93
C ILE A 491 13.42 10.28 -13.94
N PHE A 492 14.16 9.19 -13.72
CA PHE A 492 15.28 8.78 -14.55
C PHE A 492 14.97 7.50 -15.31
N ASN A 493 15.52 7.37 -16.51
CA ASN A 493 15.42 6.16 -17.34
C ASN A 493 16.15 4.95 -16.71
N LEU A 494 17.19 5.22 -15.93
CA LEU A 494 18.04 4.22 -15.29
C LEU A 494 18.22 4.52 -13.81
N GLY A 495 18.37 3.44 -13.04
CA GLY A 495 18.76 3.50 -11.64
C GLY A 495 20.16 4.04 -11.43
N ILE A 496 20.50 4.27 -10.16
CA ILE A 496 21.84 4.71 -9.75
C ILE A 496 22.85 3.56 -9.64
N LYS A 497 22.40 2.29 -9.63
CA LYS A 497 23.24 1.09 -9.57
C LYS A 497 23.17 0.35 -10.90
N TRP A 498 24.31 -0.10 -11.42
CA TRP A 498 24.40 -0.87 -12.67
C TRP A 498 25.57 -1.86 -12.62
N LYS A 499 25.55 -2.87 -13.49
CA LYS A 499 26.61 -3.89 -13.51
C LYS A 499 27.90 -3.32 -14.06
N VAL A 500 29.05 -3.76 -13.51
CA VAL A 500 30.36 -3.26 -13.94
C VAL A 500 30.67 -3.51 -15.42
N GLY A 501 30.04 -4.50 -16.04
CA GLY A 501 30.20 -4.81 -17.47
C GLY A 501 29.28 -4.03 -18.41
N GLU A 502 28.35 -3.22 -17.89
CA GLU A 502 27.33 -2.52 -18.68
C GLU A 502 27.64 -1.02 -18.78
N GLY A 503 27.28 -0.42 -19.92
CA GLY A 503 27.31 1.03 -20.09
C GLY A 503 26.18 1.71 -19.32
N TRP A 504 26.42 2.95 -18.86
CA TRP A 504 25.45 3.71 -18.08
C TRP A 504 25.23 5.08 -18.71
N ASN A 505 23.98 5.35 -19.10
CA ASN A 505 23.55 6.63 -19.67
C ASN A 505 22.26 7.08 -19.00
N ARG A 506 22.40 7.57 -17.77
CA ARG A 506 21.28 8.01 -16.95
C ARG A 506 20.83 9.41 -17.37
N LYS A 507 19.66 9.47 -17.98
CA LYS A 507 18.96 10.68 -18.40
C LYS A 507 17.66 10.83 -17.61
N ILE A 508 17.24 12.06 -17.43
CA ILE A 508 15.95 12.36 -16.84
C ILE A 508 14.90 12.27 -17.93
N GLU A 509 13.90 11.43 -17.71
CA GLU A 509 12.76 11.31 -18.60
C GLU A 509 11.74 12.42 -18.32
N SER A 510 11.52 12.73 -17.04
CA SER A 510 10.58 13.77 -16.64
C SER A 510 10.84 14.30 -15.23
N LEU A 511 10.37 15.50 -14.99
CA LEU A 511 10.36 16.19 -13.71
C LEU A 511 8.91 16.31 -13.25
N ILE A 512 8.61 15.92 -12.01
CA ILE A 512 7.27 16.04 -11.44
C ILE A 512 7.28 17.09 -10.35
N VAL A 513 6.46 18.12 -10.51
CA VAL A 513 6.22 19.14 -9.50
C VAL A 513 5.00 18.73 -8.69
N GLY A 514 5.19 18.50 -7.39
CA GLY A 514 4.12 18.33 -6.42
C GLY A 514 3.87 19.65 -5.71
N ALA A 515 2.62 20.12 -5.67
CA ALA A 515 2.23 21.37 -5.02
C ALA A 515 1.11 21.14 -4.00
N ARG A 516 1.31 21.63 -2.78
CA ARG A 516 0.30 21.72 -1.73
C ARG A 516 -0.35 23.08 -1.85
N VAL A 517 -1.66 23.06 -2.06
CA VAL A 517 -2.39 24.25 -2.48
C VAL A 517 -3.03 24.95 -1.30
N ILE A 518 -3.34 26.24 -1.42
CA ILE A 518 -4.07 27.01 -0.40
C ILE A 518 -5.55 27.22 -0.75
N GLN A 519 -6.34 27.73 0.18
CA GLN A 519 -7.74 28.03 -0.09
C GLN A 519 -7.84 29.07 -1.22
N GLY A 520 -8.67 28.80 -2.23
CA GLY A 520 -8.82 29.67 -3.40
C GLY A 520 -7.77 29.48 -4.50
N TRP A 521 -6.89 28.48 -4.39
CA TRP A 521 -5.83 28.19 -5.37
C TRP A 521 -6.28 28.10 -6.83
N ASN A 522 -7.54 27.70 -7.04
CA ASN A 522 -8.16 27.50 -8.35
C ASN A 522 -8.80 28.77 -8.93
N ASN A 523 -8.62 29.93 -8.29
CA ASN A 523 -9.13 31.21 -8.81
C ASN A 523 -8.58 31.45 -10.22
N ILE A 524 -9.46 31.74 -11.18
CA ILE A 524 -9.09 31.93 -12.58
C ILE A 524 -8.33 33.25 -12.78
N ILE A 525 -8.48 34.19 -11.84
CA ILE A 525 -7.84 35.50 -11.87
C ILE A 525 -6.64 35.49 -10.91
N THR A 526 -5.48 35.93 -11.39
CA THR A 526 -4.36 36.36 -10.53
C THR A 526 -4.44 37.86 -10.37
N ARG A 527 -4.60 38.34 -9.14
CA ARG A 527 -4.61 39.78 -8.82
C ARG A 527 -3.16 40.25 -8.63
N GLY A 528 -2.75 41.21 -9.45
CA GLY A 528 -1.47 41.90 -9.35
C GLY A 528 -1.58 43.20 -8.54
N PRO A 529 -0.53 44.03 -8.57
CA PRO A 529 -0.47 45.28 -7.83
C PRO A 529 -1.34 46.37 -8.46
N PHE A 530 -1.49 47.52 -7.79
CA PHE A 530 -2.23 48.67 -8.31
C PHE A 530 -1.66 49.16 -9.63
N ALA A 531 -2.53 49.52 -10.58
CA ALA A 531 -2.16 49.88 -11.96
C ALA A 531 -1.10 50.98 -12.09
N LYS A 532 -1.05 51.91 -11.13
CA LYS A 532 -0.10 53.04 -11.12
C LYS A 532 1.12 52.82 -10.22
N SER A 533 1.31 51.64 -9.65
CA SER A 533 2.46 51.34 -8.79
C SER A 533 3.69 50.95 -9.60
N ASN A 534 4.88 51.19 -9.07
CA ASN A 534 6.14 50.73 -9.69
C ASN A 534 6.19 49.21 -9.85
N ASP A 535 5.51 48.48 -8.97
CA ASP A 535 5.45 47.02 -9.03
C ASP A 535 4.55 46.51 -10.17
N ALA A 536 3.66 47.34 -10.73
CA ALA A 536 2.88 47.00 -11.93
C ALA A 536 3.78 46.76 -13.14
N VAL A 537 4.83 47.56 -13.31
CA VAL A 537 5.81 47.36 -14.40
C VAL A 537 6.54 46.03 -14.22
N LYS A 538 7.04 45.76 -13.00
CA LYS A 538 7.70 44.47 -12.69
C LYS A 538 6.76 43.27 -12.89
N PHE A 539 5.48 43.44 -12.59
CA PHE A 539 4.45 42.43 -12.79
C PHE A 539 4.26 42.17 -14.30
N GLN A 540 4.09 43.23 -15.09
CA GLN A 540 3.99 43.15 -16.55
C GLN A 540 5.23 42.56 -17.21
N ASP A 541 6.43 42.88 -16.74
CA ASP A 541 7.68 42.35 -17.30
C ASP A 541 7.81 40.84 -17.03
N PHE A 542 7.49 40.44 -15.78
CA PHE A 542 7.53 39.03 -15.38
C PHE A 542 6.52 38.19 -16.14
N TRP A 543 5.27 38.65 -16.26
CA TRP A 543 4.20 37.88 -16.88
C TRP A 543 4.10 38.06 -18.38
N GLY A 544 4.40 39.23 -18.91
CA GLY A 544 4.14 39.61 -20.29
C GLY A 544 3.00 40.59 -20.39
N LYS A 545 3.26 41.75 -21.01
CA LYS A 545 2.27 42.80 -21.25
C LYS A 545 1.07 42.33 -22.08
N ASP A 546 1.26 41.28 -22.87
CA ASP A 546 0.26 40.65 -23.74
C ASP A 546 -0.81 39.87 -22.97
N ILE A 547 -0.51 39.37 -21.75
CA ILE A 547 -1.47 38.61 -20.93
C ILE A 547 -1.98 39.39 -19.72
N CYS A 548 -1.38 40.53 -19.40
CA CYS A 548 -1.83 41.40 -18.31
C CYS A 548 -3.02 42.26 -18.77
N GLU A 549 -4.07 42.32 -17.95
CA GLU A 549 -5.23 43.16 -18.15
C GLU A 549 -5.52 44.00 -16.88
N LEU A 550 -5.98 45.24 -17.07
CA LEU A 550 -6.44 46.07 -15.97
C LEU A 550 -7.86 45.67 -15.57
N ARG A 551 -8.07 45.41 -14.28
CA ARG A 551 -9.38 45.05 -13.75
C ARG A 551 -9.74 45.85 -12.52
N LYS A 552 -10.98 46.36 -12.51
CA LYS A 552 -11.59 47.02 -11.35
C LYS A 552 -12.20 45.97 -10.43
N PHE A 553 -11.87 46.00 -9.14
CA PHE A 553 -12.39 45.10 -8.11
C PHE A 553 -13.54 45.75 -7.31
N PRO A 554 -14.33 44.97 -6.54
CA PRO A 554 -15.45 45.49 -5.73
C PRO A 554 -15.07 46.56 -4.71
N ASP A 555 -13.80 46.60 -4.29
CA ASP A 555 -13.20 47.63 -3.44
C ASP A 555 -12.86 48.93 -4.20
N ASN A 556 -13.31 49.08 -5.46
CA ASN A 556 -13.00 50.16 -6.39
C ASN A 556 -11.53 50.29 -6.80
N THR A 557 -10.66 49.37 -6.40
CA THR A 557 -9.25 49.39 -6.80
C THR A 557 -9.09 48.91 -8.24
N ILE A 558 -8.16 49.52 -8.98
CA ILE A 558 -7.77 49.08 -10.33
C ILE A 558 -6.38 48.47 -10.21
N CYS A 559 -6.30 47.17 -10.44
CA CYS A 559 -5.07 46.39 -10.36
C CYS A 559 -4.72 45.81 -11.74
N GLU A 560 -3.45 45.55 -11.94
CA GLU A 560 -2.99 44.59 -12.95
C GLU A 560 -3.54 43.22 -12.62
N THR A 561 -3.96 42.45 -13.62
CA THR A 561 -4.49 41.10 -13.43
C THR A 561 -4.18 40.19 -14.59
N ILE A 562 -4.28 38.89 -14.37
CA ILE A 562 -4.18 37.86 -15.42
C ILE A 562 -5.37 36.94 -15.32
N LYS A 563 -6.03 36.66 -16.46
CA LYS A 563 -7.12 35.70 -16.56
C LYS A 563 -6.63 34.42 -17.23
N TRP A 564 -6.59 33.31 -16.49
CA TRP A 564 -6.00 32.05 -16.98
C TRP A 564 -6.95 31.19 -17.86
N CYS A 565 -8.28 31.40 -17.84
CA CYS A 565 -9.25 30.52 -18.54
C CYS A 565 -10.72 31.02 -18.61
N ASP A 566 -11.52 30.42 -19.51
CA ASP A 566 -12.99 30.37 -19.45
C ASP A 566 -13.48 28.89 -19.40
N SER A 567 -13.79 28.41 -18.19
CA SER A 567 -14.56 27.19 -17.85
C SER A 567 -14.05 25.79 -18.28
N LYS A 568 -13.64 24.98 -17.27
CA LYS A 568 -14.18 23.62 -16.94
C LYS A 568 -13.28 22.79 -16.01
N PHE A 569 -11.99 23.11 -15.85
CA PHE A 569 -11.08 22.28 -15.04
C PHE A 569 -10.11 23.09 -14.17
N ALA A 570 -10.31 23.05 -12.85
CA ALA A 570 -9.47 23.75 -11.86
C ALA A 570 -8.01 23.29 -11.87
N SER A 571 -7.76 22.01 -12.16
CA SER A 571 -6.42 21.44 -12.35
C SER A 571 -5.66 22.08 -13.52
N SER A 572 -6.27 22.97 -14.31
CA SER A 572 -5.57 23.70 -15.38
C SER A 572 -4.88 24.99 -14.92
N VAL A 573 -5.25 25.62 -13.79
CA VAL A 573 -4.72 26.96 -13.46
C VAL A 573 -3.24 26.93 -13.09
N LEU A 574 -2.84 26.17 -12.06
CA LEU A 574 -1.41 26.05 -11.68
C LEU A 574 -0.55 25.51 -12.83
N CYS A 575 -1.11 24.57 -13.57
CA CYS A 575 -0.53 23.96 -14.75
C CYS A 575 -0.24 24.97 -15.85
N ARG A 576 -1.19 25.87 -16.13
CA ARG A 576 -1.01 26.98 -17.08
C ARG A 576 0.00 27.99 -16.60
N ILE A 577 -0.03 28.34 -15.30
CA ILE A 577 0.97 29.24 -14.70
C ILE A 577 2.37 28.66 -14.88
N CYS A 578 2.58 27.39 -14.50
CA CYS A 578 3.87 26.71 -14.65
C CYS A 578 4.31 26.65 -16.11
N SER A 579 3.41 26.28 -17.02
CA SER A 579 3.71 26.21 -18.46
C SER A 579 4.10 27.57 -19.02
N HIS A 580 3.37 28.63 -18.64
CA HIS A 580 3.63 30.01 -19.07
C HIS A 580 5.00 30.49 -18.62
N VAL A 581 5.32 30.28 -17.35
CA VAL A 581 6.57 30.74 -16.75
C VAL A 581 7.77 29.96 -17.30
N ALA A 582 7.63 28.64 -17.47
CA ALA A 582 8.66 27.81 -18.09
C ALA A 582 8.92 28.20 -19.56
N LEU A 583 7.87 28.46 -20.34
CA LEU A 583 8.01 28.90 -21.73
C LEU A 583 8.68 30.28 -21.81
N ARG A 584 8.18 31.26 -21.05
CA ARG A 584 8.62 32.66 -21.13
C ARG A 584 10.05 32.85 -20.64
N HIS A 585 10.37 32.30 -19.47
CA HIS A 585 11.65 32.58 -18.79
C HIS A 585 12.74 31.56 -19.11
N MET A 586 12.37 30.34 -19.52
CA MET A 586 13.34 29.27 -19.78
C MET A 586 13.32 28.78 -21.23
N ARG A 587 12.50 29.36 -22.12
CA ARG A 587 12.28 28.91 -23.51
C ARG A 587 11.94 27.42 -23.63
N LEU A 588 11.41 26.81 -22.56
CA LEU A 588 11.06 25.40 -22.56
C LEU A 588 9.75 25.24 -23.35
N SER A 589 9.90 25.15 -24.67
CA SER A 589 8.81 24.99 -25.62
C SER A 589 8.53 23.52 -25.88
N GLY A 590 7.27 23.16 -25.77
CA GLY A 590 6.77 21.81 -25.92
C GLY A 590 5.37 21.77 -25.35
N GLN A 591 4.56 20.79 -25.75
CA GLN A 591 3.46 20.38 -24.87
C GLN A 591 4.13 19.87 -23.60
N LEU A 592 4.44 20.78 -22.67
CA LEU A 592 4.63 20.47 -21.27
C LEU A 592 3.40 19.64 -20.98
N LEU A 593 3.60 18.32 -20.93
CA LEU A 593 2.50 17.39 -21.02
C LEU A 593 1.93 17.38 -19.62
N VAL A 594 1.22 18.46 -19.31
CA VAL A 594 0.56 18.68 -18.05
C VAL A 594 -0.68 17.81 -18.04
N ARG A 595 -0.42 16.51 -18.03
CA ARG A 595 -1.34 15.55 -17.47
C ARG A 595 -1.33 15.88 -15.99
N SER A 596 -2.39 16.57 -15.58
CA SER A 596 -2.92 16.31 -14.27
C SER A 596 -2.99 14.78 -14.16
N SER A 597 -2.20 14.19 -13.27
CA SER A 597 -2.22 12.75 -12.97
C SER A 597 -3.59 12.29 -12.43
N ILE A 598 -4.50 13.24 -12.32
CA ILE A 598 -5.86 13.12 -11.87
C ILE A 598 -6.70 12.70 -13.08
N PRO A 599 -7.34 11.51 -13.04
CA PRO A 599 -8.26 11.13 -14.10
C PRO A 599 -9.29 12.24 -14.30
N ASN A 600 -9.54 12.63 -15.56
CA ASN A 600 -10.53 13.64 -15.93
C ASN A 600 -11.90 13.22 -15.39
N PHE A 601 -12.20 13.66 -14.17
CA PHE A 601 -13.53 13.56 -13.63
C PHE A 601 -14.34 14.62 -14.32
N ASN A 602 -15.30 14.17 -15.12
CA ASN A 602 -16.48 14.98 -15.41
C ASN A 602 -17.16 15.17 -14.06
N GLY A 603 -16.70 16.16 -13.28
CA GLY A 603 -17.35 16.57 -12.05
C GLY A 603 -18.74 17.01 -12.43
N GLY A 604 -19.68 16.05 -12.39
CA GLY A 604 -21.05 16.20 -12.80
C GLY A 604 -21.62 17.48 -12.21
N HIS A 605 -21.95 18.40 -13.11
CA HIS A 605 -22.90 19.48 -12.93
C HIS A 605 -22.83 20.26 -11.61
N SER A 606 -21.72 20.98 -11.35
CA SER A 606 -21.67 21.98 -10.27
C SER A 606 -22.90 22.90 -10.29
N ARG A 607 -23.39 23.23 -11.50
CA ARG A 607 -24.63 24.01 -11.71
C ARG A 607 -25.87 23.37 -11.09
N SER A 608 -26.02 22.05 -11.19
CA SER A 608 -27.19 21.35 -10.65
C SER A 608 -27.18 21.35 -9.12
N PHE A 609 -26.02 21.25 -8.49
CA PHE A 609 -25.92 21.41 -7.03
C PHE A 609 -26.23 22.84 -6.61
N THR A 610 -25.70 23.85 -7.32
CA THR A 610 -26.02 25.25 -7.04
C THR A 610 -27.53 25.50 -7.14
N TYR A 611 -28.18 24.91 -8.15
CA TYR A 611 -29.63 25.00 -8.32
C TYR A 611 -30.39 24.36 -7.15
N ILE A 612 -30.03 23.13 -6.77
CA ILE A 612 -30.62 22.44 -5.60
C ILE A 612 -30.43 23.25 -4.32
N THR A 613 -29.22 23.78 -4.09
CA THR A 613 -28.93 24.61 -2.91
C THR A 613 -29.79 25.86 -2.90
N ASN A 614 -29.99 26.51 -4.04
CA ASN A 614 -30.86 27.69 -4.14
C ASN A 614 -32.33 27.37 -3.84
N ALA A 615 -32.85 26.27 -4.42
CA ALA A 615 -34.21 25.80 -4.15
C ALA A 615 -34.39 25.43 -2.66
N TYR A 616 -33.42 24.72 -2.07
CA TYR A 616 -33.43 24.38 -0.65
C TYR A 616 -33.39 25.63 0.24
N ASN A 617 -32.57 26.63 -0.08
CA ASN A 617 -32.49 27.86 0.71
C ASN A 617 -33.82 28.63 0.72
N ARG A 618 -34.55 28.64 -0.39
CA ARG A 618 -35.90 29.23 -0.46
C ARG A 618 -36.90 28.47 0.40
N LEU A 619 -36.92 27.13 0.29
CA LEU A 619 -37.75 26.28 1.13
C LEU A 619 -37.42 26.47 2.61
N TYR A 620 -36.14 26.50 2.95
CA TYR A 620 -35.65 26.70 4.31
C TYR A 620 -36.12 28.05 4.87
N GLN A 621 -35.94 29.15 4.13
CA GLN A 621 -36.38 30.48 4.55
C GLN A 621 -37.88 30.52 4.80
N PHE A 622 -38.67 29.92 3.92
CA PHE A 622 -40.11 29.85 4.08
C PHE A 622 -40.52 29.06 5.32
N LEU A 623 -40.00 27.84 5.49
CA LEU A 623 -40.31 27.00 6.64
C LEU A 623 -39.93 27.66 7.97
N ARG A 624 -38.86 28.47 7.99
CA ARG A 624 -38.42 29.25 9.16
C ARG A 624 -39.34 30.41 9.51
N GLN A 625 -40.11 30.93 8.55
CA GLN A 625 -40.99 32.09 8.73
C GLN A 625 -42.45 31.70 9.04
N LEU A 626 -42.80 30.42 8.94
CA LEU A 626 -44.13 29.91 9.25
C LEU A 626 -44.50 30.14 10.72
N GLN A 627 -45.58 30.90 10.95
CA GLN A 627 -46.15 31.12 12.28
C GLN A 627 -47.52 30.44 12.48
N ASP A 628 -48.22 30.10 11.40
CA ASP A 628 -49.62 29.62 11.43
C ASP A 628 -49.78 28.12 11.74
N LEU A 629 -48.76 27.48 12.33
CA LEU A 629 -48.82 26.08 12.75
C LEU A 629 -49.09 25.97 14.26
N PRO A 630 -49.86 24.95 14.71
CA PRO A 630 -50.12 24.74 16.14
C PRO A 630 -48.87 24.56 17.00
N LEU A 631 -47.78 24.08 16.39
CA LEU A 631 -46.46 23.92 16.97
C LEU A 631 -45.46 24.50 15.97
N GLN A 632 -44.52 25.32 16.42
CA GLN A 632 -43.52 25.89 15.52
C GLN A 632 -42.42 24.90 15.15
N ILE A 633 -41.81 25.10 13.99
CA ILE A 633 -40.64 24.33 13.53
C ILE A 633 -39.39 24.90 14.23
N THR A 634 -38.69 24.06 15.00
CA THR A 634 -37.48 24.45 15.75
C THR A 634 -36.22 24.31 14.91
N ASN A 635 -36.04 23.18 14.23
CA ASN A 635 -34.90 22.92 13.34
C ASN A 635 -35.32 22.26 12.04
N ILE A 636 -34.55 22.56 10.99
CA ILE A 636 -34.67 22.00 9.64
C ILE A 636 -33.34 21.32 9.32
N HIS A 637 -33.36 19.99 9.18
CA HIS A 637 -32.17 19.16 9.04
C HIS A 637 -31.94 18.78 7.57
N PRO A 638 -30.78 19.15 6.97
CA PRO A 638 -30.41 18.73 5.62
C PRO A 638 -29.90 17.27 5.62
N ILE A 639 -30.81 16.31 5.44
CA ILE A 639 -30.48 14.87 5.53
C ILE A 639 -29.91 14.32 4.22
N SER A 640 -30.39 14.80 3.08
CA SER A 640 -30.01 14.24 1.77
C SER A 640 -28.53 14.46 1.41
N PRO A 641 -27.83 13.46 0.83
CA PRO A 641 -26.47 13.63 0.31
C PRO A 641 -26.37 14.67 -0.82
N HIS A 642 -27.49 14.95 -1.51
CA HIS A 642 -27.56 16.03 -2.52
C HIS A 642 -27.28 17.42 -1.93
N LEU A 643 -27.71 17.66 -0.69
CA LEU A 643 -27.48 18.94 0.01
C LEU A 643 -26.01 19.07 0.46
N ARG A 644 -25.36 17.95 0.76
CA ARG A 644 -23.90 17.87 1.03
C ARG A 644 -23.05 17.82 -0.23
N LYS A 645 -23.68 17.71 -1.41
CA LYS A 645 -23.04 17.63 -2.73
C LYS A 645 -22.17 16.38 -2.92
N THR A 646 -22.42 15.32 -2.16
CA THR A 646 -21.54 14.13 -2.07
C THR A 646 -21.91 13.00 -3.04
N LEU A 647 -23.13 12.97 -3.56
CA LEU A 647 -23.60 11.92 -4.47
C LEU A 647 -23.14 12.17 -5.92
N SER A 648 -22.66 11.13 -6.62
CA SER A 648 -22.07 11.27 -7.96
C SER A 648 -23.10 11.31 -9.10
N PHE A 649 -24.25 10.66 -8.90
CA PHE A 649 -25.21 10.37 -9.96
C PHE A 649 -26.43 11.28 -9.88
N PHE A 650 -26.31 12.50 -10.38
CA PHE A 650 -27.50 13.32 -10.62
C PHE A 650 -27.31 14.22 -11.85
N GLU A 651 -28.12 14.02 -12.88
CA GLU A 651 -28.52 15.09 -13.79
C GLU A 651 -29.96 15.42 -13.43
N LEU A 652 -30.24 16.71 -13.17
CA LEU A 652 -31.63 17.17 -13.11
C LEU A 652 -32.27 16.89 -14.47
N SER A 653 -33.03 15.80 -14.55
CA SER A 653 -33.81 15.44 -15.73
C SER A 653 -35.07 16.29 -15.73
N TYR A 654 -34.93 17.55 -16.12
CA TYR A 654 -35.97 18.58 -16.03
C TYR A 654 -37.29 18.25 -16.76
N PHE A 655 -37.38 17.12 -17.49
CA PHE A 655 -38.48 16.81 -18.41
C PHE A 655 -38.87 15.32 -18.52
N SER A 656 -38.48 14.44 -17.59
CA SER A 656 -38.90 13.03 -17.61
C SER A 656 -40.18 12.78 -16.79
N VAL A 657 -41.02 11.83 -17.25
CA VAL A 657 -42.20 11.32 -16.51
C VAL A 657 -41.81 10.72 -15.16
N PHE A 658 -40.56 10.28 -15.06
CA PHE A 658 -39.96 9.72 -13.86
C PHE A 658 -39.02 10.74 -13.21
N VAL A 659 -39.30 11.12 -11.97
CA VAL A 659 -38.36 11.90 -11.14
C VAL A 659 -37.70 10.94 -10.18
N GLN A 660 -36.45 10.61 -10.47
CA GLN A 660 -35.80 9.43 -9.92
C GLN A 660 -35.34 9.58 -8.47
N PHE A 661 -35.33 10.79 -7.92
CA PHE A 661 -34.81 11.05 -6.59
C PHE A 661 -35.53 12.22 -5.91
N TYR A 662 -35.68 12.11 -4.59
CA TYR A 662 -36.15 13.18 -3.72
C TYR A 662 -35.05 13.69 -2.81
N ILE A 663 -35.18 14.94 -2.37
CA ILE A 663 -34.29 15.54 -1.39
C ILE A 663 -34.92 15.47 -0.01
N SER A 664 -34.47 14.52 0.80
CA SER A 664 -34.91 14.37 2.20
C SER A 664 -34.47 15.55 3.07
N VAL A 665 -35.44 16.10 3.79
CA VAL A 665 -35.28 17.18 4.77
C VAL A 665 -36.08 16.81 6.03
N GLY A 666 -35.41 16.81 7.18
CA GLY A 666 -36.03 16.50 8.46
C GLY A 666 -36.53 17.75 9.17
N LEU A 667 -37.67 17.69 9.84
CA LEU A 667 -38.23 18.79 10.63
C LEU A 667 -38.32 18.38 12.09
N THR A 668 -37.83 19.19 13.01
CA THR A 668 -38.17 19.06 14.43
C THR A 668 -39.16 20.14 14.81
N MET A 669 -40.24 19.75 15.48
CA MET A 669 -41.23 20.67 16.01
C MET A 669 -40.81 21.10 17.43
N GLU A 670 -41.46 22.13 17.98
CA GLU A 670 -41.28 22.49 19.38
C GLU A 670 -41.73 21.35 20.32
N SER A 671 -41.05 21.27 21.47
CA SER A 671 -41.40 20.30 22.51
C SER A 671 -42.78 20.63 23.09
N SER A 672 -43.70 19.68 23.01
CA SER A 672 -45.05 19.82 23.57
C SER A 672 -45.46 18.56 24.32
N GLY A 673 -46.20 18.73 25.42
CA GLY A 673 -46.83 17.61 26.12
C GLY A 673 -48.04 17.03 25.37
N LYS A 674 -48.55 17.74 24.36
CA LYS A 674 -49.80 17.38 23.65
C LYS A 674 -49.64 16.31 22.58
N TRP A 675 -48.42 15.85 22.28
CA TRP A 675 -48.20 14.76 21.33
C TRP A 675 -48.80 13.43 21.81
N GLY A 676 -48.99 13.27 23.13
CA GLY A 676 -49.47 12.02 23.74
C GLY A 676 -48.39 10.94 23.82
N ASP A 677 -48.74 9.81 24.43
CA ASP A 677 -47.84 8.66 24.62
C ASP A 677 -48.23 7.43 23.76
N ASN A 678 -49.31 7.51 22.98
CA ASN A 678 -49.71 6.45 22.05
C ASN A 678 -49.03 6.63 20.67
N ARG A 679 -48.27 5.62 20.22
CA ARG A 679 -47.52 5.62 18.95
C ARG A 679 -48.40 5.85 17.71
N GLU A 680 -49.55 5.19 17.62
CA GLU A 680 -50.46 5.36 16.48
C GLU A 680 -51.05 6.77 16.45
N ALA A 681 -51.43 7.30 17.61
CA ALA A 681 -51.93 8.66 17.73
C ALA A 681 -50.85 9.69 17.31
N VAL A 682 -49.59 9.47 17.70
CA VAL A 682 -48.46 10.31 17.27
C VAL A 682 -48.27 10.27 15.75
N ALA A 683 -48.37 9.09 15.11
CA ALA A 683 -48.27 8.96 13.66
C ALA A 683 -49.40 9.71 12.92
N LEU A 684 -50.63 9.59 13.42
CA LEU A 684 -51.78 10.35 12.90
C LEU A 684 -51.60 11.86 13.11
N LEU A 685 -51.04 12.29 14.25
CA LEU A 685 -50.78 13.69 14.52
C LEU A 685 -49.72 14.25 13.54
N LYS A 686 -48.64 13.50 13.27
CA LYS A 686 -47.67 13.86 12.22
C LYS A 686 -48.36 14.02 10.86
N THR A 687 -49.25 13.09 10.52
CA THR A 687 -50.04 13.17 9.28
C THR A 687 -50.86 14.47 9.22
N ALA A 688 -51.52 14.83 10.32
CA ALA A 688 -52.26 16.09 10.42
C ALA A 688 -51.36 17.32 10.23
N PHE A 689 -50.14 17.32 10.81
CA PHE A 689 -49.15 18.36 10.55
C PHE A 689 -48.72 18.42 9.09
N TYR A 690 -48.54 17.29 8.41
CA TYR A 690 -48.25 17.27 6.98
C TYR A 690 -49.38 17.87 6.14
N ILE A 691 -50.64 17.60 6.49
CA ILE A 691 -51.81 18.18 5.82
C ILE A 691 -51.85 19.70 6.01
N ALA A 692 -51.67 20.18 7.24
CA ALA A 692 -51.65 21.61 7.55
C ALA A 692 -50.50 22.31 6.83
N LEU A 693 -49.29 21.74 6.88
CA LEU A 693 -48.14 22.23 6.13
C LEU A 693 -48.41 22.28 4.63
N ALA A 694 -49.04 21.25 4.07
CA ALA A 694 -49.36 21.20 2.64
C ALA A 694 -50.33 22.32 2.25
N GLN A 695 -51.34 22.62 3.06
CA GLN A 695 -52.28 23.70 2.81
C GLN A 695 -51.53 25.04 2.72
N ILE A 696 -50.74 25.37 3.74
CA ILE A 696 -49.98 26.63 3.78
C ILE A 696 -48.95 26.71 2.64
N LEU A 697 -48.24 25.62 2.36
CA LEU A 697 -47.25 25.58 1.28
C LEU A 697 -47.89 25.71 -0.11
N ASN A 698 -49.10 25.18 -0.32
CA ASN A 698 -49.80 25.31 -1.60
C ASN A 698 -50.30 26.74 -1.87
N GLU A 699 -50.43 27.59 -0.85
CA GLU A 699 -50.76 29.01 -1.03
C GLU A 699 -49.60 29.82 -1.61
N GLN A 700 -48.35 29.47 -1.23
CA GLN A 700 -47.16 30.22 -1.67
C GLN A 700 -46.31 29.51 -2.74
N PHE A 701 -46.34 28.19 -2.81
CA PHE A 701 -45.54 27.40 -3.74
C PHE A 701 -46.40 26.55 -4.66
N SER A 702 -45.81 26.21 -5.80
CA SER A 702 -46.50 25.53 -6.89
C SER A 702 -47.01 24.12 -6.58
N ARG A 703 -46.53 23.42 -5.51
CA ARG A 703 -47.12 22.14 -5.09
C ARG A 703 -46.59 21.56 -3.78
N ALA A 704 -47.48 21.16 -2.88
CA ALA A 704 -47.21 20.34 -1.71
C ALA A 704 -48.28 19.23 -1.56
N ILE A 705 -47.88 17.98 -1.41
CA ILE A 705 -48.78 16.81 -1.30
C ILE A 705 -48.45 15.98 -0.05
N PRO A 706 -49.36 15.90 0.93
CA PRO A 706 -49.15 15.12 2.14
C PRO A 706 -49.37 13.62 1.89
N TYR A 707 -48.50 12.80 2.47
CA TYR A 707 -48.64 11.36 2.62
C TYR A 707 -48.72 11.03 4.13
N GLN A 708 -48.91 9.75 4.45
CA GLN A 708 -49.04 9.29 5.84
C GLN A 708 -47.78 9.64 6.67
N ASP A 709 -46.59 9.35 6.15
CA ASP A 709 -45.35 9.47 6.93
C ASP A 709 -44.47 10.66 6.53
N TYR A 710 -44.83 11.39 5.47
CA TYR A 710 -44.03 12.48 4.93
C TYR A 710 -44.87 13.45 4.07
N LEU A 711 -44.27 14.60 3.75
CA LEU A 711 -44.83 15.61 2.86
C LEU A 711 -43.91 15.80 1.65
N ILE A 712 -44.47 15.73 0.44
CA ILE A 712 -43.73 16.05 -0.78
C ILE A 712 -43.94 17.52 -1.15
N VAL A 713 -42.87 18.24 -1.45
CA VAL A 713 -42.91 19.63 -1.92
C VAL A 713 -42.16 19.75 -3.23
N VAL A 714 -42.79 20.33 -4.24
CA VAL A 714 -42.17 20.60 -5.55
C VAL A 714 -41.89 22.10 -5.63
N LEU A 715 -40.61 22.45 -5.49
CA LEU A 715 -40.14 23.84 -5.54
C LEU A 715 -39.04 23.97 -6.58
N ASP A 716 -39.19 24.91 -7.52
CA ASP A 716 -38.22 25.12 -8.60
C ASP A 716 -37.87 23.79 -9.30
N GLN A 717 -38.87 22.95 -9.59
CA GLN A 717 -38.69 21.62 -10.20
C GLN A 717 -37.82 20.63 -9.39
N VAL A 718 -37.51 20.95 -8.13
CA VAL A 718 -36.85 20.06 -7.18
C VAL A 718 -37.91 19.45 -6.26
N LEU A 719 -37.85 18.13 -6.11
CA LEU A 719 -38.77 17.37 -5.28
C LEU A 719 -38.15 17.13 -3.90
N PHE A 720 -38.71 17.78 -2.88
CA PHE A 720 -38.30 17.64 -1.48
C PHE A 720 -39.24 16.67 -0.75
N ARG A 721 -38.67 15.82 0.10
CA ARG A 721 -39.41 14.96 1.03
C ARG A 721 -39.18 15.48 2.44
N LEU A 722 -40.21 16.08 3.03
CA LEU A 722 -40.22 16.58 4.39
C LEU A 722 -40.72 15.49 5.35
N SER A 723 -39.99 15.24 6.44
CA SER A 723 -40.38 14.25 7.46
C SER A 723 -40.18 14.82 8.87
N ILE A 724 -41.18 14.68 9.74
CA ILE A 724 -41.13 15.11 11.14
C ILE A 724 -40.33 14.09 11.96
N LEU A 725 -39.20 14.56 12.51
CA LEU A 725 -38.28 13.82 13.37
C LEU A 725 -38.70 14.01 14.84
N TYR A 726 -39.41 13.04 15.40
CA TYR A 726 -39.90 13.11 16.78
C TYR A 726 -39.15 12.12 17.68
N GLN A 727 -38.12 12.61 18.39
CA GLN A 727 -37.20 11.76 19.16
C GLN A 727 -37.88 11.01 20.32
N ARG A 728 -38.95 11.56 20.90
CA ARG A 728 -39.68 10.91 22.01
C ARG A 728 -40.42 9.64 21.56
N GLU A 729 -40.71 9.49 20.27
CA GLU A 729 -41.24 8.24 19.72
C GLU A 729 -40.31 7.05 19.97
N VAL A 730 -39.00 7.26 19.78
CA VAL A 730 -37.98 6.23 20.05
C VAL A 730 -37.93 5.89 21.55
N HIS A 731 -38.10 6.88 22.43
CA HIS A 731 -38.14 6.67 23.87
C HIS A 731 -39.40 5.90 24.31
N LEU A 732 -40.54 6.15 23.68
CA LEU A 732 -41.77 5.38 23.89
C LEU A 732 -41.55 3.91 23.49
N MET A 733 -40.96 3.67 22.31
CA MET A 733 -40.63 2.31 21.86
C MET A 733 -39.65 1.58 22.80
N GLN A 734 -38.64 2.28 23.34
CA GLN A 734 -37.73 1.72 24.34
C GLN A 734 -38.47 1.33 25.64
N LYS A 735 -39.41 2.16 26.08
CA LYS A 735 -40.24 1.90 27.26
C LYS A 735 -41.13 0.68 27.05
N ASP A 736 -41.72 0.53 25.86
CA ASP A 736 -42.56 -0.61 25.49
C ASP A 736 -41.75 -1.92 25.38
N MET A 737 -40.47 -1.88 24.99
CA MET A 737 -39.61 -3.07 25.04
C MET A 737 -39.29 -3.50 26.48
N ASN A 738 -38.97 -2.53 27.36
CA ASN A 738 -38.61 -2.83 28.74
C ASN A 738 -39.79 -3.39 29.57
N SER A 739 -41.03 -3.20 29.13
CA SER A 739 -42.21 -3.83 29.74
C SER A 739 -42.42 -5.30 29.33
N GLY A 740 -41.54 -5.86 28.49
CA GLY A 740 -41.44 -7.30 28.22
C GLY A 740 -42.46 -7.86 27.22
N LEU A 741 -43.21 -7.01 26.52
CA LEU A 741 -44.36 -7.46 25.74
C LEU A 741 -44.03 -7.99 24.32
N ILE A 742 -42.92 -7.63 23.67
CA ILE A 742 -42.62 -8.08 22.28
C ILE A 742 -41.11 -8.17 21.99
N THR A 743 -40.60 -9.33 21.59
CA THR A 743 -39.18 -9.56 21.21
C THR A 743 -38.83 -9.17 19.76
N SER A 744 -39.82 -9.10 18.86
CA SER A 744 -39.61 -8.72 17.44
C SER A 744 -39.28 -7.24 17.23
N ASP A 745 -39.52 -6.38 18.22
CA ASP A 745 -39.42 -4.93 18.09
C ASP A 745 -37.98 -4.38 18.20
N GLU A 746 -36.98 -5.19 18.58
CA GLU A 746 -35.61 -4.67 18.81
C GLU A 746 -34.96 -4.15 17.53
N THR A 747 -35.09 -4.90 16.43
CA THR A 747 -34.53 -4.53 15.12
C THR A 747 -35.22 -3.28 14.59
N TYR A 748 -36.55 -3.22 14.71
CA TYR A 748 -37.34 -2.08 14.29
C TYR A 748 -37.02 -0.82 15.11
N LEU A 749 -36.91 -0.94 16.44
CA LEU A 749 -36.47 0.13 17.33
C LEU A 749 -35.10 0.67 16.91
N LYS A 750 -34.12 -0.21 16.66
CA LYS A 750 -32.78 0.17 16.21
C LYS A 750 -32.80 0.89 14.87
N LEU A 751 -33.69 0.51 13.95
CA LEU A 751 -33.90 1.20 12.68
C LEU A 751 -34.54 2.58 12.88
N GLN A 752 -35.54 2.70 13.74
CA GLN A 752 -36.18 3.98 14.05
C GLN A 752 -35.23 4.95 14.75
N GLU A 753 -34.46 4.47 15.73
CA GLU A 753 -33.39 5.23 16.37
C GLU A 753 -32.36 5.74 15.34
N ARG A 754 -31.97 4.86 14.39
CA ARG A 754 -31.05 5.22 13.30
C ARG A 754 -31.61 6.35 12.43
N GLU A 755 -32.85 6.23 11.95
CA GLU A 755 -33.43 7.22 11.03
C GLU A 755 -33.81 8.54 11.71
N ILE A 756 -34.28 8.51 12.97
CA ILE A 756 -34.81 9.70 13.67
C ILE A 756 -33.72 10.46 14.44
N ILE A 757 -32.74 9.78 15.04
CA ILE A 757 -31.76 10.39 15.96
C ILE A 757 -30.37 10.44 15.33
N ILE A 758 -29.85 9.29 14.91
CA ILE A 758 -28.43 9.16 14.52
C ILE A 758 -28.18 9.76 13.14
N LYS A 759 -29.00 9.42 12.13
CA LYS A 759 -28.84 9.88 10.75
C LYS A 759 -28.90 11.40 10.61
N PRO A 760 -29.83 12.13 11.24
CA PRO A 760 -29.85 13.59 11.16
C PRO A 760 -28.62 14.24 11.81
N ARG A 761 -28.14 13.74 12.95
CA ARG A 761 -26.91 14.23 13.60
C ARG A 761 -25.68 13.97 12.72
N LEU A 762 -25.51 12.75 12.24
CA LEU A 762 -24.39 12.40 11.36
C LEU A 762 -24.42 13.20 10.05
N SER A 763 -25.60 13.39 9.46
CA SER A 763 -25.77 14.24 8.27
C SER A 763 -25.38 15.69 8.53
N ALA A 764 -25.64 16.22 9.72
CA ALA A 764 -25.22 17.58 10.10
C ALA A 764 -23.70 17.70 10.22
N TYR A 765 -23.02 16.72 10.84
CA TYR A 765 -21.56 16.70 10.87
C TYR A 765 -20.96 16.64 9.46
N LEU A 766 -21.44 15.74 8.61
CA LEU A 766 -20.98 15.61 7.23
C LEU A 766 -21.28 16.86 6.40
N TYR A 767 -22.40 17.53 6.65
CA TYR A 767 -22.69 18.82 6.04
C TYR A 767 -21.69 19.88 6.49
N SER A 768 -21.35 19.96 7.77
CA SER A 768 -20.29 20.85 8.29
C SER A 768 -18.95 20.60 7.59
N VAL A 769 -18.52 19.34 7.51
CA VAL A 769 -17.30 18.93 6.80
C VAL A 769 -17.33 19.38 5.33
N SER A 770 -18.47 19.26 4.65
CA SER A 770 -18.63 19.71 3.27
C SER A 770 -18.48 21.23 3.06
N GLN A 771 -18.76 22.04 4.09
CA GLN A 771 -18.56 23.48 4.05
C GLN A 771 -17.13 23.87 4.42
N LEU A 772 -16.54 23.19 5.41
CA LEU A 772 -15.18 23.44 5.88
C LEU A 772 -14.13 23.03 4.84
N TYR A 773 -14.35 21.92 4.14
CA TYR A 773 -13.39 21.35 3.20
C TYR A 773 -13.97 21.29 1.77
N PRO A 774 -13.64 22.26 0.90
CA PRO A 774 -14.19 22.32 -0.46
C PRO A 774 -13.93 21.06 -1.32
N ALA A 775 -12.87 20.31 -1.03
CA ALA A 775 -12.51 19.08 -1.74
C ALA A 775 -13.30 17.84 -1.27
N PHE A 776 -13.93 17.88 -0.09
CA PHE A 776 -14.63 16.72 0.49
C PHE A 776 -15.73 16.18 -0.41
N ALA A 777 -16.67 17.04 -0.81
CA ALA A 777 -17.81 16.64 -1.63
C ALA A 777 -17.37 16.01 -2.97
N ALA A 778 -16.35 16.59 -3.61
CA ALA A 778 -15.78 16.04 -4.85
C ALA A 778 -15.06 14.71 -4.64
N THR A 779 -14.43 14.51 -3.49
CA THR A 779 -13.79 13.26 -3.09
C THR A 779 -14.82 12.16 -2.87
N CYS A 780 -15.92 12.44 -2.16
CA CYS A 780 -17.00 11.48 -1.98
C CYS A 780 -17.60 11.02 -3.32
N ARG A 781 -17.83 11.95 -4.25
CA ARG A 781 -18.34 11.61 -5.60
C ARG A 781 -17.38 10.69 -6.37
N LEU A 782 -16.08 10.95 -6.22
CA LEU A 782 -15.01 10.15 -6.83
C LEU A 782 -14.96 8.74 -6.22
N ALA A 783 -15.02 8.64 -4.89
CA ALA A 783 -15.08 7.38 -4.17
C ALA A 783 -16.34 6.57 -4.49
N HIS A 784 -17.49 7.23 -4.59
CA HIS A 784 -18.75 6.61 -4.96
C HIS A 784 -18.72 6.07 -6.39
N GLN A 785 -18.20 6.86 -7.34
CA GLN A 785 -18.04 6.39 -8.71
C GLN A 785 -17.01 5.25 -8.83
N TRP A 786 -15.95 5.26 -8.04
CA TRP A 786 -15.00 4.16 -7.97
C TRP A 786 -15.67 2.87 -7.49
N LEU A 787 -16.40 2.90 -6.36
CA LEU A 787 -17.17 1.75 -5.88
C LEU A 787 -18.20 1.29 -6.92
N SER A 788 -18.87 2.22 -7.58
CA SER A 788 -19.88 1.89 -8.60
C SER A 788 -19.26 1.20 -9.79
N SER A 789 -18.11 1.68 -10.26
CA SER A 789 -17.40 1.07 -11.39
C SER A 789 -16.94 -0.36 -11.09
N HIS A 790 -16.82 -0.71 -9.81
CA HIS A 790 -16.54 -2.05 -9.33
C HIS A 790 -17.79 -2.83 -8.90
N MET A 791 -18.99 -2.28 -9.13
CA MET A 791 -20.29 -2.87 -8.80
C MET A 791 -20.53 -3.08 -7.29
N LEU A 792 -19.91 -2.26 -6.43
CA LEU A 792 -19.86 -2.44 -4.98
C LEU A 792 -20.68 -1.41 -4.17
N THR A 793 -21.38 -0.48 -4.82
CA THR A 793 -22.12 0.60 -4.14
C THR A 793 -23.22 0.13 -3.20
N ASP A 794 -23.79 -1.06 -3.40
CA ASP A 794 -24.85 -1.57 -2.53
C ASP A 794 -24.32 -2.14 -1.20
N TYR A 795 -23.02 -2.43 -1.13
CA TYR A 795 -22.38 -3.09 0.01
C TYR A 795 -21.68 -2.11 0.96
N ILE A 796 -21.67 -0.81 0.62
CA ILE A 796 -21.26 0.26 1.53
C ILE A 796 -22.34 1.35 1.47
N ASN A 797 -22.97 1.63 2.60
CA ASN A 797 -23.93 2.73 2.67
C ASN A 797 -23.25 4.08 2.37
N ASP A 798 -23.93 4.95 1.62
CA ASP A 798 -23.42 6.29 1.26
C ASP A 798 -22.96 7.10 2.47
N ILE A 799 -23.69 7.05 3.60
CA ILE A 799 -23.31 7.79 4.80
C ILE A 799 -22.04 7.24 5.43
N ILE A 800 -21.78 5.94 5.30
CA ILE A 800 -20.55 5.30 5.76
C ILE A 800 -19.40 5.64 4.82
N LEU A 801 -19.62 5.63 3.51
CA LEU A 801 -18.63 6.11 2.53
C LEU A 801 -18.22 7.55 2.82
N GLU A 802 -19.19 8.43 3.06
CA GLU A 802 -18.96 9.83 3.44
C GLU A 802 -18.20 9.94 4.76
N THR A 803 -18.50 9.09 5.75
CA THR A 803 -17.85 9.09 7.07
C THR A 803 -16.40 8.62 6.99
N ILE A 804 -16.10 7.55 6.25
CA ILE A 804 -14.73 7.10 5.95
C ILE A 804 -13.97 8.20 5.20
N THR A 805 -14.63 8.84 4.23
CA THR A 805 -14.04 9.97 3.50
C THR A 805 -13.83 11.17 4.42
N ALA A 806 -14.69 11.42 5.40
CA ALA A 806 -14.51 12.54 6.33
C ALA A 806 -13.31 12.34 7.25
N TYR A 807 -12.98 11.09 7.62
CA TYR A 807 -11.81 10.77 8.43
C TYR A 807 -10.53 11.38 7.86
N ILE A 808 -10.28 11.29 6.55
CA ILE A 808 -9.03 11.82 5.95
C ILE A 808 -8.94 13.36 5.93
N PHE A 809 -10.07 14.07 6.14
CA PHE A 809 -10.09 15.52 6.24
C PHE A 809 -10.00 15.98 7.71
N VAL A 810 -10.62 15.24 8.62
CA VAL A 810 -10.60 15.56 10.06
C VAL A 810 -9.29 15.07 10.71
N HIS A 811 -8.76 13.94 10.26
CA HIS A 811 -7.52 13.31 10.72
C HIS A 811 -6.55 13.11 9.53
N PRO A 812 -5.96 14.19 8.99
CA PRO A 812 -5.12 14.10 7.80
C PRO A 812 -3.83 13.33 8.06
N PHE A 813 -3.37 12.56 7.05
CA PHE A 813 -2.08 11.86 7.11
C PHE A 813 -0.88 12.83 7.16
N THR A 814 -1.06 14.01 6.56
CA THR A 814 -0.14 15.15 6.57
C THR A 814 -0.55 16.19 7.61
N SER A 815 0.26 17.24 7.81
CA SER A 815 -0.09 18.38 8.68
C SER A 815 -1.31 19.17 8.22
N VAL A 816 -1.69 19.06 6.95
CA VAL A 816 -2.80 19.79 6.31
C VAL A 816 -3.78 18.79 5.71
N PRO A 817 -5.10 19.05 5.77
CA PRO A 817 -6.10 18.22 5.10
C PRO A 817 -6.03 18.33 3.57
N PRO A 818 -6.50 17.30 2.83
CA PRO A 818 -6.53 17.35 1.37
C PRO A 818 -7.30 18.57 0.85
N ARG A 819 -6.74 19.27 -0.13
CA ARG A 819 -7.36 20.44 -0.77
C ARG A 819 -7.70 20.22 -2.24
N SER A 820 -7.36 19.05 -2.77
CA SER A 820 -7.87 18.54 -4.04
C SER A 820 -8.65 17.25 -3.84
N TYR A 821 -9.56 16.97 -4.77
CA TYR A 821 -10.29 15.70 -4.76
C TYR A 821 -9.39 14.50 -5.11
N TYR A 822 -8.25 14.74 -5.76
CA TYR A 822 -7.29 13.69 -6.08
C TYR A 822 -6.53 13.23 -4.85
N SER A 823 -5.93 14.17 -4.10
CA SER A 823 -5.26 13.85 -2.83
C SER A 823 -6.24 13.26 -1.83
N GLY A 824 -7.47 13.78 -1.78
CA GLY A 824 -8.56 13.19 -1.01
C GLY A 824 -8.82 11.74 -1.41
N PHE A 825 -8.98 11.44 -2.70
CA PHE A 825 -9.29 10.08 -3.15
C PHE A 825 -8.12 9.11 -2.97
N LEU A 826 -6.88 9.54 -3.21
CA LEU A 826 -5.71 8.72 -2.94
C LEU A 826 -5.62 8.38 -1.45
N ASN A 827 -5.82 9.36 -0.57
CA ASN A 827 -5.81 9.15 0.88
C ASN A 827 -6.97 8.23 1.32
N PHE A 828 -8.15 8.34 0.70
CA PHE A 828 -9.27 7.43 0.93
C PHE A 828 -8.92 5.97 0.58
N LEU A 829 -8.29 5.73 -0.58
CA LEU A 829 -7.85 4.39 -0.99
C LEU A 829 -6.76 3.84 -0.07
N ILE A 830 -5.82 4.68 0.35
CA ILE A 830 -4.77 4.31 1.31
C ILE A 830 -5.39 3.98 2.66
N LEU A 831 -6.37 4.75 3.16
CA LEU A 831 -7.09 4.45 4.40
C LEU A 831 -7.77 3.09 4.31
N LEU A 832 -8.57 2.87 3.26
CA LEU A 832 -9.29 1.60 3.07
C LEU A 832 -8.34 0.40 3.05
N SER A 833 -7.19 0.52 2.36
CA SER A 833 -6.26 -0.57 2.16
C SER A 833 -5.31 -0.84 3.33
N SER A 834 -4.90 0.21 4.06
CA SER A 834 -3.91 0.09 5.14
C SER A 834 -4.52 0.01 6.54
N HIS A 835 -5.79 0.37 6.72
CA HIS A 835 -6.46 0.24 8.02
C HIS A 835 -6.73 -1.23 8.35
N ASN A 836 -6.34 -1.65 9.55
CA ASN A 836 -6.58 -3.01 10.02
C ASN A 836 -7.97 -3.11 10.65
N TRP A 837 -8.98 -3.31 9.80
CA TRP A 837 -10.39 -3.47 10.18
C TRP A 837 -10.65 -4.61 11.19
N LEU A 838 -9.75 -5.60 11.29
CA LEU A 838 -9.87 -6.68 12.26
C LEU A 838 -9.42 -6.23 13.66
N MET A 839 -8.34 -5.47 13.75
CA MET A 839 -7.67 -5.18 15.02
C MET A 839 -7.98 -3.80 15.59
N LYS A 840 -8.51 -2.86 14.78
CA LYS A 840 -8.78 -1.49 15.22
C LYS A 840 -10.10 -0.97 14.65
N PRO A 841 -10.94 -0.29 15.47
CA PRO A 841 -12.08 0.45 14.95
C PRO A 841 -11.60 1.70 14.20
N LEU A 842 -12.45 2.27 13.35
CA LEU A 842 -12.22 3.62 12.80
C LEU A 842 -13.01 4.62 13.65
N ILE A 843 -12.31 5.52 14.37
CA ILE A 843 -12.95 6.57 15.16
C ILE A 843 -12.91 7.88 14.37
N VAL A 844 -14.08 8.44 14.05
CA VAL A 844 -14.20 9.73 13.34
C VAL A 844 -14.69 10.78 14.31
N ASN A 845 -13.77 11.57 14.86
CA ASN A 845 -14.06 12.57 15.88
C ASN A 845 -14.46 13.92 15.27
N PHE A 846 -15.73 14.07 14.88
CA PHE A 846 -16.23 15.33 14.36
C PHE A 846 -16.17 16.44 15.41
N ASN A 847 -15.66 17.61 15.01
CA ASN A 847 -15.55 18.82 15.84
C ASN A 847 -14.79 18.62 17.17
N ASN A 848 -13.98 17.56 17.29
CA ASN A 848 -13.32 17.16 18.55
C ASN A 848 -14.31 17.00 19.72
N GLU A 849 -15.52 16.49 19.46
CA GLU A 849 -16.52 16.25 20.50
C GLU A 849 -16.18 15.07 21.41
N LEU A 850 -15.47 14.06 20.89
CA LEU A 850 -14.99 12.94 21.71
C LEU A 850 -13.69 13.34 22.42
N THR A 851 -13.66 13.11 23.73
CA THR A 851 -12.47 13.21 24.56
C THR A 851 -11.55 12.00 24.35
N GLU A 852 -10.27 12.11 24.70
CA GLU A 852 -9.34 10.97 24.61
C GLU A 852 -9.79 9.78 25.48
N ASP A 853 -10.34 10.05 26.66
CA ASP A 853 -10.87 9.01 27.56
C ASP A 853 -12.02 8.23 26.92
N GLU A 854 -12.97 8.93 26.31
CA GLU A 854 -14.09 8.29 25.58
C GLU A 854 -13.57 7.45 24.41
N MET A 855 -12.57 7.95 23.66
CA MET A 855 -11.97 7.19 22.56
C MET A 855 -11.26 5.93 23.07
N ASN A 856 -10.53 6.01 24.18
CA ASN A 856 -9.87 4.87 24.82
C ASN A 856 -10.89 3.85 25.34
N GLU A 857 -12.02 4.31 25.90
CA GLU A 857 -13.13 3.44 26.33
C GLU A 857 -13.78 2.73 25.13
N MET A 858 -13.98 3.44 24.01
CA MET A 858 -14.48 2.85 22.76
C MET A 858 -13.52 1.78 22.22
N GLU A 859 -12.21 2.02 22.22
CA GLU A 859 -11.20 1.03 21.82
C GLU A 859 -11.22 -0.20 22.74
N THR A 860 -11.31 0.01 24.05
CA THR A 860 -11.40 -1.07 25.05
C THR A 860 -12.66 -1.91 24.84
N THR A 861 -13.80 -1.24 24.60
CA THR A 861 -15.08 -1.90 24.29
C THR A 861 -15.00 -2.69 23.00
N PHE A 862 -14.37 -2.13 21.96
CA PHE A 862 -14.14 -2.84 20.70
C PHE A 862 -13.33 -4.13 20.90
N ILE A 863 -12.23 -4.08 21.65
CA ILE A 863 -11.41 -5.26 21.93
C ILE A 863 -12.23 -6.32 22.67
N LYS A 864 -12.96 -5.92 23.71
CA LYS A 864 -13.80 -6.82 24.51
C LYS A 864 -14.91 -7.47 23.68
N MET A 865 -15.54 -6.71 22.79
CA MET A 865 -16.69 -7.15 21.99
C MET A 865 -16.30 -7.72 20.62
N ARG A 866 -15.01 -7.74 20.26
CA ARG A 866 -14.55 -8.13 18.91
C ARG A 866 -15.16 -9.43 18.36
N PRO A 867 -15.32 -10.52 19.14
CA PRO A 867 -15.87 -11.78 18.63
C PRO A 867 -17.30 -11.69 18.09
N VAL A 868 -18.07 -10.66 18.48
CA VAL A 868 -19.47 -10.48 18.04
C VAL A 868 -19.67 -9.26 17.14
N LEU A 869 -18.61 -8.48 16.89
CA LEU A 869 -18.66 -7.28 16.06
C LEU A 869 -18.42 -7.61 14.58
N PRO A 870 -19.04 -6.86 13.65
CA PRO A 870 -18.85 -7.06 12.21
C PRO A 870 -17.40 -6.76 11.78
N SER A 871 -17.08 -7.05 10.52
CA SER A 871 -15.74 -6.78 9.98
C SER A 871 -15.40 -5.29 9.93
N MET A 872 -16.39 -4.41 9.75
CA MET A 872 -16.23 -2.96 9.70
C MET A 872 -16.95 -2.30 10.88
N VAL A 873 -16.21 -1.62 11.76
CA VAL A 873 -16.75 -0.87 12.90
C VAL A 873 -16.24 0.57 12.85
N ILE A 874 -17.16 1.53 12.85
CA ILE A 874 -16.86 2.96 12.69
C ILE A 874 -17.56 3.77 13.77
N PHE A 875 -16.82 4.24 14.77
CA PHE A 875 -17.35 5.08 15.84
C PHE A 875 -17.42 6.54 15.44
N THR A 876 -18.48 7.22 15.87
CA THR A 876 -18.65 8.68 15.71
C THR A 876 -19.33 9.27 16.96
N PRO A 877 -19.24 10.58 17.22
CA PRO A 877 -20.05 11.24 18.25
C PRO A 877 -21.56 10.99 18.14
N ALA A 878 -22.07 10.67 16.94
CA ALA A 878 -23.48 10.33 16.73
C ALA A 878 -23.79 8.85 16.99
N ASP A 879 -22.82 7.94 16.82
CA ASP A 879 -22.96 6.49 16.95
C ASP A 879 -21.77 5.90 17.72
N SER A 880 -21.98 5.72 19.02
CA SER A 880 -21.02 5.07 19.93
C SER A 880 -20.97 3.54 19.78
N THR A 881 -21.94 2.93 19.07
CA THR A 881 -21.93 1.48 18.82
C THR A 881 -21.11 1.13 17.58
N GLY A 882 -21.02 2.08 16.62
CA GLY A 882 -20.25 2.00 15.40
C GLY A 882 -20.68 0.93 14.40
N ILE A 883 -21.88 0.35 14.58
CA ILE A 883 -22.41 -0.77 13.79
C ILE A 883 -23.77 -0.48 13.15
N ARG A 884 -24.33 0.73 13.30
CA ARG A 884 -25.72 1.03 12.89
C ARG A 884 -25.97 0.92 11.39
N TRP A 885 -24.92 1.07 10.58
CA TRP A 885 -24.94 0.85 9.14
C TRP A 885 -24.03 -0.30 8.68
N THR A 886 -23.19 -0.83 9.57
CA THR A 886 -22.16 -1.83 9.20
C THR A 886 -22.39 -3.23 9.78
N ARG A 887 -23.54 -3.45 10.44
CA ARG A 887 -23.88 -4.74 11.06
C ARG A 887 -24.02 -5.87 10.03
N GLU A 888 -24.63 -5.60 8.88
CA GLU A 888 -24.88 -6.60 7.83
C GLU A 888 -23.83 -6.50 6.72
N GLU A 889 -23.55 -5.29 6.24
CA GLU A 889 -22.63 -5.03 5.12
C GLU A 889 -21.57 -3.98 5.48
N PRO A 890 -20.34 -4.07 4.95
CA PRO A 890 -19.87 -5.11 4.05
C PRO A 890 -19.54 -6.42 4.80
N GLN A 891 -19.98 -7.55 4.24
CA GLN A 891 -19.54 -8.87 4.69
C GLN A 891 -18.02 -9.04 4.58
N PRO A 892 -17.38 -9.94 5.37
CA PRO A 892 -15.92 -10.08 5.41
C PRO A 892 -15.28 -10.24 4.02
N LEU A 893 -15.89 -11.03 3.13
CA LEU A 893 -15.41 -11.28 1.78
C LEU A 893 -15.52 -10.06 0.87
N ILE A 894 -16.61 -9.30 1.00
CA ILE A 894 -16.86 -8.06 0.25
C ILE A 894 -15.90 -6.97 0.71
N LEU A 895 -15.76 -6.79 2.04
CA LEU A 895 -14.78 -5.88 2.61
C LEU A 895 -13.38 -6.22 2.13
N LYS A 896 -13.03 -7.51 2.12
CA LYS A 896 -11.82 -7.98 1.48
C LYS A 896 -11.74 -7.43 0.06
N ARG A 897 -12.66 -7.77 -0.83
CA ARG A 897 -12.60 -7.35 -2.24
C ARG A 897 -12.33 -5.85 -2.36
N ILE A 898 -13.05 -5.02 -1.60
CA ILE A 898 -12.86 -3.56 -1.52
C ILE A 898 -11.43 -3.19 -1.12
N VAL A 899 -10.88 -3.77 -0.05
CA VAL A 899 -9.51 -3.51 0.44
C VAL A 899 -8.46 -3.84 -0.63
N CYS A 900 -8.63 -4.93 -1.39
CA CYS A 900 -7.66 -5.30 -2.44
C CYS A 900 -7.74 -4.40 -3.66
N LEU A 901 -8.97 -4.05 -4.08
CA LEU A 901 -9.17 -3.09 -5.16
C LEU A 901 -8.61 -1.71 -4.76
N ALA A 902 -8.81 -1.29 -3.51
CA ALA A 902 -8.29 -0.03 -3.00
C ALA A 902 -6.75 -0.01 -3.00
N SER A 903 -6.12 -1.10 -2.52
CA SER A 903 -4.66 -1.25 -2.54
C SER A 903 -4.10 -1.20 -3.97
N SER A 904 -4.69 -1.97 -4.88
CA SER A 904 -4.28 -2.02 -6.29
C SER A 904 -4.45 -0.67 -6.98
N SER A 905 -5.56 0.03 -6.70
CA SER A 905 -5.84 1.37 -7.24
C SER A 905 -4.86 2.41 -6.71
N ALA A 906 -4.56 2.40 -5.40
CA ALA A 906 -3.58 3.29 -4.80
C ALA A 906 -2.18 3.08 -5.40
N ILE A 907 -1.74 1.82 -5.54
CA ILE A 907 -0.44 1.48 -6.16
C ILE A 907 -0.39 1.97 -7.61
N LEU A 908 -1.47 1.81 -8.40
CA LEU A 908 -1.50 2.30 -9.78
C LEU A 908 -1.43 3.83 -9.87
N LEU A 909 -2.14 4.54 -8.98
CA LEU A 909 -2.08 6.01 -8.89
C LEU A 909 -0.68 6.49 -8.51
N GLN A 910 -0.04 5.84 -7.53
CA GLN A 910 1.32 6.13 -7.12
C GLN A 910 2.33 5.82 -8.24
N ARG A 911 2.20 4.67 -8.90
CA ARG A 911 3.07 4.27 -10.02
C ARG A 911 2.96 5.22 -11.22
N ASN A 912 1.77 5.76 -11.48
CA ASN A 912 1.58 6.79 -12.50
C ASN A 912 2.33 8.10 -12.17
N LEU A 913 2.63 8.36 -10.91
CA LEU A 913 3.51 9.46 -10.48
C LEU A 913 4.97 9.03 -10.38
N ASP A 914 5.29 7.77 -10.20
CA ASP A 914 6.67 7.34 -9.94
C ASP A 914 7.43 6.87 -11.19
N SER A 915 6.70 6.56 -12.27
CA SER A 915 7.27 5.95 -13.48
C SER A 915 6.63 6.49 -14.75
N ILE A 916 6.69 5.72 -15.84
CA ILE A 916 6.03 6.01 -17.10
C ILE A 916 4.50 6.10 -16.86
N PRO A 917 3.78 7.08 -17.43
CA PRO A 917 2.34 7.24 -17.21
C PRO A 917 1.59 5.95 -17.56
N VAL A 918 0.71 5.52 -16.65
CA VAL A 918 -0.12 4.33 -16.80
C VAL A 918 -1.53 4.76 -17.20
N VAL A 919 -2.29 3.88 -17.85
CA VAL A 919 -3.70 4.15 -18.18
C VAL A 919 -4.54 4.10 -16.91
N ILE A 920 -4.67 5.24 -16.22
CA ILE A 920 -5.40 5.34 -14.94
C ILE A 920 -6.89 5.01 -15.09
N LYS A 921 -7.46 5.10 -16.30
CA LYS A 921 -8.87 4.73 -16.54
C LYS A 921 -9.19 3.30 -16.10
N SER A 922 -8.20 2.40 -16.03
CA SER A 922 -8.41 1.02 -15.56
C SER A 922 -8.83 0.93 -14.09
N ILE A 923 -8.55 1.93 -13.25
CA ILE A 923 -9.01 1.92 -11.85
C ILE A 923 -10.52 2.14 -11.71
N PHE A 924 -11.19 2.59 -12.79
CA PHE A 924 -12.64 2.72 -12.88
C PHE A 924 -13.23 1.64 -13.81
N ALA A 925 -12.55 0.50 -13.91
CA ALA A 925 -13.02 -0.66 -14.66
C ALA A 925 -12.94 -1.89 -13.77
N THR A 926 -13.98 -2.73 -13.82
CA THR A 926 -13.99 -4.04 -13.18
C THR A 926 -13.71 -5.10 -14.22
N ASP A 927 -12.89 -6.09 -13.87
CA ASP A 927 -12.79 -7.33 -14.61
C ASP A 927 -14.08 -8.11 -14.39
N ILE A 928 -14.81 -8.45 -15.44
CA ILE A 928 -16.09 -9.15 -15.33
C ILE A 928 -15.86 -10.66 -15.21
N ASN A 929 -14.67 -11.16 -15.56
CA ASN A 929 -14.34 -12.59 -15.52
C ASN A 929 -14.23 -13.15 -14.09
N VAL A 930 -14.24 -12.30 -13.07
CA VAL A 930 -14.28 -12.71 -11.65
C VAL A 930 -15.69 -13.02 -11.13
N TYR A 931 -16.73 -12.89 -11.97
CA TYR A 931 -18.10 -13.26 -11.61
C TYR A 931 -18.51 -14.53 -12.33
N ASP A 932 -19.27 -15.41 -11.64
CA ASP A 932 -19.68 -16.70 -12.19
C ASP A 932 -20.76 -16.53 -13.27
N VAL A 933 -21.68 -15.57 -13.08
CA VAL A 933 -22.81 -15.31 -14.00
C VAL A 933 -22.94 -13.83 -14.29
N ILE A 934 -23.23 -13.49 -15.55
CA ILE A 934 -23.43 -12.11 -16.03
C ILE A 934 -24.80 -12.01 -16.68
N ILE A 935 -25.70 -11.22 -16.07
CA ILE A 935 -27.03 -10.89 -16.55
C ILE A 935 -26.97 -9.52 -17.23
N THR A 936 -27.24 -9.47 -18.53
CA THR A 936 -27.23 -8.21 -19.29
C THR A 936 -28.64 -7.63 -19.38
N LEU A 937 -28.83 -6.40 -18.89
CA LEU A 937 -30.10 -5.68 -18.95
C LEU A 937 -30.18 -4.83 -20.22
N ASN A 938 -31.33 -4.88 -20.89
CA ASN A 938 -31.57 -4.06 -22.08
C ASN A 938 -31.75 -2.58 -21.68
N ASN A 939 -31.10 -1.70 -22.43
CA ASN A 939 -31.07 -0.26 -22.20
C ASN A 939 -32.45 0.40 -22.18
N GLU A 940 -33.44 -0.15 -22.88
CA GLU A 940 -34.79 0.43 -22.95
C GLU A 940 -35.54 0.38 -21.62
N HIS A 941 -35.22 -0.57 -20.75
CA HIS A 941 -35.85 -0.74 -19.44
C HIS A 941 -35.16 0.04 -18.31
N ILE A 942 -34.09 0.76 -18.63
CA ILE A 942 -33.28 1.50 -17.65
C ILE A 942 -33.76 2.96 -17.61
N VAL A 943 -34.53 3.29 -16.57
CA VAL A 943 -35.15 4.62 -16.36
C VAL A 943 -34.13 5.76 -16.27
N ARG A 944 -32.88 5.43 -15.93
CA ARG A 944 -31.74 6.36 -15.75
C ARG A 944 -31.17 6.92 -17.07
N LYS A 945 -31.38 6.27 -18.23
CA LYS A 945 -30.88 6.78 -19.52
C LYS A 945 -31.83 7.82 -20.11
N ARG A 946 -31.22 8.84 -20.74
CA ARG A 946 -31.85 9.97 -21.45
C ARG A 946 -32.73 9.50 -22.62
N ASN A 947 -33.85 8.83 -22.36
CA ASN A 947 -34.86 8.64 -23.39
C ASN A 947 -35.47 10.02 -23.69
N ARG A 948 -35.63 10.28 -24.98
CA ARG A 948 -36.12 11.53 -25.58
C ARG A 948 -37.57 11.82 -25.16
N CYS A 949 -37.83 12.05 -23.87
CA CYS A 949 -39.09 12.58 -23.43
C CYS A 949 -39.20 14.01 -23.97
N ARG A 950 -40.03 14.16 -25.01
CA ARG A 950 -40.52 15.45 -25.49
C ARG A 950 -40.95 16.26 -24.26
N ARG A 951 -40.57 17.55 -24.22
CA ARG A 951 -40.89 18.52 -23.16
C ARG A 951 -42.20 18.15 -22.45
N PHE A 952 -42.10 17.61 -21.23
CA PHE A 952 -43.27 17.46 -20.38
C PHE A 952 -43.68 18.88 -19.95
N VAL A 953 -44.66 19.43 -20.67
CA VAL A 953 -45.37 20.64 -20.28
C VAL A 953 -46.13 20.28 -19.01
N ALA A 954 -45.96 21.08 -17.95
CA ALA A 954 -46.51 20.88 -16.62
C ALA A 954 -47.91 20.22 -16.64
N THR A 955 -47.97 18.90 -16.46
CA THR A 955 -49.22 18.16 -16.37
C THR A 955 -49.75 18.17 -14.94
N LYS A 956 -51.08 18.03 -14.82
CA LYS A 956 -51.85 17.95 -13.57
C LYS A 956 -51.38 16.87 -12.57
N TYR A 957 -50.49 15.95 -12.96
CA TYR A 957 -50.07 14.80 -12.16
C TYR A 957 -48.62 14.95 -11.68
N LEU A 958 -48.31 14.43 -10.49
CA LEU A 958 -46.94 14.34 -9.98
C LEU A 958 -46.17 13.33 -10.85
N PRO A 959 -44.92 13.60 -11.27
CA PRO A 959 -44.11 12.59 -11.95
C PRO A 959 -43.94 11.37 -11.06
N VAL A 960 -43.82 10.17 -11.66
CA VAL A 960 -43.57 8.94 -10.90
C VAL A 960 -42.21 9.07 -10.22
N PHE A 961 -42.21 9.07 -8.89
CA PHE A 961 -41.01 9.19 -8.08
C PHE A 961 -40.79 7.93 -7.25
N ASP A 962 -39.54 7.67 -6.87
CA ASP A 962 -39.15 6.50 -6.05
C ASP A 962 -39.43 5.14 -6.73
N TYR A 963 -39.36 5.12 -8.06
CA TYR A 963 -39.52 3.89 -8.86
C TYR A 963 -38.30 3.67 -9.75
N ASP A 964 -37.53 2.65 -9.43
CA ASP A 964 -36.45 2.14 -10.27
C ASP A 964 -36.66 0.64 -10.51
N PRO A 965 -36.99 0.22 -11.74
CA PRO A 965 -37.25 -1.18 -12.05
C PRO A 965 -36.01 -2.05 -11.85
N VAL A 966 -34.80 -1.52 -12.07
CA VAL A 966 -33.56 -2.26 -11.87
C VAL A 966 -33.31 -2.49 -10.38
N GLU A 967 -33.56 -1.48 -9.55
CA GLU A 967 -33.41 -1.60 -8.10
C GLU A 967 -34.45 -2.56 -7.51
N LYS A 968 -35.71 -2.51 -7.95
CA LYS A 968 -36.74 -3.48 -7.55
C LYS A 968 -36.43 -4.90 -8.00
N PHE A 969 -35.89 -5.05 -9.22
CA PHE A 969 -35.44 -6.35 -9.73
C PHE A 969 -34.30 -6.91 -8.86
N LEU A 970 -33.29 -6.11 -8.54
CA LEU A 970 -32.20 -6.50 -7.66
C LEU A 970 -32.67 -6.82 -6.23
N GLN A 971 -33.60 -6.04 -5.68
CA GLN A 971 -34.21 -6.33 -4.38
C GLN A 971 -34.91 -7.68 -4.40
N SER A 972 -35.66 -7.99 -5.47
CA SER A 972 -36.33 -9.28 -5.63
C SER A 972 -35.33 -10.43 -5.75
N LEU A 973 -34.25 -10.25 -6.52
CA LEU A 973 -33.17 -11.24 -6.60
C LEU A 973 -32.53 -11.52 -5.24
N ARG A 974 -32.19 -10.47 -4.49
CA ARG A 974 -31.58 -10.61 -3.16
C ARG A 974 -32.54 -11.25 -2.17
N ALA A 975 -33.81 -10.84 -2.16
CA ALA A 975 -34.81 -11.40 -1.25
C ALA A 975 -34.98 -12.91 -1.44
N ASN A 976 -34.88 -13.41 -2.67
CA ASN A 976 -35.07 -14.82 -2.98
C ASN A 976 -33.77 -15.65 -2.95
N PHE A 977 -32.60 -15.04 -3.23
CA PHE A 977 -31.36 -15.79 -3.49
C PHE A 977 -30.14 -15.34 -2.67
N ALA A 978 -30.26 -14.41 -1.71
CA ALA A 978 -29.10 -13.93 -0.94
C ALA A 978 -28.38 -15.01 -0.11
N THR A 979 -29.03 -16.14 0.17
CA THR A 979 -28.41 -17.27 0.89
C THR A 979 -27.45 -18.07 0.00
N VAL A 980 -27.62 -18.03 -1.32
CA VAL A 980 -26.85 -18.84 -2.28
C VAL A 980 -26.01 -17.99 -3.23
N ALA A 981 -26.36 -16.72 -3.46
CA ALA A 981 -25.68 -15.86 -4.41
C ALA A 981 -25.56 -14.40 -3.95
N PHE A 982 -24.45 -13.75 -4.31
CA PHE A 982 -24.29 -12.30 -4.23
C PHE A 982 -24.61 -11.65 -5.57
N PHE A 983 -25.32 -10.51 -5.55
CA PHE A 983 -25.69 -9.76 -6.75
C PHE A 983 -25.02 -8.39 -6.77
N PHE A 984 -24.33 -8.09 -7.87
CA PHE A 984 -23.53 -6.89 -8.07
C PHE A 984 -24.06 -6.10 -9.27
N PHE A 985 -24.07 -4.77 -9.15
CA PHE A 985 -24.59 -3.88 -10.18
C PHE A 985 -23.84 -2.54 -10.22
N ASP A 986 -23.57 -2.03 -11.42
CA ASP A 986 -22.92 -0.72 -11.62
C ASP A 986 -23.95 0.40 -11.79
N LYS A 987 -24.18 1.18 -10.73
CA LYS A 987 -25.09 2.35 -10.75
C LYS A 987 -24.62 3.51 -11.65
N SER A 988 -23.36 3.51 -12.13
CA SER A 988 -22.72 4.65 -12.81
C SER A 988 -22.87 4.64 -14.33
N LYS A 989 -22.80 3.45 -14.95
CA LYS A 989 -22.85 3.30 -16.41
C LYS A 989 -24.18 3.71 -17.01
N ASP A 990 -25.24 3.71 -16.23
CA ASP A 990 -26.57 4.14 -16.66
C ASP A 990 -26.64 5.63 -17.08
N ASN A 991 -25.70 6.48 -16.65
CA ASN A 991 -25.69 7.90 -16.99
C ASN A 991 -24.77 8.27 -18.17
N GLN A 992 -23.99 7.33 -18.72
CA GLN A 992 -23.06 7.64 -19.82
C GLN A 992 -23.69 7.43 -21.20
N LYS A 993 -23.44 8.38 -22.13
CA LYS A 993 -23.98 8.45 -23.50
C LYS A 993 -23.59 7.28 -24.44
N SER A 994 -22.79 6.31 -24.01
CA SER A 994 -22.31 5.23 -24.88
C SER A 994 -23.25 4.01 -24.85
N GLY A 995 -23.57 3.47 -26.02
CA GLY A 995 -24.53 2.37 -26.25
C GLY A 995 -24.13 0.98 -25.71
N SER A 996 -23.40 0.90 -24.60
CA SER A 996 -23.11 -0.37 -23.93
C SER A 996 -24.26 -0.75 -22.98
N ASN A 997 -24.71 -2.01 -23.05
CA ASN A 997 -25.70 -2.60 -22.16
C ASN A 997 -25.21 -2.59 -20.69
N THR A 998 -26.13 -2.42 -19.73
CA THR A 998 -25.81 -2.46 -18.30
C THR A 998 -25.86 -3.91 -17.82
N CYS A 999 -24.88 -4.33 -17.01
CA CYS A 999 -24.77 -5.72 -16.55
C CYS A 999 -25.02 -5.81 -15.05
N VAL A 1000 -25.86 -6.75 -14.64
CA VAL A 1000 -25.95 -7.30 -13.28
C VAL A 1000 -25.09 -8.56 -13.27
N SER A 1001 -24.21 -8.74 -12.29
CA SER A 1001 -23.37 -9.95 -12.20
C SER A 1001 -23.65 -10.66 -10.88
N SER A 1002 -23.58 -11.99 -10.84
CA SER A 1002 -23.73 -12.75 -9.60
C SER A 1002 -22.58 -13.71 -9.34
N VAL A 1003 -22.32 -13.96 -8.05
CA VAL A 1003 -21.40 -15.01 -7.57
C VAL A 1003 -22.21 -16.00 -6.78
N THR A 1004 -22.19 -17.27 -7.16
CA THR A 1004 -22.92 -18.36 -6.50
C THR A 1004 -21.98 -19.15 -5.58
N TYR A 1005 -22.39 -19.37 -4.33
CA TYR A 1005 -21.62 -20.16 -3.36
C TYR A 1005 -21.66 -21.67 -3.61
N PHE A 1006 -22.61 -22.14 -4.42
CA PHE A 1006 -22.76 -23.55 -4.71
C PHE A 1006 -21.99 -23.92 -5.98
N THR A 1007 -20.95 -24.73 -5.82
CA THR A 1007 -20.39 -25.55 -6.89
C THR A 1007 -21.41 -26.62 -7.26
N MET A 1008 -22.32 -26.32 -8.18
CA MET A 1008 -23.16 -27.34 -8.80
C MET A 1008 -22.44 -27.87 -10.04
N GLU A 1009 -22.29 -29.20 -10.11
CA GLU A 1009 -21.69 -29.98 -11.20
C GLU A 1009 -22.50 -29.98 -12.51
N ASN A 1010 -23.41 -29.03 -12.71
CA ASN A 1010 -24.23 -28.98 -13.93
C ASN A 1010 -23.59 -28.07 -14.99
N GLU A 1011 -22.95 -28.71 -15.98
CA GLU A 1011 -22.29 -28.10 -17.14
C GLU A 1011 -23.22 -27.23 -18.03
N GLU A 1012 -24.54 -27.28 -17.86
CA GLU A 1012 -25.48 -26.60 -18.76
C GLU A 1012 -25.62 -25.08 -18.58
N LEU A 1013 -25.14 -24.51 -17.46
CA LEU A 1013 -25.26 -23.05 -17.20
C LEU A 1013 -24.02 -22.23 -17.61
N LEU A 1014 -22.92 -22.89 -18.01
CA LEU A 1014 -21.62 -22.24 -18.21
C LEU A 1014 -21.37 -21.68 -19.61
N ASN A 1015 -22.28 -21.89 -20.57
CA ASN A 1015 -22.11 -21.41 -21.95
C ASN A 1015 -23.31 -20.57 -22.40
N GLY A 1016 -23.27 -19.25 -22.16
CA GLY A 1016 -24.16 -18.35 -22.87
C GLY A 1016 -24.32 -16.97 -22.27
N SER A 1017 -23.85 -15.94 -22.99
CA SER A 1017 -24.33 -14.58 -22.83
C SER A 1017 -25.83 -14.54 -23.17
N MET A 1018 -26.70 -14.69 -22.17
CA MET A 1018 -28.15 -14.59 -22.40
C MET A 1018 -28.57 -13.11 -22.49
N VAL A 1019 -29.13 -12.74 -23.64
CA VAL A 1019 -29.76 -11.43 -23.89
C VAL A 1019 -31.27 -11.64 -23.79
N TYR A 1020 -31.89 -11.10 -22.73
CA TYR A 1020 -33.34 -11.19 -22.52
C TYR A 1020 -34.06 -9.97 -23.14
N ASN A 1021 -35.09 -10.21 -23.96
CA ASN A 1021 -35.85 -9.20 -24.71
C ASN A 1021 -37.32 -9.07 -24.31
N GLU A 1022 -37.80 -9.74 -23.25
CA GLU A 1022 -39.19 -9.63 -22.80
C GLU A 1022 -39.27 -9.25 -21.31
N VAL A 1023 -40.32 -8.51 -20.99
CA VAL A 1023 -40.58 -7.80 -19.72
C VAL A 1023 -40.32 -8.69 -18.50
N PHE A 1024 -39.23 -8.41 -17.76
CA PHE A 1024 -38.85 -8.93 -16.44
C PHE A 1024 -39.63 -10.18 -15.96
N ASP A 1025 -39.44 -11.33 -16.63
CA ASP A 1025 -39.99 -12.61 -16.18
C ASP A 1025 -39.13 -13.16 -15.03
N VAL A 1026 -39.44 -12.69 -13.82
CA VAL A 1026 -38.81 -13.15 -12.57
C VAL A 1026 -39.14 -14.63 -12.33
N ASP A 1027 -40.32 -15.09 -12.75
CA ASP A 1027 -40.77 -16.47 -12.54
C ASP A 1027 -39.97 -17.45 -13.39
N GLY A 1028 -39.61 -17.09 -14.63
CA GLY A 1028 -38.70 -17.87 -15.48
C GLY A 1028 -37.26 -17.95 -14.94
N LEU A 1029 -36.79 -16.90 -14.24
CA LEU A 1029 -35.49 -16.92 -13.57
C LEU A 1029 -35.53 -17.76 -12.29
N ILE A 1030 -36.62 -17.65 -11.52
CA ILE A 1030 -36.89 -18.50 -10.36
C ILE A 1030 -36.87 -19.96 -10.79
N MET A 1031 -37.61 -20.35 -11.84
CA MET A 1031 -37.60 -21.72 -12.38
C MET A 1031 -36.20 -22.23 -12.73
N LYS A 1032 -35.33 -21.39 -13.31
CA LYS A 1032 -33.94 -21.77 -13.65
C LYS A 1032 -33.01 -21.87 -12.43
N PHE A 1033 -33.21 -21.05 -11.40
CA PHE A 1033 -32.49 -21.17 -10.13
C PHE A 1033 -33.08 -22.23 -9.20
N SER A 1034 -34.31 -22.68 -9.45
CA SER A 1034 -35.05 -23.68 -8.67
C SER A 1034 -34.80 -25.12 -9.15
N GLY A 1035 -33.75 -25.35 -9.93
CA GLY A 1035 -33.30 -26.70 -10.26
C GLY A 1035 -32.86 -27.42 -8.99
N ASP A 1036 -33.73 -28.30 -8.53
CA ASP A 1036 -33.68 -29.16 -7.34
C ASP A 1036 -34.13 -28.54 -6.01
N ALA A 1037 -35.14 -29.22 -5.45
CA ALA A 1037 -35.94 -28.83 -4.31
C ALA A 1037 -35.11 -28.58 -3.05
N ILE A 1038 -35.25 -27.39 -2.48
CA ILE A 1038 -34.87 -27.10 -1.10
C ILE A 1038 -36.15 -26.71 -0.37
N GLU A 1039 -36.59 -27.58 0.54
CA GLU A 1039 -37.68 -27.29 1.47
C GLU A 1039 -37.31 -26.08 2.34
N LEU A 1040 -38.08 -25.01 2.19
CA LEU A 1040 -38.18 -23.94 3.17
C LEU A 1040 -39.06 -24.42 4.32
N SER A 1041 -38.48 -24.69 5.49
CA SER A 1041 -39.24 -24.72 6.74
C SER A 1041 -39.05 -23.41 7.51
N PRO A 1042 -40.04 -22.49 7.47
CA PRO A 1042 -40.18 -21.47 8.50
C PRO A 1042 -40.97 -22.08 9.68
N GLN A 1043 -40.52 -21.79 10.89
CA GLN A 1043 -41.25 -22.00 12.15
C GLN A 1043 -41.32 -23.44 12.68
N SER A 1044 -40.37 -23.79 13.54
CA SER A 1044 -40.56 -24.83 14.55
C SER A 1044 -40.42 -24.22 15.94
N VAL A 1045 -41.49 -24.30 16.73
CA VAL A 1045 -41.59 -23.82 18.13
C VAL A 1045 -40.94 -24.80 19.12
N SER A 1046 -40.12 -25.74 18.63
CA SER A 1046 -39.52 -26.82 19.41
C SER A 1046 -37.99 -26.78 19.51
N SER A 1047 -37.34 -25.70 19.06
CA SER A 1047 -35.90 -25.50 19.30
C SER A 1047 -35.64 -24.93 20.70
N GLY A 1048 -34.92 -25.69 21.54
CA GLY A 1048 -34.51 -25.26 22.87
C GLY A 1048 -33.67 -23.98 22.86
N HIS A 1049 -34.01 -23.05 23.75
CA HIS A 1049 -33.35 -21.76 23.92
C HIS A 1049 -31.82 -21.94 24.15
N PRO A 1050 -30.93 -21.15 23.50
CA PRO A 1050 -29.46 -21.30 23.56
C PRO A 1050 -28.82 -20.97 24.91
N ARG A 1051 -29.61 -20.93 25.99
CA ARG A 1051 -29.20 -20.64 27.38
C ARG A 1051 -29.23 -21.88 28.28
N TYR A 1052 -29.84 -22.99 27.84
CA TYR A 1052 -30.09 -24.17 28.70
C TYR A 1052 -29.25 -25.41 28.38
N THR A 1053 -28.36 -25.38 27.39
CA THR A 1053 -27.48 -26.50 27.02
C THR A 1053 -26.10 -26.50 27.71
N PHE A 1054 -25.85 -25.60 28.67
CA PHE A 1054 -24.50 -25.37 29.21
C PHE A 1054 -24.12 -26.14 30.50
N TYR A 1055 -24.88 -27.15 30.94
CA TYR A 1055 -24.54 -27.91 32.16
C TYR A 1055 -24.51 -29.42 31.95
N LYS A 1056 -23.33 -29.95 31.58
CA LYS A 1056 -22.79 -31.28 31.95
C LYS A 1056 -21.38 -31.41 31.37
N ASN A 1057 -20.40 -31.72 32.22
CA ASN A 1057 -18.95 -31.60 31.94
C ASN A 1057 -18.39 -32.45 30.77
N VAL A 1058 -19.17 -33.38 30.20
CA VAL A 1058 -18.80 -34.16 29.00
C VAL A 1058 -19.16 -33.41 27.71
N ALA A 1059 -20.24 -32.62 27.70
CA ALA A 1059 -20.65 -31.81 26.55
C ALA A 1059 -19.65 -30.70 26.21
N ARG A 1060 -18.79 -30.29 27.16
CA ARG A 1060 -17.82 -29.21 26.95
C ARG A 1060 -16.69 -29.62 26.00
N ALA A 1061 -16.25 -30.89 26.02
CA ALA A 1061 -15.22 -31.38 25.11
C ALA A 1061 -15.76 -31.48 23.67
N GLU A 1062 -16.92 -32.12 23.49
CA GLU A 1062 -17.63 -32.19 22.21
C GLU A 1062 -17.92 -30.80 21.63
N GLU A 1063 -18.43 -29.87 22.45
CA GLU A 1063 -18.72 -28.49 22.02
C GLU A 1063 -17.45 -27.76 21.62
N VAL A 1064 -16.36 -27.89 22.39
CA VAL A 1064 -15.05 -27.28 22.08
C VAL A 1064 -14.48 -27.85 20.78
N GLN A 1065 -14.57 -29.17 20.58
CA GLN A 1065 -14.05 -29.81 19.38
C GLN A 1065 -14.90 -29.47 18.15
N ARG A 1066 -16.23 -29.40 18.30
CA ARG A 1066 -17.15 -28.91 17.26
C ARG A 1066 -16.84 -27.46 16.89
N LYS A 1067 -16.61 -26.59 17.87
CA LYS A 1067 -16.21 -25.19 17.65
C LYS A 1067 -14.85 -25.09 16.96
N ARG A 1068 -13.86 -25.91 17.36
CA ARG A 1068 -12.54 -25.97 16.70
C ARG A 1068 -12.67 -26.39 15.24
N ARG A 1069 -13.46 -27.42 14.94
CA ARG A 1069 -13.70 -27.87 13.56
C ARG A 1069 -14.37 -26.77 12.73
N ALA A 1070 -15.41 -26.13 13.26
CA ALA A 1070 -16.09 -25.01 12.61
C ALA A 1070 -15.15 -23.83 12.36
N GLU A 1071 -14.42 -23.35 13.38
CA GLU A 1071 -13.43 -22.27 13.23
C GLU A 1071 -12.31 -22.63 12.24
N PHE A 1072 -11.84 -23.88 12.24
CA PHE A 1072 -10.76 -24.30 11.35
C PHE A 1072 -11.24 -24.35 9.89
N LEU A 1073 -12.45 -24.86 9.66
CA LEU A 1073 -13.08 -24.89 8.33
C LEU A 1073 -13.36 -23.46 7.84
N GLU A 1074 -13.84 -22.58 8.72
CA GLU A 1074 -14.10 -21.17 8.41
C GLU A 1074 -12.81 -20.40 8.13
N ARG A 1075 -11.76 -20.56 8.96
CA ARG A 1075 -10.40 -20.00 8.68
C ARG A 1075 -9.84 -20.48 7.35
N GLN A 1076 -10.04 -21.76 7.02
CA GLN A 1076 -9.60 -22.32 5.75
C GLN A 1076 -10.33 -21.68 4.57
N LYS A 1077 -11.65 -21.54 4.65
CA LYS A 1077 -12.49 -20.79 3.68
C LYS A 1077 -12.04 -19.34 3.54
N GLU A 1078 -11.75 -18.66 4.65
CA GLU A 1078 -11.22 -17.30 4.62
C GLU A 1078 -9.83 -17.22 3.96
N CYS A 1079 -8.91 -18.15 4.27
CA CYS A 1079 -7.55 -18.17 3.72
C CYS A 1079 -7.50 -18.41 2.21
N VAL A 1080 -8.30 -19.34 1.66
CA VAL A 1080 -8.38 -19.54 0.19
C VAL A 1080 -8.85 -18.25 -0.48
N PHE A 1081 -9.80 -17.57 0.15
CA PHE A 1081 -10.23 -16.26 -0.33
C PHE A 1081 -9.14 -15.17 -0.19
N ILE A 1082 -8.10 -15.36 0.66
CA ILE A 1082 -6.94 -14.44 0.78
C ILE A 1082 -5.95 -14.72 -0.37
N ILE A 1083 -5.71 -15.99 -0.68
CA ILE A 1083 -4.76 -16.40 -1.73
C ILE A 1083 -5.28 -15.98 -3.11
N PHE A 1084 -6.56 -16.20 -3.41
CA PHE A 1084 -7.21 -15.69 -4.63
C PHE A 1084 -7.07 -14.17 -4.80
N LYS A 1085 -7.00 -13.44 -3.68
CA LYS A 1085 -6.81 -11.99 -3.63
C LYS A 1085 -5.39 -11.53 -3.96
N HIS A 1086 -4.38 -12.37 -3.71
CA HIS A 1086 -2.97 -12.06 -3.95
C HIS A 1086 -2.42 -12.67 -5.25
N GLN A 1087 -3.26 -13.38 -6.02
CA GLN A 1087 -2.87 -14.01 -7.29
C GLN A 1087 -2.65 -13.05 -8.48
N ASN A 1088 -2.71 -11.73 -8.28
CA ASN A 1088 -2.20 -10.75 -9.26
C ASN A 1088 -0.85 -10.09 -8.90
N ILE A 1089 -0.23 -10.42 -7.75
CA ILE A 1089 1.07 -9.81 -7.37
C ILE A 1089 2.14 -10.81 -6.87
N ASN A 1090 1.84 -12.04 -6.44
CA ASN A 1090 2.89 -12.88 -5.81
C ASN A 1090 2.95 -14.38 -6.17
N THR A 1091 2.23 -14.87 -7.17
CA THR A 1091 2.28 -16.29 -7.56
C THR A 1091 3.54 -16.73 -8.34
N ARG A 1092 4.47 -15.81 -8.62
CA ARG A 1092 5.75 -16.15 -9.28
C ARG A 1092 6.83 -16.72 -8.33
N ASN A 1093 6.71 -16.54 -7.01
CA ASN A 1093 7.84 -16.81 -6.10
C ASN A 1093 7.93 -18.25 -5.55
N LEU A 1094 7.00 -19.16 -5.87
CA LEU A 1094 7.16 -20.58 -5.53
C LEU A 1094 7.96 -21.37 -6.59
N PHE A 1095 8.07 -20.87 -7.82
CA PHE A 1095 8.64 -21.61 -8.97
C PHE A 1095 9.65 -20.85 -9.83
N LEU A 1096 9.91 -19.56 -9.58
CA LEU A 1096 10.90 -18.79 -10.35
C LEU A 1096 12.04 -18.32 -9.46
N ASP A 1097 13.03 -19.20 -9.29
CA ASP A 1097 14.40 -18.81 -8.97
C ASP A 1097 15.30 -19.76 -9.75
N LYS A 1098 15.87 -19.25 -10.87
CA LYS A 1098 16.80 -19.86 -11.84
C LYS A 1098 16.18 -20.38 -13.15
N ALA A 1099 15.99 -19.48 -14.11
CA ALA A 1099 16.02 -19.81 -15.53
C ALA A 1099 16.60 -18.62 -16.30
N ASP A 1100 17.86 -18.28 -16.02
CA ASP A 1100 18.70 -17.40 -16.84
C ASP A 1100 20.16 -17.80 -16.59
N LYS A 1101 20.58 -18.89 -17.24
CA LYS A 1101 21.96 -19.25 -17.57
C LYS A 1101 21.96 -20.64 -18.22
N ALA A 1102 22.50 -20.69 -19.44
CA ALA A 1102 22.84 -21.85 -20.26
C ALA A 1102 21.73 -22.36 -21.20
N ASP A 1103 21.74 -21.79 -22.40
CA ASP A 1103 21.71 -22.55 -23.67
C ASP A 1103 22.56 -21.77 -24.69
N GLN A 1104 23.88 -21.82 -24.51
CA GLN A 1104 24.86 -21.65 -25.57
C GLN A 1104 26.13 -22.37 -25.15
N GLU A 1105 26.59 -23.21 -26.08
CA GLU A 1105 27.85 -23.96 -26.12
C GLU A 1105 27.87 -25.40 -25.60
N ALA A 1106 28.54 -26.20 -26.42
CA ALA A 1106 28.40 -27.61 -26.63
C ALA A 1106 29.61 -28.38 -26.06
N MET A 1107 29.36 -29.67 -25.81
CA MET A 1107 30.30 -30.80 -25.79
C MET A 1107 31.52 -30.79 -24.84
N ASP A 1108 31.52 -31.84 -24.02
CA ASP A 1108 32.64 -32.72 -23.66
C ASP A 1108 33.56 -32.43 -22.44
N VAL A 1109 33.56 -33.46 -21.56
CA VAL A 1109 34.65 -34.01 -20.72
C VAL A 1109 34.81 -33.54 -19.24
N VAL A 1110 34.30 -34.44 -18.38
CA VAL A 1110 34.88 -35.02 -17.14
C VAL A 1110 34.82 -34.27 -15.79
N GLU A 1111 34.47 -35.11 -14.80
CA GLU A 1111 34.12 -34.93 -13.39
C GLU A 1111 35.16 -34.19 -12.53
N ILE A 1112 34.67 -33.50 -11.47
CA ILE A 1112 35.13 -33.67 -10.09
C ILE A 1112 33.98 -33.32 -9.12
N SER A 1113 33.74 -34.25 -8.20
CA SER A 1113 32.80 -34.23 -7.09
C SER A 1113 33.12 -33.19 -6.01
N SER A 1114 32.10 -32.52 -5.46
CA SER A 1114 31.79 -32.47 -4.00
C SER A 1114 30.80 -31.35 -3.63
N ASN A 1115 30.04 -31.59 -2.55
CA ASN A 1115 29.14 -30.66 -1.82
C ASN A 1115 27.73 -30.39 -2.35
N LYS A 1116 26.90 -31.45 -2.34
CA LYS A 1116 25.43 -31.36 -2.22
C LYS A 1116 25.04 -31.52 -0.74
N ASN A 1117 24.76 -30.43 -0.01
CA ASN A 1117 24.14 -30.51 1.32
C ASN A 1117 23.23 -29.33 1.73
N LYS A 1118 22.63 -28.59 0.77
CA LYS A 1118 21.75 -27.45 1.08
C LYS A 1118 20.33 -27.49 0.50
N ARG A 1119 19.80 -28.66 0.13
CA ARG A 1119 18.49 -28.77 -0.56
C ARG A 1119 17.33 -29.41 0.22
N ASN A 1120 17.52 -29.92 1.43
CA ASN A 1120 16.53 -30.84 2.03
C ASN A 1120 15.42 -30.20 2.89
N GLU A 1121 15.43 -28.90 3.17
CA GLU A 1121 14.40 -28.29 4.03
C GLU A 1121 13.15 -27.81 3.29
N LYS A 1122 13.16 -27.72 1.95
CA LYS A 1122 11.99 -27.21 1.19
C LYS A 1122 10.73 -28.10 1.29
N TYR A 1123 10.84 -29.32 1.82
CA TYR A 1123 9.74 -30.29 1.86
C TYR A 1123 9.46 -30.89 3.24
N ALA A 1124 10.15 -30.44 4.29
CA ALA A 1124 9.84 -30.82 5.67
C ALA A 1124 8.56 -30.10 6.12
N ASP A 1125 7.74 -30.77 6.93
CA ASP A 1125 6.50 -30.23 7.54
C ASP A 1125 5.40 -29.78 6.57
N VAL A 1126 5.42 -30.22 5.31
CA VAL A 1126 4.42 -29.80 4.29
C VAL A 1126 3.22 -30.74 4.19
N LEU A 1127 3.19 -31.86 4.90
CA LEU A 1127 2.08 -32.83 4.85
C LEU A 1127 0.94 -32.40 5.77
N MET A 1128 -0.29 -32.63 5.32
CA MET A 1128 -1.47 -32.56 6.18
C MET A 1128 -1.55 -33.81 7.05
N LEU A 1129 -1.56 -33.62 8.37
CA LEU A 1129 -1.54 -34.68 9.37
C LEU A 1129 -2.91 -34.82 10.04
N SER A 1130 -3.28 -36.04 10.39
CA SER A 1130 -4.53 -36.37 11.06
C SER A 1130 -4.41 -36.27 12.58
N GLU A 1131 -5.56 -36.06 13.23
CA GLU A 1131 -5.76 -36.23 14.67
C GLU A 1131 -6.50 -37.56 14.92
N TRP A 1132 -6.48 -38.06 16.15
CA TRP A 1132 -7.32 -39.21 16.52
C TRP A 1132 -8.81 -38.80 16.46
N LEU A 1133 -9.67 -39.64 15.86
CA LEU A 1133 -11.11 -39.37 15.80
C LEU A 1133 -11.80 -39.82 17.09
N VAL A 1134 -11.54 -39.11 18.19
CA VAL A 1134 -12.08 -39.41 19.52
C VAL A 1134 -13.50 -38.85 19.69
N ASP A 1135 -13.71 -37.58 19.31
CA ASP A 1135 -15.03 -36.94 19.28
C ASP A 1135 -15.68 -37.11 17.91
N ILE A 1136 -16.81 -37.82 17.88
CA ILE A 1136 -17.53 -38.16 16.65
C ILE A 1136 -18.36 -36.95 16.19
N PRO A 1137 -18.14 -36.43 14.97
CA PRO A 1137 -18.97 -35.37 14.41
C PRO A 1137 -20.42 -35.85 14.23
N THR A 1138 -21.40 -35.01 14.58
CA THR A 1138 -22.83 -35.31 14.35
C THR A 1138 -23.17 -35.46 12.87
N ASN A 1139 -22.39 -34.81 12.00
CA ASN A 1139 -22.47 -34.85 10.53
C ASN A 1139 -21.49 -35.85 9.89
N LEU A 1140 -20.95 -36.82 10.65
CA LEU A 1140 -19.98 -37.80 10.12
C LEU A 1140 -20.53 -38.51 8.87
N SER A 1141 -21.78 -38.96 8.90
CA SER A 1141 -22.37 -39.75 7.81
C SER A 1141 -22.60 -39.00 6.50
N SER A 1142 -22.76 -37.67 6.55
CA SER A 1142 -23.09 -36.83 5.40
C SER A 1142 -21.91 -36.03 4.85
N GLU A 1143 -20.98 -35.60 5.71
CA GLU A 1143 -19.91 -34.66 5.32
C GLU A 1143 -18.50 -35.25 5.44
N TRP A 1144 -18.35 -36.50 5.88
CA TRP A 1144 -17.04 -37.13 6.01
C TRP A 1144 -16.87 -38.31 5.06
N ILE A 1145 -15.64 -38.46 4.58
CA ILE A 1145 -15.21 -39.50 3.65
C ILE A 1145 -14.19 -40.39 4.36
N MET A 1146 -14.44 -41.70 4.33
CA MET A 1146 -13.57 -42.75 4.84
C MET A 1146 -12.61 -43.22 3.75
N VAL A 1147 -11.31 -43.29 4.06
CA VAL A 1147 -10.26 -43.81 3.18
C VAL A 1147 -9.42 -44.87 3.92
N PRO A 1148 -9.59 -46.17 3.64
CA PRO A 1148 -8.70 -47.22 4.13
C PRO A 1148 -7.29 -47.06 3.56
N CYS A 1149 -6.28 -47.08 4.44
CA CYS A 1149 -4.89 -46.84 4.10
C CYS A 1149 -4.05 -48.13 4.18
N PRO A 1150 -3.24 -48.44 3.16
CA PRO A 1150 -2.36 -49.60 3.15
C PRO A 1150 -1.20 -49.49 4.15
N VAL A 1151 -0.69 -50.64 4.58
CA VAL A 1151 0.62 -50.72 5.24
C VAL A 1151 1.70 -50.19 4.29
N GLY A 1152 2.38 -49.12 4.70
CA GLY A 1152 3.41 -48.50 3.89
C GLY A 1152 3.98 -47.23 4.49
N LYS A 1153 4.92 -46.60 3.77
CA LYS A 1153 5.45 -45.28 4.16
C LYS A 1153 4.70 -44.19 3.43
N ARG A 1154 4.13 -43.23 4.19
CA ARG A 1154 3.57 -42.00 3.64
C ARG A 1154 4.70 -41.08 3.17
N LEU A 1155 4.67 -40.69 1.89
CA LEU A 1155 5.71 -39.98 1.16
C LEU A 1155 5.09 -38.93 0.24
N LYS A 1156 5.83 -37.86 -0.06
CA LYS A 1156 5.50 -36.87 -1.08
C LYS A 1156 6.07 -37.31 -2.43
N GLY A 1157 5.26 -37.43 -3.46
CA GLY A 1157 5.68 -37.86 -4.79
C GLY A 1157 5.75 -36.72 -5.80
N VAL A 1158 6.97 -36.34 -6.19
CA VAL A 1158 7.30 -35.83 -7.53
C VAL A 1158 7.99 -37.01 -8.24
N THR A 1159 8.51 -36.89 -9.46
CA THR A 1159 9.55 -37.81 -9.96
C THR A 1159 10.75 -38.00 -9.01
N SER A 1160 10.79 -37.23 -7.91
CA SER A 1160 11.46 -37.57 -6.66
C SER A 1160 10.46 -37.79 -5.51
N ALA A 1161 10.56 -38.91 -4.79
CA ALA A 1161 9.80 -39.18 -3.58
C ALA A 1161 10.52 -38.64 -2.32
N TYR A 1162 9.79 -38.06 -1.37
CA TYR A 1162 10.29 -37.47 -0.12
C TYR A 1162 9.56 -38.03 1.10
N ASN A 1163 10.25 -38.22 2.22
CA ASN A 1163 9.61 -38.67 3.46
C ASN A 1163 9.05 -37.51 4.31
N LYS A 1164 8.36 -37.82 5.42
CA LYS A 1164 7.80 -36.82 6.37
C LYS A 1164 8.83 -35.79 6.87
N LYS A 1165 10.13 -36.14 6.91
CA LYS A 1165 11.22 -35.24 7.33
C LYS A 1165 11.78 -34.38 6.18
N GLY A 1166 11.19 -34.44 4.99
CA GLY A 1166 11.67 -33.73 3.79
C GLY A 1166 12.86 -34.38 3.08
N ASN A 1167 13.33 -35.55 3.55
CA ASN A 1167 14.46 -36.24 2.93
C ASN A 1167 14.01 -36.96 1.67
N ARG A 1168 14.74 -36.74 0.57
CA ARG A 1168 14.51 -37.42 -0.71
C ARG A 1168 14.83 -38.91 -0.56
N PHE A 1169 13.82 -39.76 -0.72
CA PHE A 1169 13.91 -41.21 -0.64
C PHE A 1169 14.39 -41.84 -1.95
N LYS A 1170 13.82 -41.42 -3.09
CA LYS A 1170 14.14 -41.98 -4.42
C LYS A 1170 13.85 -40.96 -5.52
N GLN A 1171 14.53 -41.08 -6.66
CA GLN A 1171 14.22 -40.36 -7.89
C GLN A 1171 14.03 -41.39 -9.01
N PHE A 1172 12.96 -41.28 -9.78
CA PHE A 1172 12.56 -42.23 -10.81
C PHE A 1172 11.77 -41.52 -11.91
N ARG A 1173 11.75 -42.09 -13.11
CA ARG A 1173 10.85 -41.66 -14.17
C ARG A 1173 9.47 -42.25 -13.93
N SER A 1174 8.43 -41.50 -14.25
CA SER A 1174 7.04 -41.96 -14.24
C SER A 1174 6.25 -41.34 -15.39
N TYR A 1175 5.03 -41.79 -15.63
CA TYR A 1175 4.12 -41.15 -16.60
C TYR A 1175 3.41 -39.91 -16.05
N LEU A 1176 3.75 -39.45 -14.83
CA LEU A 1176 3.11 -38.25 -14.26
C LEU A 1176 3.47 -37.00 -15.09
N PRO A 1177 2.54 -36.05 -15.26
CA PRO A 1177 2.80 -34.82 -16.00
C PRO A 1177 4.00 -34.07 -15.41
N GLY A 1178 4.95 -33.69 -16.26
CA GLY A 1178 6.22 -33.06 -15.86
C GLY A 1178 7.41 -34.01 -15.68
N SER A 1179 7.21 -35.33 -15.79
CA SER A 1179 8.26 -36.34 -15.61
C SER A 1179 9.10 -36.60 -16.86
N ILE A 1180 8.50 -36.54 -18.04
CA ILE A 1180 9.08 -37.02 -19.31
C ILE A 1180 9.23 -35.83 -20.29
N ARG A 1181 10.48 -35.41 -20.50
CA ARG A 1181 10.97 -34.62 -21.67
C ARG A 1181 10.42 -33.21 -21.93
N SER A 1182 9.62 -32.59 -21.06
CA SER A 1182 9.25 -31.17 -21.28
C SER A 1182 10.41 -30.23 -20.96
N LYS A 1183 11.00 -29.64 -22.02
CA LYS A 1183 11.84 -28.43 -21.93
C LYS A 1183 10.99 -27.30 -21.34
N GLY A 1184 11.11 -27.06 -20.04
CA GLY A 1184 10.41 -25.98 -19.33
C GLY A 1184 10.04 -26.42 -17.92
N SER A 1185 10.51 -25.66 -16.91
CA SER A 1185 10.30 -25.94 -15.49
C SER A 1185 8.87 -25.71 -14.99
N GLU A 1186 7.91 -25.40 -15.86
CA GLU A 1186 6.58 -24.93 -15.49
C GLU A 1186 5.59 -26.06 -15.15
N ASN A 1187 5.84 -27.29 -15.63
CA ASN A 1187 4.91 -28.41 -15.49
C ASN A 1187 5.40 -29.39 -14.41
N ALA A 1188 4.94 -29.26 -13.16
CA ALA A 1188 5.29 -30.18 -12.06
C ALA A 1188 4.05 -30.80 -11.39
N THR A 1189 4.14 -32.08 -11.02
CA THR A 1189 3.08 -32.80 -10.29
C THR A 1189 3.59 -33.20 -8.91
N LEU A 1190 2.76 -33.01 -7.88
CA LEU A 1190 3.10 -33.16 -6.48
C LEU A 1190 1.95 -33.83 -5.71
N LEU A 1191 2.19 -35.08 -5.28
CA LEU A 1191 1.19 -35.97 -4.67
C LEU A 1191 1.53 -36.32 -3.22
N ASP A 1192 0.51 -36.56 -2.40
CA ASP A 1192 0.62 -37.23 -1.09
C ASP A 1192 0.26 -38.71 -1.29
N CYS A 1193 1.21 -39.62 -1.06
CA CYS A 1193 1.05 -41.03 -1.38
C CYS A 1193 1.53 -41.93 -0.23
N ILE A 1194 1.01 -43.15 -0.18
CA ILE A 1194 1.56 -44.25 0.62
C ILE A 1194 2.26 -45.22 -0.30
N LEU A 1195 3.56 -45.44 -0.09
CA LEU A 1195 4.33 -46.45 -0.80
C LEU A 1195 4.24 -47.79 -0.07
N SER A 1196 3.64 -48.78 -0.74
CA SER A 1196 3.73 -50.19 -0.34
C SER A 1196 5.02 -50.78 -0.93
N TYR A 1197 5.89 -51.26 -0.06
CA TYR A 1197 7.17 -51.85 -0.47
C TYR A 1197 7.02 -53.25 -1.07
N GLU A 1198 6.05 -54.04 -0.61
CA GLU A 1198 5.76 -55.36 -1.17
C GLU A 1198 5.38 -55.28 -2.64
N THR A 1199 4.55 -54.29 -2.98
CA THR A 1199 3.98 -54.17 -4.33
C THR A 1199 4.66 -53.11 -5.19
N ASN A 1200 5.65 -52.36 -4.67
CA ASN A 1200 6.16 -51.09 -5.23
C ASN A 1200 5.04 -50.24 -5.88
N THR A 1201 3.96 -50.07 -5.15
CA THR A 1201 2.80 -49.28 -5.58
C THR A 1201 2.74 -48.02 -4.73
N PHE A 1202 2.63 -46.86 -5.38
CA PHE A 1202 2.23 -45.62 -4.75
C PHE A 1202 0.71 -45.54 -4.76
N TYR A 1203 0.13 -45.67 -3.57
CA TYR A 1203 -1.29 -45.41 -3.35
C TYR A 1203 -1.47 -43.90 -3.15
N CYS A 1204 -2.14 -43.25 -4.09
CA CYS A 1204 -2.37 -41.81 -4.08
C CYS A 1204 -3.48 -41.46 -3.09
N LEU A 1205 -3.15 -40.59 -2.15
CA LEU A 1205 -3.97 -40.25 -1.01
C LEU A 1205 -4.56 -38.83 -1.15
N ASP A 1206 -3.79 -37.89 -1.70
CA ASP A 1206 -4.27 -36.54 -2.06
C ASP A 1206 -3.38 -35.91 -3.15
N VAL A 1207 -3.86 -34.84 -3.78
CA VAL A 1207 -3.16 -34.05 -4.81
C VAL A 1207 -2.90 -32.62 -4.32
N ILE A 1208 -1.65 -32.16 -4.43
CA ILE A 1208 -1.26 -30.80 -4.01
C ILE A 1208 -1.04 -29.91 -5.23
N VAL A 1209 -0.36 -30.45 -6.25
CA VAL A 1209 -0.13 -29.78 -7.54
C VAL A 1209 -0.28 -30.83 -8.64
N TRP A 1210 -0.95 -30.50 -9.73
CA TRP A 1210 -1.04 -31.35 -10.91
C TRP A 1210 -0.67 -30.54 -12.15
N ASN A 1211 0.39 -30.97 -12.85
CA ASN A 1211 0.87 -30.30 -14.07
C ASN A 1211 1.04 -28.77 -13.92
N GLY A 1212 1.64 -28.31 -12.82
CA GLY A 1212 1.85 -26.88 -12.52
C GLY A 1212 0.67 -26.17 -11.85
N ILE A 1213 -0.54 -26.77 -11.88
CA ILE A 1213 -1.75 -26.19 -11.28
C ILE A 1213 -1.84 -26.61 -9.81
N ILE A 1214 -1.93 -25.63 -8.91
CA ILE A 1214 -2.09 -25.86 -7.46
C ILE A 1214 -3.52 -26.36 -7.20
N GLN A 1215 -3.63 -27.53 -6.57
CA GLN A 1215 -4.90 -28.15 -6.18
C GLN A 1215 -5.20 -27.99 -4.69
N SER A 1216 -4.23 -27.56 -3.87
CA SER A 1216 -4.39 -27.45 -2.41
C SER A 1216 -5.53 -26.56 -1.92
N ASP A 1217 -6.04 -25.70 -2.79
CA ASP A 1217 -7.04 -24.68 -2.49
C ASP A 1217 -8.46 -25.10 -2.93
N VAL A 1218 -8.63 -26.33 -3.42
CA VAL A 1218 -9.90 -26.96 -3.81
C VAL A 1218 -10.34 -27.93 -2.70
N THR A 1219 -11.63 -28.17 -2.47
CA THR A 1219 -12.12 -29.08 -1.39
C THR A 1219 -11.65 -30.53 -1.57
N PHE A 1220 -11.57 -31.30 -0.48
CA PHE A 1220 -11.01 -32.67 -0.52
C PHE A 1220 -11.82 -33.62 -1.39
N ASP A 1221 -13.16 -33.55 -1.37
CA ASP A 1221 -14.03 -34.34 -2.25
C ASP A 1221 -13.70 -34.12 -3.73
N CYS A 1222 -13.58 -32.87 -4.18
CA CYS A 1222 -13.17 -32.49 -5.52
C CYS A 1222 -11.75 -32.98 -5.83
N ARG A 1223 -10.79 -32.82 -4.90
CA ARG A 1223 -9.41 -33.30 -5.09
C ARG A 1223 -9.35 -34.83 -5.20
N LEU A 1224 -10.15 -35.54 -4.40
CA LEU A 1224 -10.23 -36.99 -4.38
C LEU A 1224 -10.89 -37.53 -5.65
N PHE A 1225 -11.95 -36.88 -6.13
CA PHE A 1225 -12.55 -37.18 -7.44
C PHE A 1225 -11.56 -36.92 -8.58
N PHE A 1226 -10.89 -35.77 -8.56
CA PHE A 1226 -9.92 -35.37 -9.58
C PHE A 1226 -8.76 -36.35 -9.69
N ILE A 1227 -8.11 -36.71 -8.58
CA ILE A 1227 -6.98 -37.65 -8.61
C ILE A 1227 -7.44 -39.04 -9.08
N ASN A 1228 -8.62 -39.50 -8.65
CA ASN A 1228 -9.18 -40.79 -9.08
C ASN A 1228 -9.42 -40.80 -10.59
N SER A 1229 -10.07 -39.77 -11.12
CA SER A 1229 -10.35 -39.65 -12.55
C SER A 1229 -9.06 -39.60 -13.38
N ARG A 1230 -8.06 -38.82 -12.95
CA ARG A 1230 -6.78 -38.69 -13.66
C ARG A 1230 -5.91 -39.94 -13.64
N ILE A 1231 -5.92 -40.70 -12.54
CA ILE A 1231 -5.19 -41.97 -12.48
C ILE A 1231 -5.90 -43.04 -13.30
N ASN A 1232 -7.24 -43.08 -13.29
CA ASN A 1232 -8.00 -44.08 -14.04
C ASN A 1232 -8.04 -43.82 -15.55
N GLU A 1233 -7.94 -42.56 -16.00
CA GLU A 1233 -7.88 -42.20 -17.44
C GLU A 1233 -6.67 -42.82 -18.16
N ASN A 1234 -5.53 -42.94 -17.49
CA ASN A 1234 -4.28 -43.33 -18.13
C ASN A 1234 -3.81 -44.70 -17.64
N GLN A 1235 -4.13 -45.74 -18.43
CA GLN A 1235 -3.80 -47.13 -18.12
C GLN A 1235 -2.30 -47.35 -17.81
N ASN A 1236 -1.41 -46.51 -18.35
CA ASN A 1236 0.03 -46.57 -18.12
C ASN A 1236 0.45 -46.36 -16.66
N PHE A 1237 -0.41 -45.79 -15.81
CA PHE A 1237 -0.16 -45.69 -14.37
C PHE A 1237 -0.28 -47.04 -13.65
N GLY A 1238 -1.09 -47.96 -14.19
CA GLY A 1238 -1.31 -49.30 -13.67
C GLY A 1238 -0.21 -50.30 -14.01
N GLU A 1239 0.58 -50.04 -15.06
CA GLU A 1239 1.58 -50.96 -15.58
C GLU A 1239 3.01 -50.56 -15.19
N ARG A 1240 3.81 -51.56 -14.76
CA ARG A 1240 5.26 -51.35 -14.61
C ARG A 1240 5.95 -51.49 -15.96
N SER A 1241 6.80 -50.53 -16.26
CA SER A 1241 7.71 -50.58 -17.41
C SER A 1241 9.12 -50.14 -17.00
N LYS A 1242 10.10 -50.27 -17.91
CA LYS A 1242 11.44 -49.68 -17.70
C LYS A 1242 11.37 -48.15 -17.51
N GLU A 1243 10.37 -47.50 -18.09
CA GLU A 1243 10.19 -46.05 -18.01
C GLU A 1243 9.34 -45.62 -16.80
N ASN A 1244 8.53 -46.53 -16.25
CA ASN A 1244 7.73 -46.32 -15.05
C ASN A 1244 7.87 -47.52 -14.08
N PRO A 1245 8.89 -47.53 -13.19
CA PRO A 1245 9.17 -48.65 -12.31
C PRO A 1245 8.20 -48.78 -11.13
N PHE A 1246 7.32 -47.79 -10.92
CA PHE A 1246 6.33 -47.78 -9.85
C PHE A 1246 4.92 -47.64 -10.43
N VAL A 1247 3.99 -48.38 -9.86
CA VAL A 1247 2.56 -48.28 -10.17
C VAL A 1247 1.95 -47.16 -9.34
N PHE A 1248 1.07 -46.35 -9.92
CA PHE A 1248 0.27 -45.35 -9.19
C PHE A 1248 -1.18 -45.82 -9.19
N LYS A 1249 -1.75 -46.05 -8.00
CA LYS A 1249 -3.14 -46.48 -7.82
C LYS A 1249 -3.88 -45.53 -6.91
N SER A 1250 -5.14 -45.29 -7.20
CA SER A 1250 -6.02 -44.55 -6.31
C SER A 1250 -6.51 -45.44 -5.17
N LEU A 1251 -6.78 -44.83 -4.01
CA LEU A 1251 -7.37 -45.54 -2.88
C LEU A 1251 -8.90 -45.59 -2.99
N PRO A 1252 -9.52 -46.72 -2.65
CA PRO A 1252 -10.97 -46.80 -2.52
C PRO A 1252 -11.42 -45.94 -1.34
N TYR A 1253 -12.62 -45.37 -1.44
CA TYR A 1253 -13.21 -44.50 -0.43
C TYR A 1253 -14.73 -44.65 -0.40
N CYS A 1254 -15.36 -44.25 0.70
CA CYS A 1254 -16.81 -44.13 0.79
C CYS A 1254 -17.20 -42.99 1.73
N TYR A 1255 -18.40 -42.44 1.60
CA TYR A 1255 -18.96 -41.60 2.66
C TYR A 1255 -19.16 -42.43 3.92
N CYS A 1256 -19.07 -41.81 5.09
CA CYS A 1256 -19.10 -42.49 6.39
C CYS A 1256 -20.51 -42.93 6.83
N GLN A 1257 -21.30 -43.48 5.91
CA GLN A 1257 -22.53 -44.20 6.23
C GLN A 1257 -22.17 -45.61 6.68
N ILE A 1258 -22.81 -46.11 7.75
CA ILE A 1258 -22.49 -47.40 8.37
C ILE A 1258 -22.43 -48.52 7.32
N ASN A 1259 -23.49 -48.69 6.52
CA ASN A 1259 -23.56 -49.74 5.49
C ASN A 1259 -22.45 -49.62 4.42
N ALA A 1260 -22.08 -48.39 4.03
CA ALA A 1260 -21.04 -48.16 3.04
C ALA A 1260 -19.65 -48.51 3.57
N MET A 1261 -19.37 -48.15 4.83
CA MET A 1261 -18.12 -48.49 5.51
C MET A 1261 -17.98 -50.00 5.70
N GLU A 1262 -19.04 -50.68 6.14
CA GLU A 1262 -19.05 -52.14 6.30
C GLU A 1262 -18.81 -52.87 4.97
N ASN A 1263 -19.48 -52.43 3.89
CA ASN A 1263 -19.30 -53.01 2.57
C ASN A 1263 -17.88 -52.81 2.04
N LEU A 1264 -17.29 -51.62 2.22
CA LEU A 1264 -15.91 -51.35 1.81
C LEU A 1264 -14.91 -52.23 2.56
N LEU A 1265 -15.09 -52.41 3.87
CA LEU A 1265 -14.19 -53.21 4.71
C LEU A 1265 -14.33 -54.72 4.48
N LYS A 1266 -15.53 -55.18 4.09
CA LYS A 1266 -15.77 -56.55 3.61
C LYS A 1266 -15.20 -56.81 2.22
N SER A 1267 -15.00 -55.77 1.40
CA SER A 1267 -14.49 -55.93 0.04
C SER A 1267 -13.04 -56.45 0.01
N ASN A 1268 -12.70 -57.16 -1.07
CA ASN A 1268 -11.34 -57.63 -1.32
C ASN A 1268 -10.48 -56.48 -1.84
N LEU A 1269 -9.84 -55.77 -0.91
CA LEU A 1269 -8.79 -54.81 -1.20
C LEU A 1269 -7.48 -55.54 -1.57
N ASP A 1270 -6.76 -55.00 -2.54
CA ASP A 1270 -5.47 -55.49 -3.03
C ASP A 1270 -4.29 -55.15 -2.09
N PHE A 1271 -4.58 -54.69 -0.88
CA PHE A 1271 -3.61 -54.38 0.16
C PHE A 1271 -4.17 -54.63 1.57
N THR A 1272 -3.27 -54.86 2.51
CA THR A 1272 -3.55 -54.94 3.95
C THR A 1272 -3.77 -53.54 4.52
N ILE A 1273 -4.88 -53.34 5.24
CA ILE A 1273 -5.22 -52.05 5.86
C ILE A 1273 -4.38 -51.85 7.13
N ASP A 1274 -3.63 -50.75 7.22
CA ASP A 1274 -2.95 -50.30 8.45
C ASP A 1274 -3.87 -49.47 9.34
N GLY A 1275 -4.63 -48.57 8.72
CA GLY A 1275 -5.57 -47.70 9.42
C GLY A 1275 -6.48 -46.96 8.45
N ILE A 1276 -7.40 -46.18 9.00
CA ILE A 1276 -8.48 -45.54 8.26
C ILE A 1276 -8.42 -44.04 8.53
N LEU A 1277 -8.36 -43.25 7.45
CA LEU A 1277 -8.50 -41.80 7.50
C LEU A 1277 -9.96 -41.39 7.30
N PHE A 1278 -10.37 -40.37 8.04
CA PHE A 1278 -11.67 -39.72 7.93
C PHE A 1278 -11.43 -38.27 7.55
N TYR A 1279 -11.77 -37.88 6.34
CA TYR A 1279 -11.63 -36.51 5.86
C TYR A 1279 -12.99 -35.82 5.86
N HIS A 1280 -13.04 -34.59 6.37
CA HIS A 1280 -14.17 -33.71 6.08
C HIS A 1280 -14.15 -33.36 4.58
N SER A 1281 -15.28 -33.51 3.88
CA SER A 1281 -15.40 -33.32 2.42
C SER A 1281 -14.84 -31.97 1.95
N GLN A 1282 -15.16 -30.89 2.68
CA GLN A 1282 -14.76 -29.52 2.37
C GLN A 1282 -13.35 -29.11 2.85
N VAL A 1283 -12.50 -30.00 3.36
CA VAL A 1283 -11.18 -29.59 3.89
C VAL A 1283 -10.19 -29.20 2.78
N PHE A 1284 -9.50 -28.06 2.94
CA PHE A 1284 -8.38 -27.66 2.08
C PHE A 1284 -7.06 -28.29 2.53
N TYR A 1285 -6.16 -28.58 1.58
CA TYR A 1285 -4.86 -29.14 1.91
C TYR A 1285 -4.01 -28.06 2.58
N ARG A 1286 -3.79 -28.20 3.89
CA ARG A 1286 -2.89 -27.37 4.68
C ARG A 1286 -1.93 -28.24 5.46
N SER A 1287 -0.67 -27.86 5.44
CA SER A 1287 0.41 -28.50 6.16
C SER A 1287 0.23 -28.39 7.67
N GLY A 1288 0.48 -29.48 8.40
CA GLY A 1288 0.28 -29.58 9.85
C GLY A 1288 -0.93 -30.44 10.23
N GLN A 1289 -1.16 -30.60 11.53
CA GLN A 1289 -2.33 -31.32 12.06
C GLN A 1289 -3.63 -30.59 11.75
N SER A 1290 -4.67 -31.33 11.38
CA SER A 1290 -6.00 -30.80 11.15
C SER A 1290 -7.06 -31.55 11.95
N PRO A 1291 -7.94 -30.85 12.69
CA PRO A 1291 -9.08 -31.48 13.37
C PRO A 1291 -10.17 -31.95 12.39
N LEU A 1292 -10.02 -31.65 11.11
CA LEU A 1292 -10.90 -32.07 10.00
C LEU A 1292 -10.40 -33.34 9.29
N VAL A 1293 -9.31 -33.93 9.78
CA VAL A 1293 -8.78 -35.22 9.30
C VAL A 1293 -8.58 -36.13 10.50
N GLY A 1294 -9.47 -37.11 10.66
CA GLY A 1294 -9.45 -38.12 11.72
C GLY A 1294 -8.70 -39.38 11.32
N TRP A 1295 -8.16 -40.11 12.29
CA TRP A 1295 -7.49 -41.40 12.10
C TRP A 1295 -8.00 -42.42 13.14
N LEU A 1296 -8.26 -43.65 12.70
CA LEU A 1296 -8.58 -44.80 13.55
C LEU A 1296 -7.94 -46.09 13.01
N LYS A 1297 -7.69 -47.05 13.91
CA LYS A 1297 -7.35 -48.44 13.53
C LYS A 1297 -8.61 -49.23 13.22
N PRO A 1298 -8.59 -50.24 12.32
CA PRO A 1298 -9.79 -50.97 11.92
C PRO A 1298 -10.55 -51.61 13.09
N TRP A 1299 -9.83 -52.22 14.03
CA TRP A 1299 -10.41 -52.86 15.23
C TRP A 1299 -11.10 -51.89 16.21
N MET A 1300 -10.89 -50.57 16.06
CA MET A 1300 -11.54 -49.54 16.89
C MET A 1300 -12.94 -49.16 16.40
N LEU A 1301 -13.26 -49.44 15.13
CA LEU A 1301 -14.52 -49.02 14.51
C LEU A 1301 -15.79 -49.56 15.19
N PRO A 1302 -15.85 -50.83 15.66
CA PRO A 1302 -17.05 -51.32 16.32
C PRO A 1302 -17.24 -50.69 17.70
N GLU A 1303 -16.17 -50.33 18.41
CA GLU A 1303 -16.27 -49.61 19.69
C GLU A 1303 -16.64 -48.14 19.50
N ILE A 1304 -15.97 -47.43 18.59
CA ILE A 1304 -16.12 -45.97 18.43
C ILE A 1304 -17.32 -45.62 17.55
N LEU A 1305 -17.48 -46.26 16.40
CA LEU A 1305 -18.46 -45.87 15.37
C LEU A 1305 -19.64 -46.85 15.24
N ASN A 1306 -19.67 -47.93 16.03
CA ASN A 1306 -20.66 -49.01 15.88
C ASN A 1306 -20.68 -49.61 14.45
N VAL A 1307 -19.50 -49.74 13.82
CA VAL A 1307 -19.34 -50.32 12.48
C VAL A 1307 -18.73 -51.71 12.58
N THR A 1308 -19.40 -52.71 12.00
CA THR A 1308 -18.93 -54.09 12.05
C THR A 1308 -17.73 -54.30 11.12
N VAL A 1309 -16.63 -54.85 11.63
CA VAL A 1309 -15.41 -55.15 10.85
C VAL A 1309 -15.21 -56.67 10.74
N PRO A 1310 -14.79 -57.19 9.58
CA PRO A 1310 -14.47 -58.62 9.44
C PRO A 1310 -13.31 -59.04 10.35
N GLN A 1311 -13.36 -60.27 10.87
CA GLN A 1311 -12.41 -60.79 11.88
C GLN A 1311 -10.93 -60.59 11.52
N ARG A 1312 -10.57 -60.65 10.22
CA ARG A 1312 -9.21 -60.40 9.74
C ARG A 1312 -8.64 -59.01 10.09
N LEU A 1313 -9.50 -58.04 10.42
CA LEU A 1313 -9.14 -56.66 10.76
C LEU A 1313 -9.20 -56.38 12.27
N MET A 1314 -9.64 -57.34 13.09
CA MET A 1314 -9.72 -57.18 14.56
C MET A 1314 -8.34 -57.28 15.24
N ASP A 1315 -7.31 -57.73 14.53
CA ASP A 1315 -5.91 -57.78 14.99
C ASP A 1315 -5.73 -58.51 16.34
N GLY A 1316 -6.56 -59.53 16.58
CA GLY A 1316 -6.59 -60.30 17.82
C GLY A 1316 -7.17 -59.58 19.04
N LYS A 1317 -7.76 -58.39 18.87
CA LYS A 1317 -8.37 -57.62 19.96
C LYS A 1317 -9.88 -57.83 20.03
N GLU A 1318 -10.40 -57.92 21.25
CA GLU A 1318 -11.84 -57.93 21.53
C GLU A 1318 -12.36 -56.52 21.78
N THR A 1319 -13.61 -56.26 21.41
CA THR A 1319 -14.32 -55.00 21.67
C THR A 1319 -14.72 -54.90 23.13
N GLU A 1320 -13.82 -54.39 23.96
CA GLU A 1320 -14.13 -53.93 25.32
C GLU A 1320 -14.32 -52.41 25.34
N ILE A 1321 -15.31 -51.93 26.09
CA ILE A 1321 -15.57 -50.50 26.29
C ILE A 1321 -14.34 -49.86 26.95
N GLY A 1322 -13.75 -48.87 26.28
CA GLY A 1322 -12.57 -48.13 26.73
C GLY A 1322 -11.24 -48.65 26.18
N ALA A 1323 -11.21 -49.78 25.46
CA ALA A 1323 -9.98 -50.36 24.92
C ALA A 1323 -9.31 -49.42 23.88
N SER A 1324 -10.11 -48.78 23.03
CA SER A 1324 -9.62 -47.83 22.03
C SER A 1324 -8.98 -46.60 22.68
N GLN A 1325 -9.63 -46.01 23.69
CA GLN A 1325 -9.09 -44.84 24.40
C GLN A 1325 -7.75 -45.17 25.06
N LYS A 1326 -7.68 -46.32 25.74
CA LYS A 1326 -6.46 -46.79 26.42
C LYS A 1326 -5.29 -46.98 25.44
N PHE A 1327 -5.58 -47.47 24.24
CA PHE A 1327 -4.57 -47.59 23.18
C PHE A 1327 -4.12 -46.21 22.67
N ILE A 1328 -5.05 -45.29 22.44
CA ILE A 1328 -4.74 -43.92 21.99
C ILE A 1328 -3.82 -43.21 23.00
N ASP A 1329 -4.14 -43.32 24.29
CA ASP A 1329 -3.36 -42.69 25.36
C ASP A 1329 -1.94 -43.29 25.43
N ASN A 1330 -1.82 -44.62 25.40
CA ASN A 1330 -0.53 -45.30 25.36
C ASN A 1330 0.29 -44.91 24.12
N TYR A 1331 -0.34 -44.89 22.93
CA TYR A 1331 0.32 -44.53 21.68
C TYR A 1331 0.83 -43.08 21.72
N ASN A 1332 0.05 -42.15 22.26
CA ASN A 1332 0.44 -40.75 22.37
C ASN A 1332 1.65 -40.57 23.30
N ILE A 1333 1.70 -41.32 24.41
CA ILE A 1333 2.83 -41.33 25.34
C ILE A 1333 4.08 -41.91 24.65
N GLU A 1334 3.95 -43.08 24.01
CA GLU A 1334 5.08 -43.83 23.44
C GLU A 1334 5.72 -43.10 22.24
N HIS A 1335 4.91 -42.38 21.46
CA HIS A 1335 5.37 -41.63 20.28
C HIS A 1335 5.49 -40.13 20.49
N ASN A 1336 5.31 -39.65 21.72
CA ASN A 1336 5.41 -38.23 22.08
C ASN A 1336 4.48 -37.35 21.22
N HIS A 1337 3.29 -37.87 20.94
CA HIS A 1337 2.32 -37.25 20.05
C HIS A 1337 1.41 -36.31 20.85
N ILE A 1338 1.57 -35.00 20.66
CA ILE A 1338 0.78 -33.99 21.37
C ILE A 1338 -0.51 -33.78 20.59
N SER A 1339 -1.65 -34.20 21.15
CA SER A 1339 -2.96 -33.79 20.64
C SER A 1339 -3.11 -32.29 20.84
N SER A 1340 -3.63 -31.59 19.83
CA SER A 1340 -3.84 -30.14 19.82
C SER A 1340 -4.94 -29.67 20.79
N LEU A 1341 -5.65 -30.58 21.45
CA LEU A 1341 -6.51 -30.32 22.60
C LEU A 1341 -5.63 -30.12 23.85
N LYS A 1342 -5.49 -28.87 24.29
CA LYS A 1342 -5.03 -28.51 25.64
C LYS A 1342 -6.17 -27.94 26.46
#